data_AF-A0A0Q7EW27-F1
#
_entry.id   AF-A0A0Q7EW27-F1
#
_cell.length_a   1.000
_cell.length_b   1.000
_cell.length_c   1.000
_cell.angle_alpha   90.00
_cell.angle_beta   90.00
_cell.angle_gamma   90.00
#
_symmetry.space_group_name_H-M   'P 1'
#
loop_
_entity.id
_entity.type
_entity.pdbx_description
1 polymer ?
#
loop_
_entity_poly.entity_id
_entity_poly.type
_entity_poly.pdbx_seq_one_letter_code
_entity_poly.pdbx_strand_id
1 'polypeptide(L)'
;MAGAALAQELGIPQASDSARQAPQAKAGVGANKAAGQLVYLMSSFTASAPNALSLFTSTDGANFATLASETYTAPQPLLRDPSIIRHSDGYYYVVHTSSEDGASFGVARSKDLKTWQPLPEAAISLPGVAGARAPEWLRDKDGSLKVVVSLSSTGAKGTFAPHILEPDAGFATWSAPKPLAGLQGYLDTFVVAAGKGYAAFVRNQQTGYIELATAASLSSPWTVEKKGDWAGWGAGREGQALVRLPDGGWRIYFGDAQGKGAWYSDGDSSFKQWTPKKEVGGVSGVARHFTVLAEDAKAYAEAIKPKGQPKRIAWDEHSLTVDGKRVVVWSGEVHPFRLPNPSLWRDVIQKMKASGFNGVAFYFDWGYHSSAPGVYDFSGVRNVERALQIAEEEGMYIIARTGPYVNAELTGGGYPGWMFRNRAEARTDDPVYTAATDEWMTQINAIIARHQATTGGGNVIAYQLENELGKVEPKHVRHMEHLAAKARADGITVPFFHNAAGRLPDWAPKHSAAPWANQGPTDLYAFDGYPGGTCNVFADPSGPNKAPDWGIHGQPGPKSGGLTSPKTPGFAAELGGGWFDYWGSNGTYNCTAQRQGKGYQRVFYGTNLINRITIHNIYMTFGGTSWGWLAGPVVYTSYDYGAAIAEDRGLRDKAYALKQQGMFVQAAEQALAEMDKGPELKPSNGKIKVYHNINSRLGTHILFAVHNPSDALSDDRATFSLATRDGTYQIPVRVNGQDGKLLLASYPMERQHLVYSSSEIQTHFRNGERDVVLLHGRDREEGETVLRYVSAPKVEVLSGKVASSFDAARGDLKLSYVHDGLARVRISGGGRAPMLLLLADEKTSFQMWRQDTASGAMLELTPALVRSATLAGGKLALTGDTSQDAALEIWGAPAASAVTFNGEALAASVQPDGSIKTGTVKGPAPVALPDLAAQPWTRRMDSPEAQPAFDDSQWVKADSRASAAQTWTTPERGQPTLSMSDYGFHHGDVWYRGRATVGGQKANQLELFYGAGGAGMIQVWVDGKFLGQDEMDTGRQFPETTDSVKFALGDLAPGEHLISVMVRNNSHNWNLMADDYHREARGLISASLTSRGGNRFAVPIEWRIQGNQGGEQIADVVRGPMNNGGLNGERQGWHLPGRQDGWQAAGPGDAPPAPGTYWLRTSFALDLPKGHDVQLGLAFGDTGKPRSERSNRALIFVNGWNMGQFAANIGPQRTFVIPPGILNPNGQNTIALAVTTDGKAENALEPVRLVNLRTARGGVPLEVMDASGAK
;
A
#
# COMPACT_ATOMS: atom_id res chain seq x y z
N MET A 1 25.45 37.42 -17.87
CA MET A 1 25.72 36.05 -18.36
C MET A 1 25.12 35.09 -17.34
N ALA A 2 23.94 34.54 -17.64
CA ALA A 2 23.12 33.79 -16.69
C ALA A 2 23.36 32.28 -16.88
N GLY A 3 23.69 31.59 -15.79
CA GLY A 3 23.89 30.15 -15.75
C GLY A 3 22.55 29.42 -15.81
N ALA A 4 22.51 28.38 -16.66
CA ALA A 4 21.40 27.45 -16.76
C ALA A 4 21.40 26.53 -15.53
N ALA A 5 20.31 26.54 -14.76
CA ALA A 5 20.03 25.51 -13.77
C ALA A 5 19.59 24.25 -14.52
N LEU A 6 20.44 23.21 -14.46
CA LEU A 6 20.13 21.87 -14.97
C LEU A 6 19.09 21.22 -14.06
N ALA A 7 18.03 20.68 -14.66
CA ALA A 7 17.14 19.74 -14.00
C ALA A 7 17.98 18.55 -13.48
N GLN A 8 17.85 18.25 -12.19
CA GLN A 8 18.47 17.10 -11.53
C GLN A 8 17.82 15.82 -12.06
N GLU A 9 18.33 15.32 -13.20
CA GLU A 9 18.21 13.90 -13.56
C GLU A 9 19.19 13.13 -12.65
N LEU A 10 18.68 12.11 -11.96
CA LEU A 10 19.43 11.23 -11.07
C LEU A 10 20.72 10.78 -11.78
N GLY A 11 21.87 11.20 -11.25
CA GLY A 11 23.17 11.08 -11.88
C GLY A 11 23.69 9.64 -11.90
N ILE A 12 23.16 8.82 -12.81
CA ILE A 12 23.62 7.45 -13.07
C ILE A 12 24.76 7.50 -14.11
N PRO A 13 26.00 7.10 -13.77
CA PRO A 13 27.07 6.96 -14.76
C PRO A 13 26.86 5.71 -15.63
N GLN A 14 26.88 5.91 -16.97
CA GLN A 14 26.81 4.86 -17.99
C GLN A 14 28.16 4.15 -18.17
N ALA A 15 28.17 2.83 -18.23
CA ALA A 15 29.34 2.04 -18.67
C ALA A 15 28.92 1.00 -19.72
N SER A 16 29.71 0.96 -20.80
CA SER A 16 29.46 0.27 -22.07
C SER A 16 29.86 -1.21 -22.11
N ASP A 17 29.22 -1.93 -23.03
CA ASP A 17 29.18 -3.37 -23.30
C ASP A 17 30.51 -4.15 -23.44
N SER A 18 30.44 -5.46 -23.17
CA SER A 18 31.08 -6.48 -24.03
C SER A 18 30.39 -7.85 -23.93
N ALA A 19 30.10 -8.43 -25.09
CA ALA A 19 29.35 -9.66 -25.31
C ALA A 19 30.17 -10.95 -25.09
N ARG A 20 29.51 -12.01 -24.58
CA ARG A 20 29.87 -13.42 -24.83
C ARG A 20 28.64 -14.33 -24.61
N GLN A 21 28.32 -15.12 -25.63
CA GLN A 21 27.25 -16.13 -25.65
C GLN A 21 27.67 -17.43 -24.96
N ALA A 22 26.76 -18.05 -24.21
CA ALA A 22 26.79 -19.43 -23.74
C ALA A 22 25.34 -20.00 -23.67
N PRO A 23 25.14 -21.33 -23.75
CA PRO A 23 23.98 -21.92 -24.43
C PRO A 23 22.77 -22.21 -23.54
N GLN A 24 21.59 -22.16 -24.15
CA GLN A 24 20.26 -22.38 -23.59
C GLN A 24 20.05 -23.82 -23.08
N ALA A 25 19.64 -23.95 -21.81
CA ALA A 25 18.96 -25.14 -21.30
C ALA A 25 17.45 -24.95 -21.44
N LYS A 26 16.79 -25.84 -22.20
CA LYS A 26 15.34 -25.85 -22.40
C LYS A 26 14.64 -26.43 -21.17
N ALA A 27 13.81 -25.63 -20.50
CA ALA A 27 12.77 -26.13 -19.59
C ALA A 27 11.45 -26.21 -20.37
N GLY A 28 10.90 -27.42 -20.49
CA GLY A 28 9.68 -27.70 -21.24
C GLY A 28 8.43 -27.27 -20.50
N VAL A 29 7.58 -26.53 -21.19
CA VAL A 29 6.17 -26.31 -20.83
C VAL A 29 5.40 -27.59 -21.09
N GLY A 30 4.84 -28.18 -20.04
CA GLY A 30 4.00 -29.38 -20.11
C GLY A 30 2.60 -29.09 -19.59
N ALA A 31 1.72 -28.59 -20.46
CA ALA A 31 0.28 -28.76 -20.27
C ALA A 31 -0.08 -30.23 -20.60
N ASN A 32 -0.99 -30.79 -19.80
CA ASN A 32 -1.63 -32.12 -19.88
C ASN A 32 -1.00 -33.28 -19.10
N LYS A 33 -1.51 -33.49 -17.87
CA LYS A 33 -1.98 -34.79 -17.32
C LYS A 33 -2.65 -34.55 -15.94
N ALA A 34 -3.94 -34.22 -15.93
CA ALA A 34 -4.68 -33.80 -14.72
C ALA A 34 -5.44 -34.91 -13.98
N ALA A 35 -5.20 -36.19 -14.25
CA ALA A 35 -5.86 -37.29 -13.53
C ALA A 35 -4.92 -37.83 -12.44
N GLY A 36 -5.19 -37.53 -11.17
CA GLY A 36 -4.48 -38.07 -10.00
C GLY A 36 -3.53 -37.12 -9.27
N GLN A 37 -3.50 -35.82 -9.59
CA GLN A 37 -2.75 -34.82 -8.82
C GLN A 37 -3.62 -34.26 -7.68
N LEU A 38 -3.04 -34.20 -6.47
CA LEU A 38 -3.65 -33.59 -5.29
C LEU A 38 -3.19 -32.13 -5.16
N VAL A 39 -4.08 -31.28 -4.64
CA VAL A 39 -3.79 -29.94 -4.14
C VAL A 39 -4.11 -29.93 -2.65
N TYR A 40 -3.27 -29.29 -1.84
CA TYR A 40 -3.46 -29.21 -0.40
C TYR A 40 -4.04 -27.84 -0.04
N LEU A 41 -5.21 -27.84 0.58
CA LEU A 41 -5.90 -26.65 1.06
C LEU A 41 -5.75 -26.54 2.56
N MET A 42 -5.24 -25.42 3.05
CA MET A 42 -5.13 -25.14 4.47
C MET A 42 -6.16 -24.08 4.87
N SER A 43 -7.00 -24.39 5.86
CA SER A 43 -7.82 -23.40 6.55
C SER A 43 -7.15 -22.99 7.85
N SER A 44 -7.04 -21.68 8.11
CA SER A 44 -6.41 -21.14 9.31
C SER A 44 -7.02 -19.79 9.66
N PHE A 45 -6.78 -19.29 10.87
CA PHE A 45 -6.77 -17.84 11.12
C PHE A 45 -5.31 -17.36 11.24
N THR A 46 -5.08 -16.05 11.19
CA THR A 46 -3.73 -15.47 11.40
C THR A 46 -3.66 -14.78 12.75
N ALA A 47 -2.45 -14.60 13.29
CA ALA A 47 -2.28 -13.91 14.56
C ALA A 47 -2.72 -12.42 14.50
N SER A 48 -2.61 -11.81 13.32
CA SER A 48 -3.04 -10.44 13.03
C SER A 48 -4.53 -10.31 12.73
N ALA A 49 -5.23 -11.42 12.44
CA ALA A 49 -6.67 -11.46 12.19
C ALA A 49 -7.31 -12.72 12.82
N PRO A 50 -7.37 -12.81 14.17
CA PRO A 50 -7.73 -14.04 14.89
C PRO A 50 -9.19 -14.48 14.74
N ASN A 51 -10.04 -13.63 14.16
CA ASN A 51 -11.47 -13.87 13.98
C ASN A 51 -11.89 -14.04 12.52
N ALA A 52 -10.92 -14.12 11.61
CA ALA A 52 -11.14 -14.24 10.19
C ALA A 52 -10.47 -15.50 9.63
N LEU A 53 -11.21 -16.20 8.77
CA LEU A 53 -10.72 -17.35 8.03
C LEU A 53 -9.81 -16.88 6.90
N SER A 54 -8.62 -17.43 6.85
CA SER A 54 -7.69 -17.35 5.73
C SER A 54 -7.44 -18.75 5.18
N LEU A 55 -7.31 -18.83 3.86
CA LEU A 55 -7.06 -20.05 3.13
C LEU A 55 -5.72 -19.99 2.43
N PHE A 56 -5.00 -21.09 2.45
CA PHE A 56 -3.75 -21.28 1.74
C PHE A 56 -3.81 -22.52 0.87
N THR A 57 -2.98 -22.54 -0.17
CA THR A 57 -2.92 -23.64 -1.13
C THR A 57 -1.48 -24.08 -1.36
N SER A 58 -1.28 -25.36 -1.65
CA SER A 58 0.02 -25.95 -1.95
C SER A 58 -0.12 -27.11 -2.93
N THR A 59 0.85 -27.28 -3.82
CA THR A 59 0.93 -28.43 -4.75
C THR A 59 1.78 -29.57 -4.20
N ASP A 60 2.69 -29.30 -3.27
CA ASP A 60 3.59 -30.30 -2.64
C ASP A 60 3.19 -30.62 -1.19
N GLY A 61 2.25 -29.86 -0.63
CA GLY A 61 1.80 -29.95 0.75
C GLY A 61 2.87 -29.54 1.77
N ALA A 62 3.91 -28.83 1.36
CA ALA A 62 5.03 -28.41 2.23
C ALA A 62 5.25 -26.89 2.17
N ASN A 63 5.06 -26.28 1.00
CA ASN A 63 5.16 -24.83 0.79
C ASN A 63 3.79 -24.29 0.39
N PHE A 64 3.22 -23.42 1.21
CA PHE A 64 1.89 -22.87 1.01
C PHE A 64 1.95 -21.41 0.56
N ALA A 65 1.01 -21.03 -0.29
CA ALA A 65 0.78 -19.65 -0.69
C ALA A 65 -0.65 -19.22 -0.36
N THR A 66 -0.87 -17.93 -0.13
CA THR A 66 -2.20 -17.38 0.15
C THR A 66 -3.16 -17.64 -1.01
N LEU A 67 -4.29 -18.29 -0.72
CA LEU A 67 -5.40 -18.49 -1.64
C LEU A 67 -6.49 -17.42 -1.47
N ALA A 68 -6.80 -17.08 -0.22
CA ALA A 68 -7.72 -16.00 0.13
C ALA A 68 -7.44 -15.57 1.57
N SER A 69 -7.14 -14.29 1.79
CA SER A 69 -6.99 -13.73 3.15
C SER A 69 -8.35 -13.22 3.64
N GLU A 70 -8.70 -13.56 4.88
CA GLU A 70 -9.85 -12.97 5.59
C GLU A 70 -11.18 -13.10 4.82
N THR A 71 -11.37 -14.24 4.17
CA THR A 71 -12.50 -14.52 3.30
C THR A 71 -13.83 -14.67 4.04
N TYR A 72 -13.78 -14.86 5.37
CA TYR A 72 -14.94 -14.98 6.24
C TYR A 72 -14.60 -14.54 7.66
N THR A 73 -15.35 -13.56 8.18
CA THR A 73 -15.30 -13.18 9.59
C THR A 73 -16.50 -13.78 10.29
N ALA A 74 -16.27 -14.47 11.41
CA ALA A 74 -17.36 -15.08 12.16
C ALA A 74 -18.33 -14.00 12.72
N PRO A 75 -19.65 -14.26 12.76
CA PRO A 75 -20.62 -13.35 13.37
C PRO A 75 -20.39 -13.12 14.87
N GLN A 76 -19.89 -14.13 15.57
CA GLN A 76 -19.41 -14.06 16.94
C GLN A 76 -17.90 -13.77 16.94
N PRO A 77 -17.35 -13.16 17.99
CA PRO A 77 -15.98 -12.65 18.02
C PRO A 77 -14.90 -13.74 18.14
N LEU A 78 -15.16 -14.97 17.68
CA LEU A 78 -14.21 -16.08 17.72
C LEU A 78 -14.32 -16.99 16.50
N LEU A 79 -13.20 -17.18 15.79
CA LEU A 79 -13.02 -18.17 14.73
C LEU A 79 -11.72 -18.96 14.99
N ARG A 80 -11.77 -19.92 15.91
CA ARG A 80 -10.59 -20.77 16.23
C ARG A 80 -10.74 -22.18 15.70
N ASP A 81 -9.60 -22.84 15.48
CA ASP A 81 -9.51 -24.23 15.05
C ASP A 81 -10.34 -24.53 13.78
N PRO A 82 -10.18 -23.78 12.69
CA PRO A 82 -10.99 -23.98 11.49
C PRO A 82 -10.62 -25.29 10.80
N SER A 83 -11.58 -26.22 10.74
CA SER A 83 -11.46 -27.48 10.02
C SER A 83 -12.25 -27.47 8.73
N ILE A 84 -11.59 -27.73 7.60
CA ILE A 84 -12.17 -27.69 6.25
C ILE A 84 -12.37 -29.07 5.65
N ILE A 85 -13.52 -29.29 4.99
CA ILE A 85 -13.79 -30.49 4.20
C ILE A 85 -14.64 -30.18 2.98
N ARG A 86 -14.50 -30.96 1.91
CA ARG A 86 -15.42 -30.95 0.78
C ARG A 86 -16.55 -31.96 0.97
N HIS A 87 -17.79 -31.53 0.83
CA HIS A 87 -18.96 -32.40 0.89
C HIS A 87 -19.36 -32.92 -0.51
N SER A 88 -20.15 -34.00 -0.55
CA SER A 88 -20.57 -34.64 -1.80
C SER A 88 -21.57 -33.80 -2.61
N ASP A 89 -22.15 -32.75 -2.02
CA ASP A 89 -22.98 -31.75 -2.72
C ASP A 89 -22.16 -30.71 -3.50
N GLY A 90 -20.83 -30.79 -3.42
CA GLY A 90 -19.90 -29.89 -4.10
C GLY A 90 -19.55 -28.61 -3.33
N TYR A 91 -20.05 -28.42 -2.10
CA TYR A 91 -19.63 -27.33 -1.23
C TYR A 91 -18.41 -27.73 -0.38
N TYR A 92 -17.61 -26.72 -0.05
CA TYR A 92 -16.65 -26.75 1.04
C TYR A 92 -17.33 -26.30 2.32
N TYR A 93 -17.05 -26.98 3.41
CA TYR A 93 -17.56 -26.66 4.74
C TYR A 93 -16.39 -26.40 5.67
N VAL A 94 -16.48 -25.35 6.47
CA VAL A 94 -15.57 -25.06 7.58
C VAL A 94 -16.37 -25.16 8.87
N VAL A 95 -15.88 -25.95 9.81
CA VAL A 95 -16.33 -25.94 11.20
C VAL A 95 -15.28 -25.24 12.05
N HIS A 96 -15.70 -24.48 13.06
CA HIS A 96 -14.77 -23.74 13.93
C HIS A 96 -15.34 -23.57 15.33
N THR A 97 -14.44 -23.35 16.30
CA THR A 97 -14.80 -22.91 17.65
C THR A 97 -15.38 -21.49 17.57
N SER A 98 -16.60 -21.27 18.11
CA SER A 98 -17.35 -19.99 18.02
C SER A 98 -17.52 -19.24 19.35
N SER A 99 -17.17 -19.84 20.49
CA SER A 99 -17.23 -19.19 21.81
C SER A 99 -16.12 -19.66 22.75
N GLU A 100 -15.61 -18.77 23.60
CA GLU A 100 -14.62 -19.14 24.64
C GLU A 100 -15.26 -19.91 25.81
N ASP A 101 -16.54 -19.61 26.10
CA ASP A 101 -17.38 -20.20 27.16
C ASP A 101 -18.13 -21.48 26.72
N GLY A 102 -18.04 -21.85 25.43
CA GLY A 102 -18.12 -23.22 24.94
C GLY A 102 -19.43 -24.00 25.01
N ALA A 103 -20.54 -23.43 24.51
CA ALA A 103 -21.81 -24.15 24.33
C ALA A 103 -22.18 -24.46 22.85
N SER A 104 -21.36 -24.01 21.90
CA SER A 104 -21.61 -24.18 20.46
C SER A 104 -20.33 -24.20 19.63
N PHE A 105 -20.47 -24.62 18.38
CA PHE A 105 -19.48 -24.42 17.32
C PHE A 105 -20.16 -23.84 16.06
N GLY A 106 -19.41 -23.10 15.26
CA GLY A 106 -19.87 -22.47 14.03
C GLY A 106 -19.60 -23.34 12.81
N VAL A 107 -20.48 -23.25 11.80
CA VAL A 107 -20.26 -23.86 10.48
C VAL A 107 -20.51 -22.82 9.39
N ALA A 108 -19.64 -22.77 8.40
CA ALA A 108 -19.82 -21.98 7.20
C ALA A 108 -19.58 -22.85 5.96
N ARG A 109 -20.21 -22.50 4.84
CA ARG A 109 -20.02 -23.21 3.57
C ARG A 109 -19.68 -22.27 2.42
N SER A 110 -18.94 -22.77 1.44
CA SER A 110 -18.58 -22.05 0.22
C SER A 110 -18.55 -22.97 -0.99
N LYS A 111 -18.98 -22.49 -2.17
CA LYS A 111 -18.76 -23.21 -3.45
C LYS A 111 -17.43 -22.85 -4.12
N ASP A 112 -16.90 -21.67 -3.80
CA ASP A 112 -15.79 -21.05 -4.55
C ASP A 112 -14.59 -20.70 -3.67
N LEU A 113 -14.62 -21.12 -2.40
CA LEU A 113 -13.58 -20.85 -1.39
C LEU A 113 -13.37 -19.35 -1.09
N LYS A 114 -14.18 -18.45 -1.67
CA LYS A 114 -14.06 -16.99 -1.53
C LYS A 114 -15.27 -16.36 -0.86
N THR A 115 -16.45 -16.89 -1.14
CA THR A 115 -17.71 -16.40 -0.59
C THR A 115 -18.26 -17.45 0.35
N TRP A 116 -18.31 -17.11 1.64
CA TRP A 116 -18.73 -18.02 2.70
C TRP A 116 -20.10 -17.63 3.23
N GLN A 117 -20.99 -18.62 3.32
CA GLN A 117 -22.30 -18.49 3.91
C GLN A 117 -22.29 -19.14 5.30
N PRO A 118 -22.52 -18.39 6.39
CA PRO A 118 -22.68 -18.99 7.71
C PRO A 118 -23.96 -19.83 7.76
N LEU A 119 -23.89 -20.96 8.46
CA LEU A 119 -25.02 -21.81 8.81
C LEU A 119 -25.41 -21.59 10.29
N PRO A 120 -26.61 -22.00 10.73
CA PRO A 120 -26.98 -21.92 12.14
C PRO A 120 -25.95 -22.60 13.04
N GLU A 121 -25.58 -21.96 14.15
CA GLU A 121 -24.64 -22.56 15.10
C GLU A 121 -25.18 -23.87 15.70
N ALA A 122 -24.29 -24.83 15.89
CA ALA A 122 -24.61 -26.10 16.51
C ALA A 122 -24.63 -25.95 18.03
N ALA A 123 -25.81 -25.89 18.65
CA ALA A 123 -25.92 -25.97 20.11
C ALA A 123 -25.60 -27.38 20.61
N ILE A 124 -24.68 -27.50 21.57
CA ILE A 124 -24.27 -28.81 22.10
C ILE A 124 -25.26 -29.22 23.21
N SER A 125 -26.13 -30.19 22.90
CA SER A 125 -27.11 -30.71 23.86
C SER A 125 -26.49 -31.79 24.77
N LEU A 126 -25.78 -31.36 25.81
CA LEU A 126 -25.23 -32.22 26.86
C LEU A 126 -25.27 -31.50 28.22
N PRO A 127 -25.96 -32.06 29.25
CA PRO A 127 -26.06 -31.42 30.56
C PRO A 127 -24.68 -31.19 31.19
N GLY A 128 -24.42 -29.95 31.61
CA GLY A 128 -23.18 -29.58 32.29
C GLY A 128 -21.98 -29.30 31.39
N VAL A 129 -22.14 -29.22 30.07
CA VAL A 129 -21.06 -28.69 29.18
C VAL A 129 -20.86 -27.20 29.46
N ALA A 130 -19.60 -26.85 29.69
CA ALA A 130 -19.16 -25.47 29.90
C ALA A 130 -17.98 -25.09 28.98
N GLY A 131 -17.60 -25.97 28.04
CA GLY A 131 -16.45 -25.81 27.16
C GLY A 131 -16.52 -26.72 25.93
N ALA A 132 -16.36 -26.16 24.72
CA ALA A 132 -16.26 -26.88 23.45
C ALA A 132 -15.10 -26.28 22.64
N ARG A 133 -14.18 -27.12 22.12
CA ARG A 133 -12.97 -26.69 21.40
C ARG A 133 -12.55 -27.67 20.30
N ALA A 134 -11.75 -27.17 19.37
CA ALA A 134 -11.11 -27.95 18.30
C ALA A 134 -12.07 -28.90 17.57
N PRO A 135 -13.16 -28.39 16.96
CA PRO A 135 -14.02 -29.22 16.13
C PRO A 135 -13.28 -29.61 14.85
N GLU A 136 -13.25 -30.91 14.55
CA GLU A 136 -12.58 -31.48 13.39
C GLU A 136 -13.54 -32.30 12.54
N TRP A 137 -13.47 -32.14 11.22
CA TRP A 137 -14.24 -32.97 10.31
C TRP A 137 -13.70 -34.40 10.24
N LEU A 138 -14.61 -35.37 10.33
CA LEU A 138 -14.35 -36.79 10.11
C LEU A 138 -15.20 -37.30 8.94
N ARG A 139 -14.55 -37.88 7.94
CA ARG A 139 -15.23 -38.72 6.94
C ARG A 139 -15.18 -40.17 7.39
N ASP A 140 -16.36 -40.74 7.66
CA ASP A 140 -16.47 -42.15 8.05
C ASP A 140 -16.34 -43.09 6.84
N LYS A 141 -16.23 -44.40 7.08
CA LYS A 141 -16.03 -45.44 6.07
C LYS A 141 -17.18 -45.57 5.06
N ASP A 142 -18.38 -45.17 5.46
CA ASP A 142 -19.55 -45.09 4.59
C ASP A 142 -19.62 -43.77 3.79
N GLY A 143 -18.67 -42.87 4.01
CA GLY A 143 -18.59 -41.55 3.38
C GLY A 143 -19.33 -40.45 4.14
N SER A 144 -20.08 -40.75 5.21
CA SER A 144 -20.82 -39.76 5.99
C SER A 144 -19.88 -38.78 6.69
N LEU A 145 -20.27 -37.51 6.78
CA LEU A 145 -19.51 -36.52 7.54
C LEU A 145 -19.97 -36.46 8.99
N LYS A 146 -19.01 -36.37 9.90
CA LYS A 146 -19.19 -36.24 11.35
C LYS A 146 -18.25 -35.15 11.86
N VAL A 147 -18.54 -34.59 13.03
CA VAL A 147 -17.62 -33.66 13.72
C VAL A 147 -17.13 -34.31 14.99
N VAL A 148 -15.80 -34.33 15.17
CA VAL A 148 -15.16 -34.64 16.44
C VAL A 148 -14.93 -33.33 17.17
N VAL A 149 -15.45 -33.17 18.39
CA VAL A 149 -15.28 -31.96 19.19
C VAL A 149 -14.82 -32.31 20.60
N SER A 150 -13.90 -31.53 21.15
CA SER A 150 -13.44 -31.71 22.53
C SER A 150 -14.37 -30.98 23.49
N LEU A 151 -15.02 -31.71 24.40
CA LEU A 151 -15.98 -31.16 25.37
C LEU A 151 -15.43 -31.20 26.80
N SER A 152 -15.76 -30.19 27.60
CA SER A 152 -15.41 -30.08 29.03
C SER A 152 -16.62 -29.70 29.85
N SER A 153 -16.82 -30.38 30.98
CA SER A 153 -17.92 -30.09 31.92
C SER A 153 -17.57 -29.00 32.96
N THR A 154 -16.32 -28.56 33.01
CA THR A 154 -15.84 -27.53 33.96
C THR A 154 -15.20 -26.34 33.25
N GLY A 155 -15.52 -26.19 31.96
CA GLY A 155 -15.11 -25.07 31.12
C GLY A 155 -13.69 -25.15 30.57
N ALA A 156 -13.19 -24.01 30.09
CA ALA A 156 -11.96 -23.90 29.31
C ALA A 156 -10.68 -24.43 30.01
N LYS A 157 -10.68 -24.51 31.34
CA LYS A 157 -9.56 -25.03 32.15
C LYS A 157 -9.76 -26.48 32.61
N GLY A 158 -10.87 -27.11 32.20
CA GLY A 158 -11.24 -28.46 32.59
C GLY A 158 -10.51 -29.57 31.83
N THR A 159 -10.77 -30.79 32.27
CA THR A 159 -10.38 -31.99 31.50
C THR A 159 -11.30 -32.11 30.30
N PHE A 160 -10.73 -32.08 29.09
CA PHE A 160 -11.47 -32.26 27.86
C PHE A 160 -11.55 -33.75 27.50
N ALA A 161 -12.62 -34.12 26.81
CA ALA A 161 -12.79 -35.42 26.20
C ALA A 161 -13.41 -35.28 24.80
N PRO A 162 -12.87 -35.97 23.78
CA PRO A 162 -13.41 -35.90 22.44
C PRO A 162 -14.74 -36.66 22.31
N HIS A 163 -15.69 -36.04 21.62
CA HIS A 163 -17.02 -36.56 21.33
C HIS A 163 -17.32 -36.45 19.83
N ILE A 164 -18.17 -37.33 19.32
CA ILE A 164 -18.69 -37.27 17.96
C ILE A 164 -20.09 -36.67 17.96
N LEU A 165 -20.33 -35.78 17.01
CA LEU A 165 -21.66 -35.32 16.60
C LEU A 165 -21.91 -35.64 15.12
N GLU A 166 -23.14 -36.05 14.81
CA GLU A 166 -23.61 -36.34 13.46
C GLU A 166 -24.59 -35.24 13.04
N PRO A 167 -24.35 -34.54 11.91
CA PRO A 167 -25.29 -33.55 11.38
C PRO A 167 -26.48 -34.23 10.70
N ASP A 168 -27.62 -33.52 10.65
CA ASP A 168 -28.67 -33.83 9.69
C ASP A 168 -28.26 -33.49 8.24
N ALA A 169 -29.09 -33.85 7.26
CA ALA A 169 -28.79 -33.62 5.84
C ALA A 169 -28.61 -32.13 5.46
N GLY A 170 -29.12 -31.21 6.29
CA GLY A 170 -29.04 -29.77 6.07
C GLY A 170 -27.97 -29.05 6.89
N PHE A 171 -27.25 -29.77 7.76
CA PHE A 171 -26.39 -29.21 8.81
C PHE A 171 -27.14 -28.22 9.73
N ALA A 172 -28.45 -28.42 9.90
CA ALA A 172 -29.31 -27.55 10.71
C ALA A 172 -29.46 -28.07 12.15
N THR A 173 -29.44 -29.39 12.33
CA THR A 173 -29.52 -30.05 13.64
C THR A 173 -28.43 -31.11 13.78
N TRP A 174 -28.11 -31.45 15.03
CA TRP A 174 -26.98 -32.32 15.39
C TRP A 174 -27.42 -33.39 16.38
N SER A 175 -26.82 -34.58 16.28
CA SER A 175 -27.03 -35.66 17.23
C SER A 175 -26.57 -35.27 18.64
N ALA A 176 -27.07 -35.98 19.67
CA ALA A 176 -26.47 -35.92 20.99
C ALA A 176 -24.97 -36.31 20.93
N PRO A 177 -24.07 -35.65 21.69
CA PRO A 177 -22.64 -35.97 21.69
C PRO A 177 -22.37 -37.41 22.16
N LYS A 178 -21.64 -38.19 21.35
CA LYS A 178 -21.24 -39.57 21.68
C LYS A 178 -19.75 -39.58 22.09
N PRO A 179 -19.39 -39.99 23.33
CA PRO A 179 -18.00 -39.93 23.79
C PRO A 179 -17.10 -40.95 23.06
N LEU A 180 -15.88 -40.54 22.72
CA LEU A 180 -14.80 -41.47 22.34
C LEU A 180 -14.18 -42.06 23.61
N ALA A 181 -14.80 -43.11 24.15
CA ALA A 181 -14.40 -43.71 25.42
C ALA A 181 -12.93 -44.17 25.39
N GLY A 182 -12.14 -43.81 26.40
CA GLY A 182 -10.69 -44.11 26.48
C GLY A 182 -9.77 -42.93 26.16
N LEU A 183 -10.31 -41.80 25.69
CA LEU A 183 -9.56 -40.58 25.35
C LEU A 183 -9.86 -39.40 26.30
N GLN A 184 -10.25 -39.65 27.55
CA GLN A 184 -10.38 -38.58 28.55
C GLN A 184 -9.00 -37.96 28.86
N GLY A 185 -8.90 -36.63 28.90
CA GLY A 185 -7.63 -35.93 29.12
C GLY A 185 -6.88 -35.54 27.84
N TYR A 186 -7.54 -35.65 26.68
CA TYR A 186 -6.99 -35.33 25.38
C TYR A 186 -7.81 -34.27 24.64
N LEU A 187 -7.13 -33.48 23.80
CA LEU A 187 -7.73 -32.47 22.91
C LEU A 187 -7.20 -32.58 21.47
N ASP A 188 -7.64 -31.69 20.58
CA ASP A 188 -7.21 -31.60 19.17
C ASP A 188 -7.32 -32.94 18.42
N THR A 189 -8.38 -33.72 18.70
CA THR A 189 -8.46 -35.11 18.26
C THR A 189 -8.77 -35.21 16.77
N PHE A 190 -7.77 -35.62 15.97
CA PHE A 190 -7.94 -35.83 14.53
C PHE A 190 -8.09 -37.32 14.24
N VAL A 191 -9.25 -37.73 13.74
CA VAL A 191 -9.62 -39.14 13.51
C VAL A 191 -9.58 -39.47 12.01
N VAL A 192 -8.98 -40.61 11.67
CA VAL A 192 -8.98 -41.15 10.30
C VAL A 192 -9.37 -42.63 10.27
N ALA A 193 -10.03 -43.05 9.19
CA ALA A 193 -10.26 -44.46 8.93
C ALA A 193 -8.94 -45.16 8.57
N ALA A 194 -8.60 -46.24 9.27
CA ALA A 194 -7.31 -46.92 9.15
C ALA A 194 -7.46 -48.45 9.17
N GLY A 195 -7.10 -49.12 8.07
CA GLY A 195 -7.25 -50.58 7.94
C GLY A 195 -8.67 -51.05 8.25
N LYS A 196 -8.81 -52.04 9.15
CA LYS A 196 -10.13 -52.52 9.61
C LYS A 196 -10.77 -51.64 10.70
N GLY A 197 -10.05 -50.70 11.29
CA GLY A 197 -10.51 -49.84 12.40
C GLY A 197 -10.35 -48.35 12.12
N TYR A 198 -10.01 -47.59 13.15
CA TYR A 198 -9.75 -46.15 13.14
C TYR A 198 -8.46 -45.85 13.89
N ALA A 199 -7.79 -44.77 13.49
CA ALA A 199 -6.66 -44.19 14.19
C ALA A 199 -7.00 -42.74 14.54
N ALA A 200 -6.50 -42.26 15.68
CA ALA A 200 -6.63 -40.89 16.14
C ALA A 200 -5.29 -40.35 16.61
N PHE A 201 -4.96 -39.15 16.16
CA PHE A 201 -3.84 -38.38 16.70
C PHE A 201 -4.41 -37.40 17.71
N VAL A 202 -3.99 -37.54 18.96
CA VAL A 202 -4.58 -36.86 20.11
C VAL A 202 -3.51 -36.08 20.86
N ARG A 203 -3.82 -34.86 21.30
CA ARG A 203 -2.90 -34.07 22.11
C ARG A 203 -3.17 -34.34 23.58
N ASN A 204 -2.16 -34.79 24.31
CA ASN A 204 -2.24 -34.96 25.76
C ASN A 204 -2.28 -33.59 26.46
N GLN A 205 -3.34 -33.31 27.21
CA GLN A 205 -3.54 -32.00 27.85
C GLN A 205 -2.43 -31.60 28.84
N GLN A 206 -1.80 -32.58 29.49
CA GLN A 206 -0.83 -32.34 30.56
C GLN A 206 0.58 -32.13 30.01
N THR A 207 0.95 -32.93 29.00
CA THR A 207 2.32 -32.96 28.48
C THR A 207 2.48 -32.20 27.16
N GLY A 208 1.38 -31.98 26.43
CA GLY A 208 1.39 -31.36 25.11
C GLY A 208 2.04 -32.22 24.01
N TYR A 209 2.22 -33.53 24.23
CA TYR A 209 2.64 -34.47 23.19
C TYR A 209 1.45 -34.89 22.32
N ILE A 210 1.73 -35.13 21.04
CA ILE A 210 0.80 -35.77 20.11
C ILE A 210 1.00 -37.30 20.22
N GLU A 211 -0.06 -38.00 20.59
CA GLU A 211 -0.09 -39.44 20.87
C GLU A 211 -0.99 -40.17 19.85
N LEU A 212 -0.71 -41.45 19.60
CA LEU A 212 -1.48 -42.28 18.65
C LEU A 212 -2.43 -43.19 19.43
N ALA A 213 -3.71 -43.12 19.09
CA ALA A 213 -4.75 -44.02 19.59
C ALA A 213 -5.44 -44.79 18.46
N THR A 214 -5.95 -45.98 18.76
CA THR A 214 -6.67 -46.83 17.81
C THR A 214 -7.95 -47.40 18.41
N ALA A 215 -8.92 -47.71 17.54
CA ALA A 215 -10.16 -48.39 17.90
C ALA A 215 -10.69 -49.25 16.76
N ALA A 216 -11.42 -50.32 17.08
CA ALA A 216 -12.05 -51.18 16.08
C ALA A 216 -13.25 -50.49 15.39
N SER A 217 -14.00 -49.68 16.13
CA SER A 217 -15.07 -48.80 15.65
C SER A 217 -15.06 -47.49 16.42
N LEU A 218 -15.71 -46.43 15.89
CA LEU A 218 -15.81 -45.14 16.56
C LEU A 218 -16.47 -45.23 17.96
N SER A 219 -17.34 -46.21 18.17
CA SER A 219 -18.06 -46.44 19.44
C SER A 219 -17.37 -47.44 20.38
N SER A 220 -16.30 -48.10 19.95
CA SER A 220 -15.52 -49.01 20.79
C SER A 220 -14.57 -48.23 21.69
N PRO A 221 -14.14 -48.78 22.85
CA PRO A 221 -13.07 -48.18 23.64
C PRO A 221 -11.79 -47.97 22.81
N TRP A 222 -11.24 -46.76 22.88
CA TRP A 222 -9.99 -46.36 22.24
C TRP A 222 -8.80 -46.73 23.13
N THR A 223 -7.72 -47.18 22.49
CA THR A 223 -6.45 -47.51 23.17
C THR A 223 -5.34 -46.60 22.67
N VAL A 224 -4.69 -45.87 23.58
CA VAL A 224 -3.50 -45.05 23.25
C VAL A 224 -2.27 -45.96 23.16
N GLU A 225 -1.85 -46.27 21.94
CA GLU A 225 -0.77 -47.24 21.64
C GLU A 225 0.63 -46.63 21.77
N LYS A 226 0.77 -45.33 21.47
CA LYS A 226 2.06 -44.61 21.53
C LYS A 226 1.90 -43.34 22.35
N LYS A 227 2.77 -43.18 23.36
CA LYS A 227 2.73 -42.09 24.34
C LYS A 227 4.05 -41.31 24.39
N GLY A 228 4.01 -40.07 24.88
CA GLY A 228 5.18 -39.21 24.99
C GLY A 228 5.75 -38.78 23.62
N ASP A 229 7.05 -38.50 23.55
CA ASP A 229 7.72 -38.07 22.30
C ASP A 229 8.11 -39.24 21.37
N TRP A 230 7.18 -40.15 21.12
CA TRP A 230 7.45 -41.39 20.39
C TRP A 230 7.85 -41.19 18.92
N ALA A 231 7.51 -40.04 18.34
CA ALA A 231 7.82 -39.66 16.95
C ALA A 231 8.88 -38.55 16.83
N GLY A 232 9.43 -38.05 17.95
CA GLY A 232 10.48 -37.02 17.96
C GLY A 232 10.01 -35.61 17.57
N TRP A 233 8.74 -35.28 17.78
CA TRP A 233 8.18 -33.96 17.48
C TRP A 233 8.35 -32.97 18.64
N GLY A 234 8.56 -33.48 19.85
CA GLY A 234 8.68 -32.73 21.09
C GLY A 234 7.33 -32.33 21.69
N ALA A 235 7.36 -31.80 22.92
CA ALA A 235 6.19 -31.29 23.62
C ALA A 235 5.69 -29.95 23.03
N GLY A 236 4.52 -29.50 23.49
CA GLY A 236 3.95 -28.19 23.14
C GLY A 236 3.44 -28.08 21.71
N ARG A 237 2.98 -29.20 21.12
CA ARG A 237 2.39 -29.25 19.79
C ARG A 237 0.88 -29.31 19.88
N GLU A 238 0.18 -28.72 18.92
CA GLU A 238 -1.29 -28.72 18.87
C GLU A 238 -1.84 -28.54 17.45
N GLY A 239 -3.17 -28.68 17.32
CA GLY A 239 -3.89 -28.45 16.08
C GLY A 239 -3.48 -29.40 14.95
N GLN A 240 -3.31 -30.68 15.25
CA GLN A 240 -2.83 -31.63 14.25
C GLN A 240 -3.87 -31.95 13.17
N ALA A 241 -3.40 -32.05 11.93
CA ALA A 241 -4.21 -32.48 10.79
C ALA A 241 -3.47 -33.54 9.98
N LEU A 242 -4.20 -34.53 9.45
CA LEU A 242 -3.60 -35.61 8.66
C LEU A 242 -4.14 -35.64 7.23
N VAL A 243 -3.24 -35.79 6.27
CA VAL A 243 -3.56 -36.03 4.87
C VAL A 243 -2.88 -37.29 4.37
N ARG A 244 -3.55 -37.99 3.45
CA ARG A 244 -2.98 -39.15 2.78
C ARG A 244 -2.15 -38.70 1.60
N LEU A 245 -0.92 -39.21 1.50
CA LEU A 245 0.00 -38.91 0.40
C LEU A 245 -0.27 -39.82 -0.81
N PRO A 246 0.13 -39.40 -2.03
CA PRO A 246 -0.05 -40.20 -3.25
C PRO A 246 0.60 -41.59 -3.22
N ASP A 247 1.68 -41.76 -2.45
CA ASP A 247 2.39 -43.04 -2.27
C ASP A 247 1.68 -43.99 -1.28
N GLY A 248 0.54 -43.55 -0.71
CA GLY A 248 -0.23 -44.30 0.27
C GLY A 248 0.22 -44.11 1.72
N GLY A 249 1.30 -43.34 1.95
CA GLY A 249 1.71 -42.86 3.27
C GLY A 249 0.83 -41.73 3.80
N TRP A 250 1.25 -41.14 4.90
CA TRP A 250 0.53 -40.06 5.58
C TRP A 250 1.46 -38.89 5.87
N ARG A 251 0.93 -37.68 5.77
CA ARG A 251 1.55 -36.48 6.31
C ARG A 251 0.71 -35.96 7.45
N ILE A 252 1.35 -35.69 8.58
CA ILE A 252 0.76 -34.96 9.69
C ILE A 252 1.29 -33.53 9.67
N TYR A 253 0.40 -32.57 9.89
CA TYR A 253 0.72 -31.18 10.16
C TYR A 253 0.40 -30.87 11.62
N PHE A 254 1.12 -29.96 12.24
CA PHE A 254 0.84 -29.46 13.59
C PHE A 254 1.54 -28.13 13.85
N GLY A 255 0.96 -27.31 14.73
CA GLY A 255 1.52 -26.04 15.15
C GLY A 255 2.27 -26.12 16.48
N ASP A 256 3.01 -25.07 16.80
CA ASP A 256 3.45 -24.79 18.18
C ASP A 256 2.29 -24.20 18.99
N ALA A 257 2.12 -24.64 20.24
CA ALA A 257 1.06 -24.14 21.13
C ALA A 257 1.18 -22.65 21.50
N GLN A 258 2.33 -22.04 21.21
CA GLN A 258 2.59 -20.62 21.39
C GLN A 258 2.50 -19.85 20.05
N GLY A 259 1.99 -20.48 18.98
CA GLY A 259 1.91 -19.88 17.64
C GLY A 259 3.23 -19.85 16.85
N LYS A 260 4.36 -20.09 17.51
CA LYS A 260 5.74 -20.30 16.98
C LYS A 260 5.87 -20.53 15.47
N GLY A 261 5.73 -21.79 15.09
CA GLY A 261 5.83 -22.26 13.72
C GLY A 261 4.79 -23.31 13.39
N ALA A 262 4.71 -23.60 12.09
CA ALA A 262 3.91 -24.67 11.51
C ALA A 262 4.85 -25.77 11.02
N TRP A 263 4.51 -27.02 11.32
CA TRP A 263 5.39 -28.17 11.09
C TRP A 263 4.65 -29.28 10.35
N TYR A 264 5.39 -30.08 9.59
CA TYR A 264 4.91 -31.34 9.02
C TYR A 264 5.90 -32.49 9.23
N SER A 265 5.39 -33.71 9.21
CA SER A 265 6.18 -34.95 9.25
C SER A 265 5.51 -36.01 8.37
N ASP A 266 6.32 -36.82 7.68
CA ASP A 266 5.85 -37.86 6.77
C ASP A 266 6.00 -39.23 7.41
N GLY A 267 4.98 -40.06 7.29
CA GLY A 267 4.93 -41.39 7.87
C GLY A 267 4.38 -42.44 6.91
N ASP A 268 4.65 -43.70 7.25
CA ASP A 268 4.15 -44.83 6.49
C ASP A 268 2.65 -45.10 6.74
N SER A 269 2.08 -46.04 5.99
CA SER A 269 0.67 -46.45 6.14
C SER A 269 0.35 -47.11 7.50
N SER A 270 1.35 -47.45 8.32
CA SER A 270 1.18 -48.08 9.63
C SER A 270 1.08 -47.07 10.77
N PHE A 271 1.39 -45.79 10.53
CA PHE A 271 1.51 -44.71 11.52
C PHE A 271 2.63 -44.89 12.55
N LYS A 272 3.49 -45.91 12.42
CA LYS A 272 4.50 -46.25 13.44
C LYS A 272 5.86 -45.61 13.18
N GLN A 273 6.12 -45.16 11.95
CA GLN A 273 7.38 -44.54 11.56
C GLN A 273 7.09 -43.15 10.96
N TRP A 274 7.86 -42.16 11.39
CA TRP A 274 7.72 -40.77 10.99
C TRP A 274 9.10 -40.15 10.74
N THR A 275 9.20 -39.25 9.77
CA THR A 275 10.40 -38.44 9.55
C THR A 275 10.54 -37.40 10.65
N PRO A 276 11.75 -36.83 10.87
CA PRO A 276 11.89 -35.60 11.62
C PRO A 276 10.93 -34.52 11.09
N LYS A 277 10.38 -33.71 12.00
CA LYS A 277 9.52 -32.60 11.61
C LYS A 277 10.28 -31.59 10.75
N LYS A 278 9.60 -31.02 9.77
CA LYS A 278 10.09 -29.95 8.87
C LYS A 278 9.15 -28.77 8.96
N GLU A 279 9.67 -27.57 8.78
CA GLU A 279 8.85 -26.36 8.80
C GLU A 279 8.00 -26.26 7.53
N VAL A 280 6.78 -25.73 7.66
CA VAL A 280 5.87 -25.49 6.53
C VAL A 280 6.16 -24.10 5.96
N GLY A 281 6.63 -24.05 4.71
CA GLY A 281 7.00 -22.80 4.05
C GLY A 281 5.81 -21.89 3.75
N GLY A 282 6.02 -20.58 3.80
CA GLY A 282 5.04 -19.53 3.45
C GLY A 282 3.98 -19.23 4.51
N VAL A 283 3.72 -20.16 5.44
CA VAL A 283 2.68 -20.00 6.48
C VAL A 283 3.21 -20.11 7.91
N SER A 284 4.43 -20.61 8.12
CA SER A 284 5.06 -20.61 9.45
C SER A 284 5.19 -19.17 9.98
N GLY A 285 4.94 -18.97 11.27
CA GLY A 285 4.88 -17.65 11.90
C GLY A 285 3.58 -16.86 11.64
N VAL A 286 2.80 -17.21 10.61
CA VAL A 286 1.58 -16.48 10.18
C VAL A 286 0.31 -17.25 10.53
N ALA A 287 0.22 -18.49 10.08
CA ALA A 287 -0.91 -19.37 10.35
C ALA A 287 -0.96 -19.75 11.85
N ARG A 288 -2.18 -19.86 12.36
CA ARG A 288 -2.50 -20.21 13.76
C ARG A 288 -3.66 -21.19 13.74
N HIS A 289 -3.41 -22.40 14.22
CA HIS A 289 -4.33 -23.55 14.16
C HIS A 289 -4.91 -23.80 12.77
N PHE A 290 -4.70 -24.99 12.23
CA PHE A 290 -5.11 -25.24 10.86
C PHE A 290 -5.55 -26.67 10.65
N THR A 291 -6.38 -26.83 9.63
CA THR A 291 -6.62 -28.13 8.99
C THR A 291 -6.09 -28.09 7.57
N VAL A 292 -5.54 -29.21 7.12
CA VAL A 292 -5.14 -29.41 5.73
C VAL A 292 -6.03 -30.47 5.09
N LEU A 293 -6.65 -30.11 3.96
CA LEU A 293 -7.43 -30.99 3.11
C LEU A 293 -6.62 -31.31 1.85
N ALA A 294 -6.39 -32.60 1.57
CA ALA A 294 -5.96 -33.03 0.25
C ALA A 294 -7.17 -33.10 -0.70
N GLU A 295 -7.18 -32.26 -1.71
CA GLU A 295 -8.26 -32.05 -2.67
C GLU A 295 -7.86 -32.53 -4.07
N ASP A 296 -8.83 -32.99 -4.86
CA ASP A 296 -8.62 -33.31 -6.27
C ASP A 296 -8.33 -32.02 -7.06
N ALA A 297 -7.23 -31.98 -7.81
CA ALA A 297 -6.78 -30.77 -8.51
C ALA A 297 -7.82 -30.21 -9.48
N LYS A 298 -8.61 -31.06 -10.17
CA LYS A 298 -9.66 -30.60 -11.08
C LYS A 298 -10.80 -29.97 -10.30
N ALA A 299 -11.17 -30.60 -9.21
CA ALA A 299 -12.28 -30.19 -8.38
C ALA A 299 -11.94 -28.90 -7.59
N TYR A 300 -10.66 -28.69 -7.23
CA TYR A 300 -10.12 -27.41 -6.76
C TYR A 300 -10.14 -26.33 -7.85
N ALA A 301 -9.61 -26.64 -9.04
CA ALA A 301 -9.53 -25.69 -10.15
C ALA A 301 -10.91 -25.16 -10.57
N GLU A 302 -11.95 -26.00 -10.51
CA GLU A 302 -13.33 -25.57 -10.77
C GLU A 302 -13.85 -24.62 -9.67
N ALA A 303 -13.52 -24.86 -8.41
CA ALA A 303 -13.95 -24.03 -7.29
C ALA A 303 -13.34 -22.62 -7.35
N ILE A 304 -12.05 -22.52 -7.65
CA ILE A 304 -11.33 -21.23 -7.66
C ILE A 304 -11.40 -20.49 -9.00
N LYS A 305 -12.10 -21.06 -9.99
CA LYS A 305 -12.21 -20.50 -11.32
C LYS A 305 -12.81 -19.09 -11.27
N PRO A 306 -12.19 -18.10 -11.93
CA PRO A 306 -12.76 -16.77 -12.06
C PRO A 306 -14.18 -16.81 -12.62
N LYS A 307 -15.08 -16.01 -12.02
CA LYS A 307 -16.48 -15.88 -12.48
C LYS A 307 -16.66 -14.85 -13.60
N GLY A 308 -15.73 -13.91 -13.73
CA GLY A 308 -15.75 -12.90 -14.78
C GLY A 308 -15.32 -13.48 -16.13
N GLN A 309 -15.61 -12.74 -17.20
CA GLN A 309 -15.16 -13.11 -18.53
C GLN A 309 -13.71 -12.65 -18.73
N PRO A 310 -12.80 -13.55 -19.18
CA PRO A 310 -11.47 -13.17 -19.64
C PRO A 310 -11.52 -12.05 -20.68
N LYS A 311 -10.81 -10.95 -20.42
CA LYS A 311 -10.68 -9.82 -21.34
C LYS A 311 -9.46 -9.99 -22.22
N ARG A 312 -9.58 -9.68 -23.52
CA ARG A 312 -8.44 -9.62 -24.43
C ARG A 312 -7.74 -8.27 -24.30
N ILE A 313 -6.52 -8.27 -23.76
CA ILE A 313 -5.64 -7.10 -23.76
C ILE A 313 -4.70 -7.19 -24.97
N ALA A 314 -4.71 -6.15 -25.79
CA ALA A 314 -3.80 -5.97 -26.93
C ALA A 314 -3.42 -4.49 -27.06
N TRP A 315 -2.48 -4.15 -27.94
CA TRP A 315 -2.01 -2.77 -28.10
C TRP A 315 -1.37 -2.53 -29.46
N ASP A 316 -1.17 -1.24 -29.78
CA ASP A 316 -0.40 -0.75 -30.93
C ASP A 316 0.30 0.57 -30.56
N GLU A 317 0.87 1.29 -31.53
CA GLU A 317 1.52 2.59 -31.27
C GLU A 317 0.61 3.68 -30.69
N HIS A 318 -0.71 3.48 -30.66
CA HIS A 318 -1.65 4.49 -30.20
C HIS A 318 -2.12 4.28 -28.78
N SER A 319 -2.59 3.07 -28.43
CA SER A 319 -3.18 2.80 -27.12
C SER A 319 -3.25 1.31 -26.77
N LEU A 320 -3.56 1.01 -25.51
CA LEU A 320 -4.09 -0.31 -25.15
C LEU A 320 -5.50 -0.47 -25.72
N THR A 321 -5.85 -1.73 -25.98
CA THR A 321 -7.20 -2.17 -26.27
C THR A 321 -7.61 -3.22 -25.26
N VAL A 322 -8.81 -3.08 -24.70
CA VAL A 322 -9.46 -4.06 -23.84
C VAL A 322 -10.73 -4.52 -24.56
N ASP A 323 -10.79 -5.80 -24.91
CA ASP A 323 -11.84 -6.39 -25.75
C ASP A 323 -12.05 -5.65 -27.07
N GLY A 324 -10.94 -5.22 -27.68
CA GLY A 324 -10.93 -4.49 -28.95
C GLY A 324 -11.32 -3.01 -28.85
N LYS A 325 -11.73 -2.53 -27.67
CA LYS A 325 -11.99 -1.11 -27.43
C LYS A 325 -10.69 -0.42 -26.99
N ARG A 326 -10.28 0.63 -27.71
CA ARG A 326 -9.16 1.49 -27.31
C ARG A 326 -9.45 2.22 -26.00
N VAL A 327 -8.46 2.28 -25.12
CA VAL A 327 -8.57 2.92 -23.80
C VAL A 327 -7.42 3.89 -23.56
N VAL A 328 -7.71 4.99 -22.87
CA VAL A 328 -6.70 5.87 -22.26
C VAL A 328 -6.71 5.59 -20.77
N VAL A 329 -5.60 5.09 -20.24
CA VAL A 329 -5.45 4.80 -18.82
C VAL A 329 -4.94 6.06 -18.12
N TRP A 330 -5.82 6.67 -17.34
CA TRP A 330 -5.55 7.82 -16.49
C TRP A 330 -5.49 7.31 -15.04
N SER A 331 -4.28 6.97 -14.60
CA SER A 331 -3.97 6.34 -13.32
C SER A 331 -3.32 7.30 -12.34
N GLY A 332 -3.47 6.99 -11.05
CA GLY A 332 -2.73 7.64 -9.96
C GLY A 332 -2.12 6.61 -9.01
N GLU A 333 -1.01 6.97 -8.36
CA GLU A 333 -0.34 6.10 -7.39
C GLU A 333 -0.89 6.31 -5.97
N VAL A 334 -1.10 5.19 -5.26
CA VAL A 334 -1.33 5.12 -3.81
C VAL A 334 -0.64 3.87 -3.26
N HIS A 335 -0.08 3.97 -2.05
CA HIS A 335 0.57 2.86 -1.37
C HIS A 335 -0.25 2.41 -0.15
N PRO A 336 -0.92 1.23 -0.18
CA PRO A 336 -1.74 0.76 0.95
C PRO A 336 -0.97 0.70 2.27
N PHE A 337 0.31 0.34 2.24
CA PHE A 337 1.18 0.27 3.43
C PHE A 337 1.45 1.64 4.08
N ARG A 338 1.20 2.77 3.41
CA ARG A 338 1.30 4.13 3.98
C ARG A 338 -0.01 4.64 4.58
N LEU A 339 -1.06 3.81 4.61
CA LEU A 339 -2.33 4.11 5.26
C LEU A 339 -2.81 2.82 5.95
N PRO A 340 -2.39 2.54 7.21
CA PRO A 340 -2.61 1.26 7.89
C PRO A 340 -4.06 1.10 8.37
N ASN A 341 -5.02 1.18 7.45
CA ASN A 341 -6.45 0.96 7.66
C ASN A 341 -7.14 0.59 6.32
N PRO A 342 -7.54 -0.68 6.12
CA PRO A 342 -8.15 -1.14 4.89
C PRO A 342 -9.42 -0.39 4.47
N SER A 343 -10.25 0.05 5.42
CA SER A 343 -11.45 0.84 5.12
C SER A 343 -11.11 2.18 4.48
N LEU A 344 -9.98 2.79 4.87
CA LEU A 344 -9.54 4.09 4.35
C LEU A 344 -8.86 4.00 2.98
N TRP A 345 -8.41 2.83 2.54
CA TRP A 345 -7.97 2.64 1.15
C TRP A 345 -9.10 2.95 0.17
N ARG A 346 -10.33 2.51 0.48
CA ARG A 346 -11.52 2.83 -0.32
C ARG A 346 -11.79 4.32 -0.37
N ASP A 347 -11.62 5.02 0.74
CA ASP A 347 -11.82 6.47 0.78
C ASP A 347 -10.92 7.18 -0.24
N VAL A 348 -9.63 6.83 -0.26
CA VAL A 348 -8.65 7.40 -1.18
C VAL A 348 -8.98 7.02 -2.64
N ILE A 349 -9.29 5.75 -2.91
CA ILE A 349 -9.64 5.28 -4.26
C ILE A 349 -10.90 5.97 -4.80
N GLN A 350 -11.93 6.16 -3.97
CA GLN A 350 -13.13 6.91 -4.35
C GLN A 350 -12.83 8.39 -4.62
N LYS A 351 -11.95 9.01 -3.83
CA LYS A 351 -11.46 10.38 -4.07
C LYS A 351 -10.68 10.47 -5.38
N MET A 352 -9.84 9.49 -5.69
CA MET A 352 -9.14 9.39 -6.98
C MET A 352 -10.14 9.29 -8.14
N LYS A 353 -11.08 8.35 -8.07
CA LYS A 353 -12.12 8.21 -9.10
C LYS A 353 -12.91 9.50 -9.30
N ALA A 354 -13.32 10.16 -8.21
CA ALA A 354 -13.99 11.45 -8.26
C ALA A 354 -13.11 12.57 -8.82
N SER A 355 -11.78 12.47 -8.68
CA SER A 355 -10.78 13.33 -9.34
C SER A 355 -10.49 12.95 -10.79
N GLY A 356 -11.29 12.07 -11.41
CA GLY A 356 -11.26 11.77 -12.84
C GLY A 356 -10.37 10.60 -13.25
N PHE A 357 -9.74 9.91 -12.29
CA PHE A 357 -8.94 8.71 -12.57
C PHE A 357 -9.84 7.52 -12.95
N ASN A 358 -9.35 6.69 -13.87
CA ASN A 358 -9.94 5.39 -14.21
C ASN A 358 -8.97 4.22 -13.95
N GLY A 359 -7.77 4.50 -13.45
CA GLY A 359 -6.78 3.52 -13.04
C GLY A 359 -6.11 3.86 -11.71
N VAL A 360 -5.51 2.84 -11.09
CA VAL A 360 -4.67 2.94 -9.90
C VAL A 360 -3.41 2.11 -10.09
N ALA A 361 -2.28 2.64 -9.63
CA ALA A 361 -1.05 1.89 -9.51
C ALA A 361 -0.72 1.65 -8.03
N PHE A 362 -0.28 0.43 -7.74
CA PHE A 362 0.09 0.00 -6.39
C PHE A 362 1.53 -0.51 -6.38
N TYR A 363 2.33 0.03 -5.46
CA TYR A 363 3.45 -0.71 -4.89
C TYR A 363 3.01 -1.65 -3.77
N PHE A 364 3.72 -2.78 -3.66
CA PHE A 364 3.71 -3.65 -2.50
C PHE A 364 5.13 -3.79 -1.95
N ASP A 365 5.32 -3.50 -0.66
CA ASP A 365 6.61 -3.49 0.02
C ASP A 365 6.95 -4.88 0.58
N TRP A 366 7.92 -5.56 -0.01
CA TRP A 366 8.34 -6.90 0.44
C TRP A 366 8.77 -6.88 1.91
N GLY A 367 9.50 -5.85 2.36
CA GLY A 367 9.91 -5.70 3.75
C GLY A 367 8.75 -5.51 4.72
N TYR A 368 7.67 -4.88 4.28
CA TYR A 368 6.44 -4.75 5.06
C TYR A 368 5.69 -6.09 5.22
N HIS A 369 5.79 -6.97 4.20
CA HIS A 369 5.12 -8.26 4.16
C HIS A 369 5.95 -9.43 4.69
N SER A 370 7.27 -9.30 4.87
CA SER A 370 8.15 -10.40 5.27
C SER A 370 9.14 -10.01 6.37
N SER A 371 8.88 -10.47 7.60
CA SER A 371 9.76 -10.20 8.76
C SER A 371 10.99 -11.11 8.81
N ALA A 372 10.89 -12.31 8.22
CA ALA A 372 11.93 -13.33 8.19
C ALA A 372 11.87 -14.11 6.85
N PRO A 373 12.96 -14.74 6.40
CA PRO A 373 12.92 -15.66 5.26
C PRO A 373 11.84 -16.73 5.50
N GLY A 374 11.03 -17.08 4.50
CA GLY A 374 9.93 -18.04 4.70
C GLY A 374 8.60 -17.49 5.19
N VAL A 375 8.58 -16.26 5.72
CA VAL A 375 7.42 -15.70 6.44
C VAL A 375 6.80 -14.56 5.63
N TYR A 376 5.52 -14.70 5.26
CA TYR A 376 4.78 -13.72 4.46
C TYR A 376 3.38 -13.44 5.02
N ASP A 377 3.14 -12.22 5.48
CA ASP A 377 1.85 -11.77 6.02
C ASP A 377 1.10 -10.86 5.03
N PHE A 378 -0.08 -11.32 4.60
CA PHE A 378 -1.02 -10.58 3.76
C PHE A 378 -2.39 -10.43 4.44
N SER A 379 -2.41 -10.19 5.75
CA SER A 379 -3.63 -10.00 6.54
C SER A 379 -3.67 -8.64 7.24
N GLY A 380 -4.86 -8.21 7.68
CA GLY A 380 -5.15 -6.93 8.30
C GLY A 380 -4.69 -5.77 7.44
N VAL A 381 -3.84 -4.91 8.03
CA VAL A 381 -3.23 -3.74 7.36
C VAL A 381 -2.23 -4.12 6.25
N ARG A 382 -1.94 -5.41 6.06
CA ARG A 382 -1.10 -5.98 4.99
C ARG A 382 -1.93 -6.71 3.92
N ASN A 383 -3.26 -6.60 3.93
CA ASN A 383 -4.10 -7.36 3.01
C ASN A 383 -4.07 -6.82 1.56
N VAL A 384 -3.19 -7.41 0.74
CA VAL A 384 -3.01 -7.07 -0.68
C VAL A 384 -4.25 -7.39 -1.51
N GLU A 385 -4.84 -8.57 -1.31
CA GLU A 385 -6.07 -9.00 -2.01
C GLU A 385 -7.17 -7.95 -1.77
N ARG A 386 -7.34 -7.47 -0.54
CA ARG A 386 -8.36 -6.47 -0.23
C ARG A 386 -8.12 -5.15 -0.95
N ALA A 387 -6.88 -4.70 -1.11
CA ALA A 387 -6.58 -3.48 -1.87
C ALA A 387 -6.98 -3.61 -3.34
N LEU A 388 -6.70 -4.77 -3.96
CA LEU A 388 -7.09 -5.08 -5.35
C LEU A 388 -8.61 -5.16 -5.50
N GLN A 389 -9.29 -5.86 -4.59
CA GLN A 389 -10.75 -5.96 -4.57
C GLN A 389 -11.42 -4.59 -4.44
N ILE A 390 -10.91 -3.70 -3.59
CA ILE A 390 -11.46 -2.34 -3.47
C ILE A 390 -11.33 -1.62 -4.81
N ALA A 391 -10.18 -1.65 -5.47
CA ALA A 391 -10.01 -1.01 -6.77
C ALA A 391 -10.95 -1.60 -7.84
N GLU A 392 -11.17 -2.92 -7.83
CA GLU A 392 -12.12 -3.61 -8.70
C GLU A 392 -13.57 -3.21 -8.47
N GLU A 393 -14.00 -3.20 -7.21
CA GLU A 393 -15.35 -2.80 -6.79
C GLU A 393 -15.63 -1.34 -7.16
N GLU A 394 -14.61 -0.47 -7.08
CA GLU A 394 -14.70 0.93 -7.52
C GLU A 394 -14.54 1.09 -9.05
N GLY A 395 -14.31 0.00 -9.79
CA GLY A 395 -14.27 0.00 -11.26
C GLY A 395 -12.98 0.59 -11.86
N MET A 396 -11.88 0.56 -11.12
CA MET A 396 -10.58 1.07 -11.54
C MET A 396 -9.78 -0.02 -12.27
N TYR A 397 -9.05 0.35 -13.33
CA TYR A 397 -7.95 -0.46 -13.85
C TYR A 397 -6.80 -0.51 -12.84
N ILE A 398 -6.06 -1.61 -12.80
CA ILE A 398 -4.97 -1.79 -11.86
C ILE A 398 -3.65 -2.03 -12.61
N ILE A 399 -2.63 -1.23 -12.26
CA ILE A 399 -1.24 -1.43 -12.62
C ILE A 399 -0.53 -2.01 -11.39
N ALA A 400 -0.14 -3.29 -11.44
CA ALA A 400 0.48 -3.98 -10.32
C ALA A 400 2.01 -3.80 -10.35
N ARG A 401 2.60 -3.22 -9.31
CA ARG A 401 4.05 -2.96 -9.20
C ARG A 401 4.59 -3.67 -7.97
N THR A 402 5.04 -4.90 -8.15
CA THR A 402 5.28 -5.83 -7.03
C THR A 402 6.76 -5.97 -6.64
N GLY A 403 7.65 -5.21 -7.26
CA GLY A 403 9.09 -5.31 -7.02
C GLY A 403 9.76 -6.44 -7.80
N PRO A 404 10.75 -7.18 -7.24
CA PRO A 404 11.06 -7.31 -5.80
C PRO A 404 11.66 -6.08 -5.10
N TYR A 405 12.30 -5.19 -5.86
CA TYR A 405 12.75 -3.88 -5.39
C TYR A 405 11.78 -2.79 -5.87
N VAL A 406 11.39 -1.84 -5.02
CA VAL A 406 10.38 -0.81 -5.35
C VAL A 406 10.85 0.63 -5.13
N ASN A 407 12.02 0.83 -4.50
CA ASN A 407 12.49 2.16 -4.07
C ASN A 407 11.50 2.87 -3.13
N ALA A 408 10.53 3.59 -3.71
CA ALA A 408 9.38 4.24 -3.07
C ALA A 408 9.68 5.10 -1.83
N GLU A 409 10.91 5.59 -1.70
CA GLU A 409 11.45 6.23 -0.51
C GLU A 409 11.32 5.41 0.78
N LEU A 410 11.46 4.08 0.67
CA LEU A 410 11.38 3.15 1.79
C LEU A 410 12.77 2.81 2.36
N THR A 411 12.83 2.42 3.63
CA THR A 411 14.03 1.76 4.18
C THR A 411 14.38 0.53 3.33
N GLY A 412 15.65 0.38 2.94
CA GLY A 412 16.06 -0.71 2.06
C GLY A 412 15.49 -0.65 0.63
N GLY A 413 14.73 0.39 0.27
CA GLY A 413 13.96 0.47 -0.98
C GLY A 413 12.90 -0.63 -1.13
N GLY A 414 12.37 -1.12 0.00
CA GLY A 414 11.36 -2.17 0.07
C GLY A 414 11.89 -3.59 0.33
N TYR A 415 13.20 -3.76 0.49
CA TYR A 415 13.74 -5.05 0.92
C TYR A 415 13.43 -5.36 2.38
N PRO A 416 13.16 -6.63 2.72
CA PRO A 416 13.03 -7.05 4.11
C PRO A 416 14.38 -6.96 4.81
N GLY A 417 14.35 -6.73 6.13
CA GLY A 417 15.56 -6.48 6.92
C GLY A 417 16.62 -7.59 6.82
N TRP A 418 16.18 -8.84 6.67
CA TRP A 418 17.07 -9.98 6.50
C TRP A 418 17.87 -9.96 5.18
N MET A 419 17.48 -9.17 4.18
CA MET A 419 18.29 -8.93 2.98
C MET A 419 19.51 -8.05 3.27
N PHE A 420 19.51 -7.25 4.35
CA PHE A 420 20.66 -6.44 4.74
C PHE A 420 21.85 -7.30 5.20
N ARG A 421 21.58 -8.54 5.65
CA ARG A 421 22.59 -9.55 5.99
C ARG A 421 22.83 -10.58 4.88
N ASN A 422 22.28 -10.36 3.68
CA ASN A 422 22.48 -11.22 2.52
C ASN A 422 23.69 -10.75 1.71
N ARG A 423 24.63 -11.66 1.45
CA ARG A 423 25.88 -11.36 0.72
C ARG A 423 25.75 -11.44 -0.80
N ALA A 424 24.61 -11.92 -1.29
CA ALA A 424 24.30 -11.97 -2.71
C ALA A 424 24.39 -10.57 -3.31
N GLU A 425 24.89 -10.46 -4.55
CA GLU A 425 24.80 -9.20 -5.27
C GLU A 425 23.33 -8.95 -5.66
N ALA A 426 22.68 -7.96 -5.06
CA ALA A 426 21.25 -7.76 -5.25
C ALA A 426 20.94 -7.19 -6.63
N ARG A 427 19.73 -7.45 -7.14
CA ARG A 427 19.23 -7.03 -8.47
C ARG A 427 20.02 -7.65 -9.63
N THR A 428 20.66 -8.80 -9.39
CA THR A 428 21.41 -9.57 -10.39
C THR A 428 20.94 -11.02 -10.47
N ASP A 429 21.60 -11.83 -11.29
CA ASP A 429 21.35 -13.26 -11.40
C ASP A 429 22.12 -14.10 -10.35
N ASP A 430 22.58 -13.47 -9.26
CA ASP A 430 23.11 -14.20 -8.11
C ASP A 430 22.05 -15.21 -7.63
N PRO A 431 22.39 -16.52 -7.52
CA PRO A 431 21.41 -17.55 -7.22
C PRO A 431 20.78 -17.40 -5.83
N VAL A 432 21.49 -16.79 -4.87
CA VAL A 432 20.96 -16.56 -3.52
C VAL A 432 19.97 -15.40 -3.52
N TYR A 433 20.24 -14.32 -4.25
CA TYR A 433 19.28 -13.24 -4.46
C TYR A 433 18.05 -13.75 -5.23
N THR A 434 18.29 -14.49 -6.32
CA THR A 434 17.26 -15.04 -7.19
C THR A 434 16.28 -15.96 -6.43
N ALA A 435 16.79 -16.85 -5.58
CA ALA A 435 15.95 -17.73 -4.76
C ALA A 435 15.04 -16.94 -3.79
N ALA A 436 15.58 -15.89 -3.16
CA ALA A 436 14.81 -15.02 -2.27
C ALA A 436 13.72 -14.24 -3.03
N THR A 437 14.04 -13.75 -4.24
CA THR A 437 13.05 -13.08 -5.10
C THR A 437 12.00 -14.04 -5.62
N ASP A 438 12.35 -15.29 -5.96
CA ASP A 438 11.41 -16.31 -6.40
C ASP A 438 10.36 -16.63 -5.35
N GLU A 439 10.78 -16.67 -4.09
CA GLU A 439 9.89 -16.91 -2.97
C GLU A 439 8.89 -15.75 -2.81
N TRP A 440 9.37 -14.50 -2.78
CA TRP A 440 8.51 -13.32 -2.76
C TRP A 440 7.52 -13.31 -3.94
N MET A 441 8.03 -13.53 -5.16
CA MET A 441 7.22 -13.56 -6.38
C MET A 441 6.15 -14.65 -6.31
N THR A 442 6.49 -15.85 -5.86
CA THR A 442 5.51 -16.94 -5.69
C THR A 442 4.34 -16.50 -4.81
N GLN A 443 4.64 -15.84 -3.70
CA GLN A 443 3.65 -15.42 -2.71
C GLN A 443 2.77 -14.27 -3.22
N ILE A 444 3.37 -13.20 -3.75
CA ILE A 444 2.61 -12.05 -4.25
C ILE A 444 1.89 -12.36 -5.56
N ASN A 445 2.49 -13.12 -6.49
CA ASN A 445 1.87 -13.47 -7.77
C ASN A 445 0.69 -14.41 -7.60
N ALA A 446 0.69 -15.26 -6.57
CA ALA A 446 -0.48 -16.07 -6.24
C ALA A 446 -1.73 -15.18 -6.04
N ILE A 447 -1.56 -14.00 -5.43
CA ILE A 447 -2.62 -12.99 -5.27
C ILE A 447 -2.89 -12.29 -6.60
N ILE A 448 -1.88 -11.67 -7.22
CA ILE A 448 -2.07 -10.88 -8.46
C ILE A 448 -2.72 -11.70 -9.57
N ALA A 449 -2.33 -12.98 -9.73
CA ALA A 449 -2.83 -13.84 -10.78
C ALA A 449 -4.36 -14.01 -10.75
N ARG A 450 -4.97 -13.95 -9.55
CA ARG A 450 -6.43 -14.05 -9.35
C ARG A 450 -7.20 -12.79 -9.72
N HIS A 451 -6.53 -11.66 -9.87
CA HIS A 451 -7.12 -10.33 -10.12
C HIS A 451 -6.89 -9.83 -11.55
N GLN A 452 -6.40 -10.70 -12.44
CA GLN A 452 -6.11 -10.31 -13.81
C GLN A 452 -7.37 -10.16 -14.65
N ALA A 453 -7.41 -9.11 -15.46
CA ALA A 453 -8.43 -8.93 -16.47
C ALA A 453 -8.40 -10.07 -17.51
N THR A 454 -7.21 -10.55 -17.88
CA THR A 454 -7.01 -11.62 -18.87
C THR A 454 -7.48 -13.00 -18.43
N THR A 455 -7.76 -13.21 -17.15
CA THR A 455 -8.33 -14.46 -16.62
C THR A 455 -9.81 -14.32 -16.23
N GLY A 456 -10.37 -13.11 -16.32
CA GLY A 456 -11.71 -12.81 -15.82
C GLY A 456 -11.77 -12.71 -14.29
N GLY A 457 -10.60 -12.62 -13.65
CA GLY A 457 -10.46 -12.57 -12.20
C GLY A 457 -10.64 -11.18 -11.61
N GLY A 458 -10.31 -10.13 -12.35
CA GLY A 458 -10.31 -8.77 -11.84
C GLY A 458 -9.96 -7.70 -12.88
N ASN A 459 -9.35 -6.60 -12.44
CA ASN A 459 -9.03 -5.43 -13.27
C ASN A 459 -7.53 -5.13 -13.39
N VAL A 460 -6.63 -6.05 -13.00
CA VAL A 460 -5.19 -5.90 -13.30
C VAL A 460 -4.99 -6.00 -14.81
N ILE A 461 -4.39 -4.95 -15.39
CA ILE A 461 -4.17 -4.81 -16.85
C ILE A 461 -2.70 -4.73 -17.25
N ALA A 462 -1.79 -4.49 -16.31
CA ALA A 462 -0.36 -4.43 -16.53
C ALA A 462 0.40 -4.84 -15.26
N TYR A 463 1.57 -5.44 -15.43
CA TYR A 463 2.43 -5.90 -14.35
C TYR A 463 3.86 -5.36 -14.55
N GLN A 464 4.39 -4.69 -13.54
CA GLN A 464 5.75 -4.16 -13.56
C GLN A 464 6.74 -5.24 -13.14
N LEU A 465 7.79 -5.43 -13.94
CA LEU A 465 8.98 -6.17 -13.55
C LEU A 465 9.97 -5.19 -12.94
N GLU A 466 10.43 -5.45 -11.71
CA GLU A 466 11.47 -4.64 -11.07
C GLU A 466 11.00 -3.17 -10.85
N ASN A 467 11.92 -2.25 -10.57
CA ASN A 467 11.73 -0.80 -10.50
C ASN A 467 13.01 -0.02 -10.86
N GLU A 468 12.98 0.80 -11.91
CA GLU A 468 14.05 1.76 -12.26
C GLU A 468 15.49 1.17 -12.33
N LEU A 469 15.66 -0.12 -12.64
CA LEU A 469 16.99 -0.72 -12.88
C LEU A 469 17.73 -0.08 -14.05
N GLY A 470 18.56 0.93 -13.80
CA GLY A 470 19.38 1.62 -14.81
C GLY A 470 20.63 0.84 -15.26
N LYS A 471 20.61 -0.49 -15.23
CA LYS A 471 21.77 -1.39 -15.43
C LYS A 471 21.44 -2.51 -16.39
N VAL A 472 22.05 -2.52 -17.59
CA VAL A 472 21.73 -3.45 -18.68
C VAL A 472 22.85 -4.45 -18.99
N GLU A 473 23.80 -4.65 -18.08
CA GLU A 473 24.87 -5.65 -18.23
C GLU A 473 24.31 -7.09 -18.28
N PRO A 474 25.05 -8.08 -18.83
CA PRO A 474 24.53 -9.44 -19.04
C PRO A 474 23.92 -10.12 -17.80
N LYS A 475 24.41 -9.81 -16.59
CA LYS A 475 23.85 -10.32 -15.33
C LYS A 475 22.47 -9.75 -15.01
N HIS A 476 22.27 -8.46 -15.25
CA HIS A 476 21.00 -7.77 -15.07
C HIS A 476 19.98 -8.21 -16.14
N VAL A 477 20.44 -8.46 -17.37
CA VAL A 477 19.59 -9.05 -18.41
C VAL A 477 19.07 -10.43 -18.00
N ARG A 478 19.96 -11.31 -17.50
CA ARG A 478 19.54 -12.63 -17.00
C ARG A 478 18.60 -12.53 -15.80
N HIS A 479 18.83 -11.57 -14.90
CA HIS A 479 17.92 -11.27 -13.80
C HIS A 479 16.51 -10.88 -14.30
N MET A 480 16.41 -9.90 -15.20
CA MET A 480 15.12 -9.46 -15.74
C MET A 480 14.41 -10.59 -16.50
N GLU A 481 15.12 -11.38 -17.30
CA GLU A 481 14.54 -12.54 -18.00
C GLU A 481 14.06 -13.61 -17.01
N HIS A 482 14.78 -13.81 -15.91
CA HIS A 482 14.37 -14.69 -14.81
C HIS A 482 13.08 -14.20 -14.16
N LEU A 483 12.99 -12.92 -13.78
CA LEU A 483 11.77 -12.33 -13.21
C LEU A 483 10.57 -12.51 -14.15
N ALA A 484 10.74 -12.22 -15.45
CA ALA A 484 9.67 -12.40 -16.43
C ALA A 484 9.23 -13.86 -16.55
N ALA A 485 10.19 -14.79 -16.64
CA ALA A 485 9.91 -16.23 -16.72
C ALA A 485 9.20 -16.73 -15.46
N LYS A 486 9.63 -16.28 -14.28
CA LYS A 486 9.01 -16.59 -12.99
C LYS A 486 7.59 -16.06 -12.92
N ALA A 487 7.36 -14.79 -13.25
CA ALA A 487 6.02 -14.20 -13.27
C ALA A 487 5.07 -14.93 -14.24
N ARG A 488 5.54 -15.33 -15.44
CA ARG A 488 4.74 -16.17 -16.35
C ARG A 488 4.43 -17.55 -15.75
N ALA A 489 5.42 -18.19 -15.12
CA ALA A 489 5.25 -19.48 -14.47
C ALA A 489 4.24 -19.43 -13.31
N ASP A 490 4.18 -18.30 -12.60
CA ASP A 490 3.23 -18.05 -11.52
C ASP A 490 1.83 -17.64 -12.02
N GLY A 491 1.61 -17.61 -13.34
CA GLY A 491 0.30 -17.39 -13.95
C GLY A 491 -0.02 -15.95 -14.32
N ILE A 492 0.97 -15.05 -14.33
CA ILE A 492 0.77 -13.67 -14.83
C ILE A 492 0.67 -13.68 -16.36
N THR A 493 -0.46 -13.24 -16.89
CA THR A 493 -0.83 -13.23 -18.31
C THR A 493 -1.09 -11.83 -18.87
N VAL A 494 -1.15 -10.79 -18.03
CA VAL A 494 -1.18 -9.39 -18.49
C VAL A 494 0.18 -8.94 -19.06
N PRO A 495 0.22 -7.87 -19.88
CA PRO A 495 1.47 -7.32 -20.41
C PRO A 495 2.46 -6.91 -19.33
N PHE A 496 3.74 -7.24 -19.55
CA PHE A 496 4.85 -6.80 -18.73
C PHE A 496 5.38 -5.45 -19.18
N PHE A 497 5.78 -4.64 -18.20
CA PHE A 497 6.56 -3.43 -18.43
C PHE A 497 7.65 -3.30 -17.38
N HIS A 498 8.60 -2.42 -17.64
CA HIS A 498 9.55 -1.88 -16.68
C HIS A 498 9.43 -0.36 -16.74
N ASN A 499 9.51 0.32 -15.61
CA ASN A 499 9.56 1.77 -15.56
C ASN A 499 11.03 2.22 -15.61
N ALA A 500 11.49 2.60 -16.81
CA ALA A 500 12.87 3.03 -17.00
C ALA A 500 13.16 4.29 -16.15
N ALA A 501 14.33 4.32 -15.49
CA ALA A 501 14.74 5.43 -14.66
C ALA A 501 14.78 6.73 -15.48
N GLY A 502 13.89 7.67 -15.17
CA GLY A 502 13.64 8.81 -16.03
C GLY A 502 13.26 8.38 -17.46
N ARG A 503 14.04 8.80 -18.47
CA ARG A 503 13.69 8.57 -19.90
C ARG A 503 14.70 7.69 -20.63
N LEU A 504 15.51 6.96 -19.87
CA LEU A 504 16.56 6.12 -20.40
C LEU A 504 15.96 4.98 -21.24
N PRO A 505 16.63 4.52 -22.30
CA PRO A 505 16.03 3.62 -23.26
C PRO A 505 16.14 2.15 -22.81
N ASP A 506 16.05 1.91 -21.51
CA ASP A 506 16.33 0.63 -20.86
C ASP A 506 15.10 -0.26 -20.86
N TRP A 507 15.33 -1.57 -20.98
CA TRP A 507 14.30 -2.62 -20.92
C TRP A 507 13.13 -2.45 -21.89
N ALA A 508 13.40 -1.90 -23.07
CA ALA A 508 12.42 -1.83 -24.15
C ALA A 508 12.06 -3.23 -24.68
N PRO A 509 10.87 -3.43 -25.26
CA PRO A 509 10.50 -4.71 -25.86
C PRO A 509 11.55 -5.22 -26.88
N LYS A 510 11.77 -6.53 -26.94
CA LYS A 510 12.77 -7.19 -27.83
C LYS A 510 12.67 -6.80 -29.31
N HIS A 511 11.52 -6.30 -29.75
CA HIS A 511 11.26 -5.92 -31.13
C HIS A 511 11.07 -4.41 -31.30
N SER A 512 11.54 -3.59 -30.36
CA SER A 512 11.57 -2.15 -30.57
C SER A 512 12.36 -1.79 -31.83
N ALA A 513 11.79 -0.91 -32.64
CA ALA A 513 12.43 -0.41 -33.86
C ALA A 513 13.43 0.74 -33.61
N ALA A 514 13.57 1.20 -32.36
CA ALA A 514 14.49 2.29 -32.03
C ALA A 514 15.94 1.78 -31.93
N PRO A 515 16.91 2.39 -32.64
CA PRO A 515 18.30 1.89 -32.68
C PRO A 515 19.09 2.10 -31.38
N TRP A 516 18.56 2.89 -30.44
CA TRP A 516 19.17 3.15 -29.13
C TRP A 516 18.49 2.37 -27.99
N ALA A 517 17.52 1.51 -28.29
CA ALA A 517 16.79 0.76 -27.28
C ALA A 517 17.62 -0.41 -26.73
N ASN A 518 17.74 -0.47 -25.40
CA ASN A 518 18.27 -1.64 -24.72
C ASN A 518 17.11 -2.62 -24.47
N GLN A 519 17.22 -3.82 -25.04
CA GLN A 519 16.13 -4.78 -25.04
C GLN A 519 15.98 -5.48 -23.69
N GLY A 520 14.73 -5.73 -23.29
CA GLY A 520 14.36 -6.49 -22.11
C GLY A 520 13.17 -7.41 -22.35
N PRO A 521 12.76 -8.20 -21.34
CA PRO A 521 11.64 -9.13 -21.43
C PRO A 521 10.27 -8.46 -21.20
N THR A 522 10.12 -7.22 -21.66
CA THR A 522 8.90 -6.42 -21.52
C THR A 522 8.04 -6.51 -22.78
N ASP A 523 6.72 -6.35 -22.60
CA ASP A 523 5.74 -6.24 -23.68
C ASP A 523 5.50 -4.77 -24.06
N LEU A 524 5.58 -3.88 -23.06
CA LEU A 524 5.41 -2.44 -23.17
C LEU A 524 6.65 -1.74 -22.59
N TYR A 525 7.16 -0.74 -23.30
CA TYR A 525 8.14 0.17 -22.73
C TYR A 525 7.41 1.25 -21.91
N ALA A 526 7.81 1.42 -20.66
CA ALA A 526 7.37 2.54 -19.84
C ALA A 526 8.59 3.29 -19.29
N PHE A 527 8.36 4.54 -18.89
CA PHE A 527 9.41 5.42 -18.41
C PHE A 527 8.85 6.40 -17.40
N ASP A 528 9.74 7.04 -16.65
CA ASP A 528 9.40 7.94 -15.57
C ASP A 528 9.78 9.39 -15.87
N GLY A 529 9.19 10.30 -15.11
CA GLY A 529 9.23 11.71 -15.43
C GLY A 529 8.88 12.61 -14.25
N TYR A 530 9.90 13.22 -13.65
CA TYR A 530 9.76 14.16 -12.54
C TYR A 530 10.18 15.63 -12.83
N PRO A 531 9.78 16.25 -13.96
CA PRO A 531 10.14 17.63 -14.27
C PRO A 531 9.23 18.62 -13.53
N GLY A 532 9.22 18.58 -12.20
CA GLY A 532 8.60 19.59 -11.37
C GLY A 532 9.49 20.83 -11.26
N GLY A 533 8.89 22.03 -11.17
CA GLY A 533 9.62 23.21 -10.68
C GLY A 533 10.04 23.02 -9.22
N THR A 534 11.00 23.81 -8.73
CA THR A 534 11.53 23.63 -7.36
C THR A 534 10.89 24.58 -6.35
N CYS A 535 11.05 24.25 -5.07
CA CYS A 535 10.90 25.20 -3.98
C CYS A 535 12.26 25.80 -3.64
N ASN A 536 12.30 27.08 -3.25
CA ASN A 536 13.54 27.66 -2.73
C ASN A 536 13.82 27.16 -1.29
N VAL A 537 14.95 27.56 -0.72
CA VAL A 537 15.34 27.16 0.65
C VAL A 537 14.37 27.66 1.74
N PHE A 538 13.53 28.65 1.46
CA PHE A 538 12.52 29.17 2.39
C PHE A 538 11.16 28.47 2.22
N ALA A 539 11.10 27.40 1.42
CA ALA A 539 9.87 26.72 1.05
C ALA A 539 8.86 27.62 0.33
N ASP A 540 9.33 28.55 -0.51
CA ASP A 540 8.48 29.29 -1.44
C ASP A 540 8.59 28.72 -2.87
N PRO A 541 7.50 28.75 -3.67
CA PRO A 541 7.54 28.32 -5.07
C PRO A 541 8.58 29.09 -5.88
N SER A 542 9.52 28.39 -6.52
CA SER A 542 10.46 28.96 -7.50
C SER A 542 9.85 28.97 -8.91
N GLY A 543 10.63 29.22 -9.97
CA GLY A 543 10.16 29.21 -11.36
C GLY A 543 9.68 27.83 -11.83
N PRO A 544 8.70 27.75 -12.76
CA PRO A 544 8.30 26.48 -13.36
C PRO A 544 9.39 25.92 -14.29
N ASN A 545 9.36 24.61 -14.51
CA ASN A 545 10.16 23.95 -15.54
C ASN A 545 9.39 23.85 -16.86
N LYS A 546 10.13 23.78 -17.97
CA LYS A 546 9.57 23.54 -19.31
C LYS A 546 9.02 22.13 -19.39
N ALA A 547 7.82 21.99 -19.94
CA ALA A 547 7.31 20.69 -20.35
C ALA A 547 8.06 20.23 -21.62
N PRO A 548 8.80 19.11 -21.56
CA PRO A 548 9.48 18.49 -22.70
C PRO A 548 8.52 17.62 -23.53
N ASP A 549 8.86 17.43 -24.80
CA ASP A 549 8.15 16.51 -25.70
C ASP A 549 8.72 15.09 -25.56
N TRP A 550 7.92 14.15 -25.03
CA TRP A 550 8.32 12.77 -24.67
C TRP A 550 7.70 11.67 -25.53
N GLY A 551 7.01 12.04 -26.60
CA GLY A 551 6.38 11.07 -27.48
C GLY A 551 6.48 11.54 -28.91
N ILE A 552 5.37 11.52 -29.64
CA ILE A 552 5.42 11.74 -31.08
C ILE A 552 6.04 13.07 -31.47
N HIS A 553 5.86 14.15 -30.70
CA HIS A 553 6.46 15.47 -30.99
C HIS A 553 7.91 15.60 -30.50
N GLY A 554 8.43 14.60 -29.80
CA GLY A 554 9.80 14.56 -29.30
C GLY A 554 10.85 14.38 -30.39
N GLN A 555 12.10 14.60 -30.01
CA GLN A 555 13.25 14.34 -30.87
C GLN A 555 13.73 12.89 -30.67
N PRO A 556 13.96 12.12 -31.74
CA PRO A 556 14.56 10.79 -31.66
C PRO A 556 15.88 10.79 -30.87
N GLY A 557 16.06 9.82 -29.96
CA GLY A 557 17.32 9.64 -29.24
C GLY A 557 17.17 8.91 -27.89
N PRO A 558 18.28 8.66 -27.17
CA PRO A 558 18.28 7.85 -25.94
C PRO A 558 17.42 8.37 -24.78
N LYS A 559 17.03 9.65 -24.77
CA LYS A 559 16.18 10.27 -23.73
C LYS A 559 14.82 10.73 -24.26
N SER A 560 14.31 10.06 -25.28
CA SER A 560 13.12 10.47 -26.04
C SER A 560 11.80 9.93 -25.48
N GLY A 561 11.82 9.21 -24.35
CA GLY A 561 10.62 8.66 -23.73
C GLY A 561 9.95 7.63 -24.64
N GLY A 562 8.68 7.83 -25.00
CA GLY A 562 7.88 6.88 -25.77
C GLY A 562 8.45 6.52 -27.15
N LEU A 563 9.34 7.35 -27.72
CA LEU A 563 10.02 7.02 -28.98
C LEU A 563 11.08 5.91 -28.85
N THR A 564 11.44 5.49 -27.63
CA THR A 564 12.22 4.26 -27.40
C THR A 564 11.47 3.00 -27.83
N SER A 565 10.13 3.03 -27.89
CA SER A 565 9.32 1.92 -28.40
C SER A 565 8.16 2.45 -29.24
N PRO A 566 8.41 2.90 -30.48
CA PRO A 566 7.44 3.64 -31.29
C PRO A 566 6.26 2.80 -31.80
N LYS A 567 6.23 1.49 -31.49
CA LYS A 567 5.19 0.53 -31.87
C LYS A 567 4.38 -0.02 -30.69
N THR A 568 4.60 0.56 -29.51
CA THR A 568 3.79 0.35 -28.31
C THR A 568 3.17 1.68 -27.89
N PRO A 569 2.10 1.70 -27.09
CA PRO A 569 1.52 2.95 -26.63
C PRO A 569 2.50 3.70 -25.75
N GLY A 570 2.49 5.03 -25.79
CA GLY A 570 3.26 5.84 -24.87
C GLY A 570 2.78 5.58 -23.44
N PHE A 571 3.69 5.13 -22.58
CA PHE A 571 3.42 4.76 -21.20
C PHE A 571 4.38 5.49 -20.27
N ALA A 572 3.84 6.45 -19.50
CA ALA A 572 4.57 7.07 -18.40
C ALA A 572 4.13 6.40 -17.09
N ALA A 573 5.02 5.57 -16.52
CA ALA A 573 4.73 4.76 -15.34
C ALA A 573 4.81 5.56 -14.05
N GLU A 574 5.66 6.59 -13.97
CA GLU A 574 5.64 7.56 -12.89
C GLU A 574 5.77 8.99 -13.44
N LEU A 575 4.68 9.76 -13.35
CA LEU A 575 4.66 11.19 -13.62
C LEU A 575 4.61 11.96 -12.30
N GLY A 576 5.60 12.80 -12.06
CA GLY A 576 5.72 13.60 -10.84
C GLY A 576 4.45 14.42 -10.57
N GLY A 577 3.67 13.96 -9.59
CA GLY A 577 2.52 14.62 -9.00
C GLY A 577 2.88 15.43 -7.76
N GLY A 578 4.16 15.53 -7.42
CA GLY A 578 4.71 16.19 -6.25
C GLY A 578 6.20 15.90 -6.10
N TRP A 579 6.71 15.95 -4.87
CA TRP A 579 8.10 15.62 -4.55
C TRP A 579 8.22 15.23 -3.07
N PHE A 580 9.16 14.34 -2.74
CA PHE A 580 9.45 13.99 -1.35
C PHE A 580 10.14 15.14 -0.61
N ASP A 581 10.12 15.12 0.72
CA ASP A 581 10.81 16.11 1.56
C ASP A 581 11.66 15.41 2.64
N TYR A 582 12.72 16.06 3.08
CA TYR A 582 13.82 15.44 3.82
C TYR A 582 14.05 16.05 5.21
N TRP A 583 14.70 15.29 6.09
CA TRP A 583 15.07 15.75 7.43
C TRP A 583 15.96 17.01 7.37
N GLY A 584 15.64 18.00 8.19
CA GLY A 584 16.38 19.27 8.17
C GLY A 584 15.96 20.26 7.08
N SER A 585 14.96 19.95 6.24
CA SER A 585 14.38 20.93 5.31
C SER A 585 13.53 21.99 6.04
N ASN A 586 12.93 22.94 5.32
CA ASN A 586 11.99 23.92 5.89
C ASN A 586 10.50 23.54 5.71
N GLY A 587 10.21 22.29 5.34
CA GLY A 587 8.85 21.79 5.11
C GLY A 587 8.30 22.26 3.77
N THR A 588 8.50 21.48 2.72
CA THR A 588 8.29 21.90 1.33
C THR A 588 7.00 21.38 0.69
N TYR A 589 6.24 20.48 1.33
CA TYR A 589 5.05 19.88 0.73
C TYR A 589 3.98 20.90 0.29
N ASN A 590 3.70 21.92 1.10
CA ASN A 590 2.74 22.97 0.72
C ASN A 590 3.20 23.78 -0.50
N CYS A 591 4.49 24.13 -0.55
CA CYS A 591 5.08 24.80 -1.71
C CYS A 591 5.06 23.90 -2.94
N THR A 592 5.40 22.63 -2.78
CA THR A 592 5.40 21.63 -3.85
C THR A 592 3.99 21.46 -4.42
N ALA A 593 2.96 21.40 -3.58
CA ALA A 593 1.57 21.34 -4.01
C ALA A 593 1.13 22.56 -4.84
N GLN A 594 1.69 23.75 -4.57
CA GLN A 594 1.44 24.96 -5.34
C GLN A 594 2.26 24.99 -6.64
N ARG A 595 3.57 24.73 -6.57
CA ARG A 595 4.49 24.79 -7.70
C ARG A 595 4.19 23.72 -8.75
N GLN A 596 3.96 22.49 -8.30
CA GLN A 596 3.44 21.37 -9.08
C GLN A 596 1.91 21.30 -9.00
N GLY A 597 1.24 22.46 -8.92
CA GLY A 597 -0.21 22.59 -8.82
C GLY A 597 -0.90 22.64 -10.18
N LYS A 598 -2.06 23.30 -10.24
CA LYS A 598 -2.95 23.33 -11.41
C LYS A 598 -2.25 23.68 -12.73
N GLY A 599 -1.42 24.73 -12.73
CA GLY A 599 -0.72 25.18 -13.94
C GLY A 599 0.29 24.16 -14.46
N TYR A 600 1.07 23.56 -13.56
CA TYR A 600 1.97 22.45 -13.90
C TYR A 600 1.19 21.29 -14.51
N GLN A 601 0.10 20.85 -13.90
CA GLN A 601 -0.69 19.72 -14.41
C GLN A 601 -1.27 19.99 -15.82
N ARG A 602 -1.74 21.23 -16.06
CA ARG A 602 -2.28 21.64 -17.37
C ARG A 602 -1.24 21.65 -18.47
N VAL A 603 -0.08 22.24 -18.17
CA VAL A 603 1.03 22.32 -19.12
C VAL A 603 1.64 20.94 -19.33
N PHE A 604 1.99 20.25 -18.24
CA PHE A 604 2.75 19.01 -18.27
C PHE A 604 1.93 17.82 -18.76
N TYR A 605 0.80 17.53 -18.12
CA TYR A 605 -0.02 16.39 -18.50
C TYR A 605 -0.74 16.64 -19.83
N GLY A 606 -1.06 17.90 -20.16
CA GLY A 606 -1.51 18.28 -21.50
C GLY A 606 -0.46 18.02 -22.58
N THR A 607 0.81 18.37 -22.31
CA THR A 607 1.93 18.06 -23.22
C THR A 607 2.10 16.55 -23.39
N ASN A 608 1.97 15.77 -22.32
CA ASN A 608 2.06 14.30 -22.38
C ASN A 608 0.92 13.69 -23.21
N LEU A 609 -0.33 14.13 -22.98
CA LEU A 609 -1.49 13.67 -23.76
C LEU A 609 -1.29 13.97 -25.26
N ILE A 610 -0.94 15.21 -25.64
CA ILE A 610 -0.75 15.54 -27.06
C ILE A 610 0.48 14.86 -27.67
N ASN A 611 1.44 14.40 -26.85
CA ASN A 611 2.56 13.57 -27.28
C ASN A 611 2.18 12.08 -27.47
N ARG A 612 0.89 11.71 -27.40
CA ARG A 612 0.41 10.32 -27.54
C ARG A 612 0.96 9.40 -26.44
N ILE A 613 1.08 9.93 -25.23
CA ILE A 613 1.17 9.11 -24.03
C ILE A 613 -0.27 8.83 -23.63
N THR A 614 -0.68 7.56 -23.62
CA THR A 614 -2.07 7.14 -23.37
C THR A 614 -2.21 6.24 -22.15
N ILE A 615 -1.09 5.91 -21.50
CA ILE A 615 -1.06 5.31 -20.16
C ILE A 615 -0.27 6.27 -19.28
N HIS A 616 -0.97 6.94 -18.36
CA HIS A 616 -0.41 7.92 -17.43
C HIS A 616 -0.62 7.41 -16.03
N ASN A 617 0.43 7.40 -15.23
CA ASN A 617 0.29 7.18 -13.81
C ASN A 617 0.96 8.31 -13.02
N ILE A 618 0.18 8.97 -12.16
CA ILE A 618 0.60 10.17 -11.42
C ILE A 618 1.13 9.78 -10.03
N TYR A 619 2.44 9.88 -9.87
CA TYR A 619 3.20 9.53 -8.66
C TYR A 619 3.59 10.79 -7.87
N MET A 620 3.07 11.07 -6.67
CA MET A 620 1.94 10.42 -5.99
C MET A 620 0.62 11.14 -6.26
N THR A 621 -0.48 10.39 -6.25
CA THR A 621 -1.82 10.97 -6.16
C THR A 621 -2.27 11.09 -4.70
N PHE A 622 -1.94 10.09 -3.88
CA PHE A 622 -1.98 10.13 -2.42
C PHE A 622 -0.72 9.46 -1.89
N GLY A 623 0.09 10.20 -1.13
CA GLY A 623 1.33 9.65 -0.57
C GLY A 623 1.15 8.95 0.78
N GLY A 624 0.46 9.58 1.73
CA GLY A 624 0.18 9.02 3.06
C GLY A 624 1.29 9.23 4.09
N THR A 625 1.42 8.28 5.02
CA THR A 625 2.35 8.37 6.16
C THR A 625 3.31 7.18 6.14
N SER A 626 4.62 7.45 6.17
CA SER A 626 5.66 6.44 6.42
C SER A 626 5.73 6.14 7.92
N TRP A 627 4.66 5.54 8.46
CA TRP A 627 4.53 5.17 9.87
C TRP A 627 5.55 4.07 10.25
N GLY A 628 5.76 3.87 11.55
CA GLY A 628 6.81 2.99 12.04
C GLY A 628 8.19 3.39 11.51
N TRP A 629 8.99 2.40 11.18
CA TRP A 629 10.31 2.53 10.58
C TRP A 629 10.31 2.38 9.05
N LEU A 630 9.18 2.65 8.38
CA LEU A 630 9.03 2.52 6.92
C LEU A 630 9.90 3.49 6.13
N ALA A 631 10.07 4.72 6.63
CA ALA A 631 10.77 5.80 5.94
C ALA A 631 12.19 5.39 5.54
N GLY A 632 12.61 5.70 4.32
CA GLY A 632 14.03 5.68 3.94
C GLY A 632 14.79 6.89 4.51
N PRO A 633 16.12 6.92 4.39
CA PRO A 633 16.94 7.95 5.05
C PRO A 633 16.75 9.35 4.49
N VAL A 634 16.18 9.48 3.29
CA VAL A 634 15.94 10.77 2.63
C VAL A 634 14.58 11.39 2.96
N VAL A 635 13.71 10.68 3.69
CA VAL A 635 12.37 11.19 4.07
C VAL A 635 12.15 11.09 5.57
N TYR A 636 11.24 11.92 6.08
CA TYR A 636 10.72 11.82 7.44
C TYR A 636 9.36 11.10 7.46
N THR A 637 8.63 11.16 8.58
CA THR A 637 7.39 10.39 8.77
C THR A 637 6.32 10.73 7.73
N SER A 638 6.02 12.02 7.51
CA SER A 638 5.03 12.40 6.50
C SER A 638 5.54 12.10 5.09
N TYR A 639 4.69 11.45 4.31
CA TYR A 639 4.87 11.26 2.88
C TYR A 639 3.73 11.95 2.12
N ASP A 640 3.30 13.14 2.57
CA ASP A 640 2.25 13.94 1.92
C ASP A 640 2.55 14.23 0.44
N TYR A 641 3.84 14.38 0.12
CA TYR A 641 4.39 14.52 -1.23
C TYR A 641 3.96 15.82 -1.95
N GLY A 642 3.13 16.69 -1.34
CA GLY A 642 2.44 17.75 -2.08
C GLY A 642 1.47 17.20 -3.14
N ALA A 643 0.97 15.98 -2.93
CA ALA A 643 0.10 15.25 -3.84
C ALA A 643 -1.30 15.89 -3.97
N ALA A 644 -2.12 15.41 -4.90
CA ALA A 644 -3.47 15.94 -5.11
C ALA A 644 -4.41 15.68 -3.93
N ILE A 645 -4.23 14.52 -3.30
CA ILE A 645 -4.85 14.15 -2.03
C ILE A 645 -3.77 14.28 -0.95
N ALA A 646 -3.99 15.16 0.02
CA ALA A 646 -3.08 15.39 1.14
C ALA A 646 -3.00 14.18 2.08
N GLU A 647 -2.02 14.15 2.97
CA GLU A 647 -1.83 13.10 3.98
C GLU A 647 -3.07 12.93 4.89
N ASP A 648 -3.77 14.03 5.20
CA ASP A 648 -5.07 14.02 5.89
C ASP A 648 -6.24 13.61 4.96
N ARG A 649 -5.95 13.02 3.80
CA ARG A 649 -6.92 12.59 2.78
C ARG A 649 -7.77 13.74 2.22
N GLY A 650 -7.36 15.00 2.41
CA GLY A 650 -8.04 16.15 1.87
C GLY A 650 -7.73 16.43 0.40
N LEU A 651 -8.73 16.83 -0.39
CA LEU A 651 -8.52 17.27 -1.78
C LEU A 651 -7.94 18.69 -1.83
N ARG A 652 -6.82 18.86 -2.55
CA ARG A 652 -6.22 20.17 -2.87
C ARG A 652 -6.75 20.72 -4.19
N ASP A 653 -6.49 22.00 -4.47
CA ASP A 653 -6.89 22.65 -5.74
C ASP A 653 -6.48 21.87 -7.00
N LYS A 654 -5.30 21.26 -6.96
CA LYS A 654 -4.74 20.44 -8.04
C LYS A 654 -5.54 19.13 -8.28
N ALA A 655 -6.32 18.66 -7.31
CA ALA A 655 -7.24 17.53 -7.51
C ALA A 655 -8.44 17.89 -8.40
N TYR A 656 -8.91 19.15 -8.34
CA TYR A 656 -10.02 19.61 -9.19
C TYR A 656 -9.57 19.92 -10.62
N ALA A 657 -8.32 20.37 -10.80
CA ALA A 657 -7.71 20.47 -12.14
C ALA A 657 -7.53 19.08 -12.77
N LEU A 658 -7.08 18.09 -12.00
CA LEU A 658 -7.07 16.69 -12.44
C LEU A 658 -8.46 16.18 -12.79
N LYS A 659 -9.50 16.54 -12.02
CA LYS A 659 -10.89 16.19 -12.35
C LYS A 659 -11.33 16.74 -13.71
N GLN A 660 -11.03 18.01 -14.01
CA GLN A 660 -11.31 18.58 -15.33
C GLN A 660 -10.63 17.77 -16.44
N GLN A 661 -9.33 17.48 -16.29
CA GLN A 661 -8.55 16.71 -17.26
C GLN A 661 -9.06 15.27 -17.41
N GLY A 662 -9.34 14.58 -16.31
CA GLY A 662 -9.83 13.21 -16.30
C GLY A 662 -11.23 13.11 -16.91
N MET A 663 -12.13 14.05 -16.61
CA MET A 663 -13.45 14.11 -17.26
C MET A 663 -13.31 14.38 -18.78
N PHE A 664 -12.37 15.26 -19.19
CA PHE A 664 -12.04 15.46 -20.61
C PHE A 664 -11.52 14.16 -21.25
N VAL A 665 -10.58 13.47 -20.60
CA VAL A 665 -10.03 12.20 -21.08
C VAL A 665 -11.13 11.15 -21.26
N GLN A 666 -12.07 11.05 -20.31
CA GLN A 666 -13.21 10.15 -20.42
C GLN A 666 -14.17 10.55 -21.55
N ALA A 667 -14.45 11.85 -21.70
CA ALA A 667 -15.35 12.36 -22.73
C ALA A 667 -14.77 12.26 -24.15
N ALA A 668 -13.45 12.43 -24.29
CA ALA A 668 -12.73 12.42 -25.56
C ALA A 668 -11.91 11.14 -25.79
N GLU A 669 -12.11 10.09 -24.99
CA GLU A 669 -11.29 8.88 -24.94
C GLU A 669 -10.99 8.34 -26.34
N GLN A 670 -12.04 8.17 -27.16
CA GLN A 670 -11.90 7.58 -28.49
C GLN A 670 -11.15 8.46 -29.50
N ALA A 671 -11.13 9.78 -29.29
CA ALA A 671 -10.31 10.70 -30.08
C ALA A 671 -8.84 10.66 -29.62
N LEU A 672 -8.61 10.65 -28.30
CA LEU A 672 -7.28 10.63 -27.68
C LEU A 672 -6.55 9.30 -27.84
N ALA A 673 -7.27 8.18 -27.85
CA ALA A 673 -6.66 6.85 -27.91
C ALA A 673 -6.09 6.49 -29.30
N GLU A 674 -6.27 7.34 -30.31
CA GLU A 674 -5.83 7.14 -31.69
C GLU A 674 -5.49 8.49 -32.34
N MET A 675 -4.33 9.03 -31.99
CA MET A 675 -3.87 10.34 -32.42
C MET A 675 -2.65 10.25 -33.32
N ASP A 676 -2.71 10.78 -34.54
CA ASP A 676 -1.56 11.00 -35.42
C ASP A 676 -1.19 12.48 -35.56
N LYS A 677 0.05 12.79 -35.91
CA LYS A 677 0.45 14.19 -36.11
C LYS A 677 -0.35 14.82 -37.25
N GLY A 678 -0.96 15.96 -36.97
CA GLY A 678 -1.55 16.81 -37.99
C GLY A 678 -0.53 17.74 -38.65
N PRO A 679 -0.94 18.47 -39.70
CA PRO A 679 -0.14 19.56 -40.26
C PRO A 679 0.22 20.62 -39.20
N GLU A 680 1.43 21.17 -39.28
CA GLU A 680 1.87 22.23 -38.37
C GLU A 680 0.93 23.45 -38.45
N LEU A 681 0.59 24.01 -37.29
CA LEU A 681 -0.21 25.22 -37.18
C LEU A 681 0.71 26.39 -36.78
N LYS A 682 0.49 27.55 -37.40
CA LYS A 682 1.25 28.77 -37.13
C LYS A 682 0.35 29.80 -36.44
N PRO A 683 0.46 29.97 -35.11
CA PRO A 683 -0.26 31.02 -34.40
C PRO A 683 0.24 32.41 -34.79
N SER A 684 -0.64 33.40 -34.73
CA SER A 684 -0.32 34.81 -35.03
C SER A 684 0.62 35.47 -34.01
N ASN A 685 0.85 34.82 -32.86
CA ASN A 685 1.80 35.23 -31.84
C ASN A 685 2.77 34.08 -31.53
N GLY A 686 4.07 34.29 -31.80
CA GLY A 686 5.11 33.26 -31.65
C GLY A 686 5.40 32.82 -30.20
N LYS A 687 4.85 33.54 -29.21
CA LYS A 687 4.88 33.12 -27.80
C LYS A 687 3.91 31.99 -27.47
N ILE A 688 3.02 31.61 -28.40
CA ILE A 688 2.10 30.49 -28.26
C ILE A 688 2.47 29.44 -29.30
N LYS A 689 2.53 28.17 -28.88
CA LYS A 689 2.61 26.99 -29.74
C LYS A 689 1.27 26.28 -29.70
N VAL A 690 0.80 25.81 -30.85
CA VAL A 690 -0.38 24.93 -30.94
C VAL A 690 0.06 23.62 -31.53
N TYR A 691 0.11 22.58 -30.69
CA TYR A 691 0.28 21.22 -31.16
C TYR A 691 -1.00 20.76 -31.85
N HIS A 692 -0.85 19.93 -32.87
CA HIS A 692 -1.96 19.46 -33.68
C HIS A 692 -1.82 17.97 -33.95
N ASN A 693 -2.80 17.21 -33.47
CA ASN A 693 -3.00 15.81 -33.80
C ASN A 693 -4.35 15.61 -34.50
N ILE A 694 -4.49 14.50 -35.21
CA ILE A 694 -5.70 14.10 -35.93
C ILE A 694 -6.02 12.65 -35.58
N ASN A 695 -7.29 12.39 -35.28
CA ASN A 695 -7.84 11.05 -35.31
C ASN A 695 -8.52 10.85 -36.67
N SER A 696 -7.84 10.18 -37.59
CA SER A 696 -8.30 10.05 -38.97
C SER A 696 -9.61 9.25 -39.10
N ARG A 697 -9.85 8.30 -38.20
CA ARG A 697 -11.08 7.48 -38.18
C ARG A 697 -12.31 8.32 -37.84
N LEU A 698 -12.19 9.23 -36.87
CA LEU A 698 -13.27 10.13 -36.45
C LEU A 698 -13.30 11.44 -37.25
N GLY A 699 -12.24 11.74 -38.01
CA GLY A 699 -12.03 13.04 -38.64
C GLY A 699 -11.86 14.18 -37.63
N THR A 700 -11.52 13.86 -36.38
CA THR A 700 -11.40 14.81 -35.28
C THR A 700 -9.98 15.36 -35.20
N HIS A 701 -9.87 16.66 -34.95
CA HIS A 701 -8.62 17.35 -34.70
C HIS A 701 -8.48 17.59 -33.18
N ILE A 702 -7.33 17.21 -32.62
CA ILE A 702 -6.96 17.39 -31.22
C ILE A 702 -5.87 18.46 -31.19
N LEU A 703 -6.09 19.53 -30.44
CA LEU A 703 -5.23 20.70 -30.40
C LEU A 703 -4.79 20.95 -28.96
N PHE A 704 -3.51 21.27 -28.78
CA PHE A 704 -3.01 21.71 -27.48
C PHE A 704 -2.29 23.05 -27.62
N ALA A 705 -2.91 24.10 -27.09
CA ALA A 705 -2.33 25.43 -27.07
C ALA A 705 -1.61 25.68 -25.75
N VAL A 706 -0.34 26.10 -25.82
CA VAL A 706 0.52 26.35 -24.67
C VAL A 706 1.54 27.43 -25.01
N HIS A 707 2.15 28.06 -24.00
CA HIS A 707 3.25 28.99 -24.23
C HIS A 707 4.47 28.35 -24.90
N ASN A 708 5.24 29.18 -25.57
CA ASN A 708 6.51 28.85 -26.22
C ASN A 708 7.58 29.88 -25.79
N PRO A 709 8.46 29.56 -24.83
CA PRO A 709 8.56 28.27 -24.12
C PRO A 709 7.45 28.05 -23.08
N SER A 710 7.18 26.78 -22.72
CA SER A 710 6.02 26.35 -21.92
C SER A 710 6.06 26.75 -20.44
N ASP A 711 7.18 27.28 -19.97
CA ASP A 711 7.41 27.81 -18.63
C ASP A 711 7.08 29.31 -18.50
N ALA A 712 6.61 29.95 -19.57
CA ALA A 712 6.26 31.37 -19.53
C ALA A 712 5.06 31.67 -18.59
N LEU A 713 5.14 32.84 -17.95
CA LEU A 713 4.16 33.32 -16.97
C LEU A 713 3.29 34.48 -17.48
N SER A 714 3.42 34.84 -18.76
CA SER A 714 2.65 35.92 -19.39
C SER A 714 1.21 35.51 -19.72
N ASP A 715 0.37 36.50 -20.02
CA ASP A 715 -0.95 36.32 -20.58
C ASP A 715 -0.90 36.76 -22.05
N ASP A 716 -0.94 35.79 -22.95
CA ASP A 716 -0.78 36.02 -24.38
C ASP A 716 -2.00 35.51 -25.15
N ARG A 717 -2.28 36.18 -26.27
CA ARG A 717 -3.36 35.82 -27.21
C ARG A 717 -2.78 35.50 -28.57
N ALA A 718 -3.42 34.59 -29.27
CA ALA A 718 -3.14 34.25 -30.66
C ALA A 718 -4.42 33.85 -31.39
N THR A 719 -4.32 33.83 -32.72
CA THR A 719 -5.25 33.17 -33.62
C THR A 719 -4.47 32.21 -34.51
N PHE A 720 -5.09 31.13 -34.94
CA PHE A 720 -4.48 30.22 -35.93
C PHE A 720 -5.51 29.71 -36.93
N SER A 721 -5.04 29.44 -38.14
CA SER A 721 -5.86 28.86 -39.21
C SER A 721 -5.91 27.34 -39.07
N LEU A 722 -7.10 26.75 -38.99
CA LEU A 722 -7.31 25.31 -38.99
C LEU A 722 -8.17 24.90 -40.19
N ALA A 723 -7.62 24.04 -41.04
CA ALA A 723 -8.37 23.37 -42.10
C ALA A 723 -8.88 22.02 -41.60
N THR A 724 -10.18 21.79 -41.75
CA THR A 724 -10.87 20.54 -41.38
C THR A 724 -11.80 20.11 -42.51
N ARG A 725 -12.46 18.95 -42.37
CA ARG A 725 -13.55 18.55 -43.28
C ARG A 725 -14.75 19.51 -43.26
N ASP A 726 -14.85 20.36 -42.24
CA ASP A 726 -15.96 21.31 -42.09
C ASP A 726 -15.68 22.67 -42.76
N GLY A 727 -14.45 22.90 -43.22
CA GLY A 727 -13.97 24.17 -43.77
C GLY A 727 -12.69 24.65 -43.09
N THR A 728 -12.30 25.88 -43.44
CA THR A 728 -11.13 26.56 -42.85
C THR A 728 -11.59 27.67 -41.91
N TYR A 729 -11.09 27.64 -40.66
CA TYR A 729 -11.51 28.54 -39.59
C TYR A 729 -10.32 29.25 -38.96
N GLN A 730 -10.53 30.49 -38.49
CA GLN A 730 -9.59 31.22 -37.65
C GLN A 730 -10.01 31.04 -36.20
N ILE A 731 -9.22 30.28 -35.43
CA ILE A 731 -9.57 29.93 -34.05
C ILE A 731 -8.80 30.85 -33.11
N PRO A 732 -9.48 31.61 -32.22
CA PRO A 732 -8.83 32.40 -31.19
C PRO A 732 -8.40 31.53 -30.00
N VAL A 733 -7.27 31.87 -29.40
CA VAL A 733 -6.81 31.28 -28.14
C VAL A 733 -6.15 32.34 -27.26
N ARG A 734 -6.35 32.22 -25.95
CA ARG A 734 -5.64 32.96 -24.90
C ARG A 734 -4.96 31.94 -24.01
N VAL A 735 -3.72 32.16 -23.62
CA VAL A 735 -2.99 31.30 -22.70
C VAL A 735 -2.46 32.19 -21.59
N ASN A 736 -2.88 31.91 -20.35
CA ASN A 736 -2.38 32.60 -19.16
C ASN A 736 -1.05 31.99 -18.68
N GLY A 737 -0.39 32.62 -17.72
CA GLY A 737 0.88 32.15 -17.19
C GLY A 737 0.78 30.73 -16.63
N GLN A 738 1.68 29.85 -17.09
CA GLN A 738 1.66 28.42 -16.79
C GLN A 738 0.30 27.74 -17.03
N ASP A 739 -0.36 28.06 -18.14
CA ASP A 739 -1.62 27.44 -18.58
C ASP A 739 -1.44 26.67 -19.90
N GLY A 740 -2.36 25.75 -20.15
CA GLY A 740 -2.47 25.00 -21.40
C GLY A 740 -3.92 24.62 -21.66
N LYS A 741 -4.31 24.50 -22.93
CA LYS A 741 -5.70 24.22 -23.33
C LYS A 741 -5.78 23.07 -24.31
N LEU A 742 -6.55 22.04 -23.95
CA LEU A 742 -6.89 20.92 -24.83
C LEU A 742 -8.21 21.22 -25.55
N LEU A 743 -8.14 21.40 -26.86
CA LEU A 743 -9.28 21.78 -27.70
C LEU A 743 -9.55 20.70 -28.74
N LEU A 744 -10.82 20.54 -29.11
CA LEU A 744 -11.25 19.63 -30.18
C LEU A 744 -11.93 20.42 -31.32
N ALA A 745 -11.74 19.93 -32.54
CA ALA A 745 -12.41 20.44 -33.74
C ALA A 745 -12.83 19.29 -34.66
N SER A 746 -13.88 19.53 -35.45
CA SER A 746 -14.56 18.51 -36.28
C SER A 746 -14.93 17.24 -35.50
N TYR A 747 -15.43 17.45 -34.29
CA TYR A 747 -15.63 16.41 -33.29
C TYR A 747 -17.10 15.94 -33.24
N PRO A 748 -17.37 14.63 -33.38
CA PRO A 748 -18.69 14.06 -33.15
C PRO A 748 -19.00 14.07 -31.65
N MET A 749 -19.80 15.03 -31.22
CA MET A 749 -20.15 15.26 -29.81
C MET A 749 -21.57 14.78 -29.56
N GLU A 750 -21.73 13.53 -29.14
CA GLU A 750 -23.02 12.83 -29.10
C GLU A 750 -23.81 12.91 -30.43
N ARG A 751 -25.00 13.51 -30.42
CA ARG A 751 -25.82 13.74 -31.62
C ARG A 751 -25.55 15.13 -32.22
N GLN A 752 -24.60 15.85 -31.65
CA GLN A 752 -24.13 17.16 -32.10
C GLN A 752 -22.86 17.02 -32.93
N HIS A 753 -22.53 18.10 -33.63
CA HIS A 753 -21.27 18.20 -34.37
C HIS A 753 -20.58 19.51 -33.99
N LEU A 754 -19.46 19.37 -33.29
CA LEU A 754 -18.61 20.47 -32.90
C LEU A 754 -17.65 20.79 -34.05
N VAL A 755 -17.80 21.96 -34.66
CA VAL A 755 -16.87 22.45 -35.68
C VAL A 755 -15.56 22.85 -34.98
N TYR A 756 -15.62 23.71 -33.98
CA TYR A 756 -14.54 23.97 -33.03
C TYR A 756 -15.06 24.68 -31.77
N SER A 757 -14.25 24.69 -30.72
CA SER A 757 -14.43 25.53 -29.54
C SER A 757 -13.09 26.08 -29.07
N SER A 758 -13.04 27.34 -28.62
CA SER A 758 -11.91 27.90 -27.88
C SER A 758 -11.97 27.58 -26.38
N SER A 759 -13.11 27.05 -25.91
CA SER A 759 -13.32 26.51 -24.56
C SER A 759 -13.06 25.01 -24.53
N GLU A 760 -12.53 24.51 -23.42
CA GLU A 760 -12.22 23.10 -23.20
C GLU A 760 -13.51 22.31 -22.92
N ILE A 761 -13.62 21.09 -23.45
CA ILE A 761 -14.71 20.19 -23.10
C ILE A 761 -14.39 19.58 -21.74
N GLN A 762 -15.29 19.68 -20.77
CA GLN A 762 -15.15 18.92 -19.52
C GLN A 762 -15.88 17.58 -19.63
N THR A 763 -17.12 17.57 -20.10
CA THR A 763 -17.87 16.33 -20.35
C THR A 763 -19.05 16.56 -21.30
N HIS A 764 -19.56 15.50 -21.90
CA HIS A 764 -20.83 15.49 -22.62
C HIS A 764 -21.46 14.10 -22.53
N PHE A 765 -22.78 14.01 -22.64
CA PHE A 765 -23.53 12.74 -22.62
C PHE A 765 -24.97 12.91 -23.13
N ARG A 766 -25.59 11.80 -23.52
CA ARG A 766 -27.02 11.74 -23.89
C ARG A 766 -27.90 11.73 -22.63
N ASN A 767 -28.95 12.54 -22.64
CA ASN A 767 -29.95 12.63 -21.59
C ASN A 767 -31.36 12.59 -22.20
N GLY A 768 -31.86 11.37 -22.43
CA GLY A 768 -33.13 11.15 -23.13
C GLY A 768 -33.11 11.75 -24.54
N GLU A 769 -34.10 12.60 -24.84
CA GLU A 769 -34.22 13.23 -26.16
C GLU A 769 -33.17 14.30 -26.43
N ARG A 770 -32.48 14.81 -25.41
CA ARG A 770 -31.47 15.87 -25.53
C ARG A 770 -30.06 15.40 -25.18
N ASP A 771 -29.06 16.12 -25.66
CA ASP A 771 -27.68 16.00 -25.18
C ASP A 771 -27.39 17.05 -24.11
N VAL A 772 -26.47 16.74 -23.18
CA VAL A 772 -25.92 17.71 -22.21
C VAL A 772 -24.42 17.83 -22.48
N VAL A 773 -23.94 19.07 -22.60
CA VAL A 773 -22.53 19.39 -22.87
C VAL A 773 -22.06 20.41 -21.85
N LEU A 774 -20.90 20.17 -21.26
CA LEU A 774 -20.22 21.10 -20.37
C LEU A 774 -18.89 21.53 -20.99
N LEU A 775 -18.79 22.82 -21.33
CA LEU A 775 -17.54 23.47 -21.70
C LEU A 775 -17.09 24.38 -20.58
N HIS A 776 -15.78 24.52 -20.42
CA HIS A 776 -15.20 25.43 -19.44
C HIS A 776 -14.06 26.26 -20.01
N GLY A 777 -13.79 27.38 -19.34
CA GLY A 777 -12.63 28.23 -19.59
C GLY A 777 -12.14 28.85 -18.29
N ARG A 778 -11.12 29.70 -18.38
CA ARG A 778 -10.62 30.42 -17.21
C ARG A 778 -11.58 31.54 -16.83
N ASP A 779 -11.52 31.97 -15.59
CA ASP A 779 -12.38 33.04 -15.09
C ASP A 779 -12.23 34.30 -15.95
N ARG A 780 -13.36 34.86 -16.38
CA ARG A 780 -13.45 36.06 -17.23
C ARG A 780 -12.83 35.91 -18.62
N GLU A 781 -12.55 34.69 -19.06
CA GLU A 781 -12.04 34.42 -20.39
C GLU A 781 -13.16 34.47 -21.44
N GLU A 782 -12.85 35.04 -22.61
CA GLU A 782 -13.76 35.04 -23.77
C GLU A 782 -13.76 33.66 -24.43
N GLY A 783 -14.94 33.12 -24.69
CA GLY A 783 -15.14 31.84 -25.34
C GLY A 783 -15.91 31.98 -26.66
N GLU A 784 -15.57 31.09 -27.59
CA GLU A 784 -16.23 30.95 -28.88
C GLU A 784 -16.45 29.48 -29.20
N THR A 785 -17.67 29.11 -29.57
CA THR A 785 -18.02 27.74 -29.96
C THR A 785 -18.83 27.76 -31.25
N VAL A 786 -18.46 26.90 -32.21
CA VAL A 786 -19.16 26.76 -33.49
C VAL A 786 -19.68 25.34 -33.64
N LEU A 787 -20.98 25.23 -33.93
CA LEU A 787 -21.71 23.97 -34.11
C LEU A 787 -22.33 23.92 -35.52
N ARG A 788 -22.37 22.73 -36.13
CA ARG A 788 -22.91 22.56 -37.49
C ARG A 788 -24.37 22.14 -37.48
N TYR A 789 -25.24 22.83 -38.21
CA TYR A 789 -26.66 22.50 -38.40
C TYR A 789 -27.04 22.55 -39.88
N VAL A 790 -28.13 21.88 -40.24
CA VAL A 790 -28.66 21.84 -41.62
C VAL A 790 -29.48 23.11 -41.94
N SER A 791 -30.10 23.70 -40.92
CA SER A 791 -30.84 24.97 -41.00
C SER A 791 -30.70 25.72 -39.68
N ALA A 792 -31.12 26.99 -39.63
CA ALA A 792 -31.02 27.80 -38.43
C ALA A 792 -31.70 27.10 -37.22
N PRO A 793 -30.97 26.79 -36.14
CA PRO A 793 -31.56 26.24 -34.94
C PRO A 793 -32.15 27.36 -34.07
N LYS A 794 -33.05 26.99 -33.15
CA LYS A 794 -33.53 27.88 -32.09
C LYS A 794 -32.54 27.87 -30.93
N VAL A 795 -32.04 29.04 -30.56
CA VAL A 795 -31.13 29.25 -29.42
C VAL A 795 -31.85 30.01 -28.31
N GLU A 796 -31.90 29.42 -27.12
CA GLU A 796 -32.51 30.00 -25.93
C GLU A 796 -31.46 30.10 -24.83
N VAL A 797 -31.10 31.33 -24.44
CA VAL A 797 -30.22 31.56 -23.29
C VAL A 797 -31.08 31.57 -22.03
N LEU A 798 -30.96 30.53 -21.21
CA LEU A 798 -31.73 30.37 -19.98
C LEU A 798 -31.10 31.15 -18.81
N SER A 799 -29.77 31.23 -18.78
CA SER A 799 -29.00 32.05 -17.83
C SER A 799 -27.64 32.44 -18.41
N GLY A 800 -27.05 33.52 -17.89
CA GLY A 800 -25.75 34.02 -18.33
C GLY A 800 -25.82 34.90 -19.59
N LYS A 801 -24.65 35.24 -20.15
CA LYS A 801 -24.53 36.14 -21.31
C LYS A 801 -23.89 35.40 -22.48
N VAL A 802 -24.70 35.06 -23.48
CA VAL A 802 -24.26 34.36 -24.69
C VAL A 802 -24.90 35.03 -25.91
N ALA A 803 -24.07 35.45 -26.86
CA ALA A 803 -24.50 35.91 -28.17
C ALA A 803 -24.46 34.75 -29.17
N SER A 804 -25.41 34.70 -30.11
CA SER A 804 -25.47 33.68 -31.15
C SER A 804 -25.67 34.28 -32.54
N SER A 805 -25.00 33.74 -33.55
CA SER A 805 -25.25 34.03 -34.96
C SER A 805 -25.20 32.76 -35.81
N PHE A 806 -26.02 32.69 -36.87
CA PHE A 806 -26.10 31.55 -37.77
C PHE A 806 -25.70 31.95 -39.20
N ASP A 807 -24.70 31.27 -39.74
CA ASP A 807 -24.30 31.37 -41.15
C ASP A 807 -25.03 30.29 -41.96
N ALA A 808 -26.03 30.69 -42.74
CA ALA A 808 -26.83 29.76 -43.53
C ALA A 808 -26.07 29.11 -44.70
N ALA A 809 -25.00 29.74 -45.21
CA ALA A 809 -24.22 29.17 -46.30
C ALA A 809 -23.33 28.02 -45.83
N ARG A 810 -22.83 28.12 -44.59
CA ARG A 810 -21.98 27.09 -43.97
C ARG A 810 -22.74 26.14 -43.05
N GLY A 811 -23.93 26.53 -42.61
CA GLY A 811 -24.68 25.83 -41.56
C GLY A 811 -24.06 26.03 -40.17
N ASP A 812 -23.25 27.05 -39.98
CA ASP A 812 -22.49 27.25 -38.74
C ASP A 812 -23.28 28.13 -37.76
N LEU A 813 -23.61 27.57 -36.60
CA LEU A 813 -24.06 28.32 -35.43
C LEU A 813 -22.84 28.71 -34.60
N LYS A 814 -22.53 30.00 -34.56
CA LYS A 814 -21.48 30.57 -33.70
C LYS A 814 -22.08 31.11 -32.41
N LEU A 815 -21.48 30.74 -31.29
CA LEU A 815 -21.77 31.25 -29.95
C LEU A 815 -20.55 32.00 -29.42
N SER A 816 -20.76 33.20 -28.87
CA SER A 816 -19.72 34.01 -28.24
C SER A 816 -20.13 34.41 -26.83
N TYR A 817 -19.22 34.28 -25.87
CA TYR A 817 -19.52 34.40 -24.45
C TYR A 817 -18.28 34.76 -23.64
N VAL A 818 -18.49 35.07 -22.35
CA VAL A 818 -17.42 35.22 -21.36
C VAL A 818 -17.70 34.22 -20.24
N HIS A 819 -16.68 33.49 -19.81
CA HIS A 819 -16.74 32.54 -18.70
C HIS A 819 -16.90 33.31 -17.37
N ASP A 820 -18.13 33.38 -16.88
CA ASP A 820 -18.53 34.17 -15.71
C ASP A 820 -19.65 33.43 -14.96
N GLY A 821 -19.30 32.57 -14.02
CA GLY A 821 -20.22 31.62 -13.39
C GLY A 821 -20.67 30.53 -14.36
N LEU A 822 -21.98 30.27 -14.43
CA LEU A 822 -22.60 29.25 -15.31
C LEU A 822 -23.62 29.88 -16.26
N ALA A 823 -23.31 29.90 -17.55
CA ALA A 823 -24.30 30.17 -18.59
C ALA A 823 -24.96 28.86 -19.07
N ARG A 824 -26.26 28.93 -19.34
CA ARG A 824 -27.10 27.79 -19.75
C ARG A 824 -27.78 28.13 -21.07
N VAL A 825 -27.55 27.33 -22.10
CA VAL A 825 -28.09 27.56 -23.44
C VAL A 825 -28.80 26.31 -23.92
N ARG A 826 -30.09 26.42 -24.25
CA ARG A 826 -30.85 25.36 -24.92
C ARG A 826 -30.81 25.62 -26.42
N ILE A 827 -30.46 24.59 -27.18
CA ILE A 827 -30.46 24.64 -28.65
C ILE A 827 -31.35 23.52 -29.17
N SER A 828 -32.24 23.83 -30.12
CA SER A 828 -33.18 22.86 -30.69
C SER A 828 -33.47 23.14 -32.17
N GLY A 829 -33.93 22.13 -32.91
CA GLY A 829 -34.18 22.25 -34.35
C GLY A 829 -32.89 22.19 -35.17
N GLY A 830 -32.91 22.75 -36.38
CA GLY A 830 -31.73 22.77 -37.27
C GLY A 830 -31.26 21.39 -37.76
N GLY A 831 -32.09 20.36 -37.63
CA GLY A 831 -31.78 18.98 -38.04
C GLY A 831 -31.00 18.14 -37.03
N ARG A 832 -30.92 18.55 -35.76
CA ARG A 832 -30.26 17.76 -34.69
C ARG A 832 -31.16 17.55 -33.48
N ALA A 833 -30.79 16.58 -32.65
CA ALA A 833 -31.39 16.41 -31.34
C ALA A 833 -31.20 17.68 -30.49
N PRO A 834 -32.16 18.06 -29.62
CA PRO A 834 -31.98 19.17 -28.70
C PRO A 834 -30.71 19.02 -27.84
N MET A 835 -30.13 20.14 -27.44
CA MET A 835 -28.94 20.18 -26.58
C MET A 835 -29.12 21.19 -25.45
N LEU A 836 -28.64 20.86 -24.26
CA LEU A 836 -28.34 21.81 -23.19
C LEU A 836 -26.83 21.99 -23.12
N LEU A 837 -26.37 23.19 -23.48
CA LEU A 837 -24.98 23.60 -23.37
C LEU A 837 -24.79 24.40 -22.07
N LEU A 838 -23.86 23.92 -21.24
CA LEU A 838 -23.40 24.52 -20.01
C LEU A 838 -22.02 25.13 -20.25
N LEU A 839 -21.86 26.42 -19.96
CA LEU A 839 -20.60 27.15 -20.11
C LEU A 839 -20.17 27.66 -18.74
N ALA A 840 -19.08 27.11 -18.22
CA ALA A 840 -18.64 27.34 -16.86
C ALA A 840 -17.27 28.04 -16.79
N ASP A 841 -17.13 28.97 -15.85
CA ASP A 841 -15.81 29.42 -15.40
C ASP A 841 -15.04 28.32 -14.63
N GLU A 842 -13.79 28.59 -14.24
CA GLU A 842 -12.94 27.59 -13.59
C GLU A 842 -13.50 27.20 -12.22
N LYS A 843 -13.91 28.20 -11.44
CA LYS A 843 -14.45 27.97 -10.09
C LYS A 843 -15.71 27.10 -10.12
N THR A 844 -16.60 27.33 -11.08
CA THR A 844 -17.85 26.59 -11.21
C THR A 844 -17.61 25.19 -11.76
N SER A 845 -16.75 25.04 -12.77
CA SER A 845 -16.39 23.74 -13.34
C SER A 845 -15.66 22.82 -12.35
N PHE A 846 -14.90 23.37 -11.39
CA PHE A 846 -14.33 22.61 -10.28
C PHE A 846 -15.39 21.99 -9.36
N GLN A 847 -16.61 22.53 -9.32
CA GLN A 847 -17.74 22.00 -8.54
C GLN A 847 -18.61 21.04 -9.35
N MET A 848 -18.27 20.76 -10.61
CA MET A 848 -18.98 19.78 -11.44
C MET A 848 -18.41 18.38 -11.20
N TRP A 849 -19.28 17.41 -10.95
CA TRP A 849 -18.96 16.00 -10.81
C TRP A 849 -19.71 15.21 -11.86
N ARG A 850 -19.12 14.12 -12.33
CA ARG A 850 -19.81 13.18 -13.22
C ARG A 850 -19.86 11.82 -12.55
N GLN A 851 -21.01 11.18 -12.66
CA GLN A 851 -21.22 9.80 -12.24
C GLN A 851 -21.84 9.01 -13.39
N ASP A 852 -21.42 7.77 -13.57
CA ASP A 852 -22.05 6.84 -14.51
C ASP A 852 -22.90 5.85 -13.72
N THR A 853 -24.20 5.81 -14.03
CA THR A 853 -25.16 4.89 -13.41
C THR A 853 -25.64 3.86 -14.43
N ALA A 854 -26.32 2.81 -13.97
CA ALA A 854 -26.99 1.85 -14.86
C ALA A 854 -28.04 2.50 -15.80
N SER A 855 -28.54 3.69 -15.45
CA SER A 855 -29.52 4.45 -16.26
C SER A 855 -28.87 5.49 -17.18
N GLY A 856 -27.54 5.64 -17.15
CA GLY A 856 -26.80 6.63 -17.92
C GLY A 856 -25.95 7.57 -17.05
N ALA A 857 -25.25 8.48 -17.72
CA ALA A 857 -24.38 9.47 -17.10
C ALA A 857 -25.18 10.60 -16.45
N MET A 858 -24.62 11.14 -15.38
CA MET A 858 -25.17 12.24 -14.59
C MET A 858 -24.10 13.29 -14.33
N LEU A 859 -24.56 14.53 -14.11
CA LEU A 859 -23.71 15.67 -13.80
C LEU A 859 -24.27 16.39 -12.57
N GLU A 860 -23.43 16.58 -11.55
CA GLU A 860 -23.79 17.28 -10.33
C GLU A 860 -22.96 18.54 -10.16
N LEU A 861 -23.62 19.69 -9.97
CA LEU A 861 -22.98 20.93 -9.54
C LEU A 861 -23.12 21.07 -8.02
N THR A 862 -22.01 20.94 -7.31
CA THR A 862 -21.96 21.12 -5.85
C THR A 862 -20.53 21.28 -5.32
N PRO A 863 -20.29 22.08 -4.27
CA PRO A 863 -19.01 22.09 -3.56
C PRO A 863 -18.79 20.83 -2.71
N ALA A 864 -19.79 19.97 -2.53
CA ALA A 864 -19.63 18.66 -1.90
C ALA A 864 -18.78 17.73 -2.78
N LEU A 865 -18.04 16.81 -2.16
CA LEU A 865 -17.45 15.68 -2.88
C LEU A 865 -18.56 14.66 -3.16
N VAL A 866 -18.72 14.23 -4.41
CA VAL A 866 -19.64 13.15 -4.79
C VAL A 866 -18.84 11.88 -5.05
N ARG A 867 -19.11 10.82 -4.28
CA ARG A 867 -18.41 9.52 -4.37
C ARG A 867 -19.10 8.55 -5.31
N SER A 868 -20.42 8.44 -5.18
CA SER A 868 -21.21 7.51 -5.98
C SER A 868 -22.63 8.02 -6.21
N ALA A 869 -23.25 7.53 -7.28
CA ALA A 869 -24.67 7.72 -7.59
C ALA A 869 -25.30 6.38 -8.00
N THR A 870 -26.48 6.09 -7.47
CA THR A 870 -27.32 4.96 -7.91
C THR A 870 -28.73 5.46 -8.21
N LEU A 871 -29.24 5.16 -9.41
CA LEU A 871 -30.62 5.45 -9.80
C LEU A 871 -31.38 4.13 -10.00
N ALA A 872 -32.33 3.84 -9.09
CA ALA A 872 -33.15 2.63 -9.14
C ALA A 872 -34.58 2.92 -8.66
N GLY A 873 -35.59 2.44 -9.39
CA GLY A 873 -37.00 2.61 -9.01
C GLY A 873 -37.45 4.07 -8.81
N GLY A 874 -36.84 5.02 -9.54
CA GLY A 874 -37.11 6.46 -9.39
C GLY A 874 -36.43 7.13 -8.19
N LYS A 875 -35.64 6.41 -7.39
CA LYS A 875 -34.84 6.97 -6.30
C LYS A 875 -33.39 7.15 -6.76
N LEU A 876 -32.91 8.40 -6.72
CA LEU A 876 -31.51 8.75 -6.88
C LEU A 876 -30.83 8.80 -5.51
N ALA A 877 -29.95 7.84 -5.23
CA ALA A 877 -29.14 7.80 -4.03
C ALA A 877 -27.71 8.26 -4.33
N LEU A 878 -27.30 9.37 -3.73
CA LEU A 878 -25.94 9.91 -3.78
C LEU A 878 -25.23 9.65 -2.47
N THR A 879 -23.93 9.40 -2.54
CA THR A 879 -23.05 9.38 -1.36
C THR A 879 -21.89 10.34 -1.56
N GLY A 880 -21.40 10.93 -0.49
CA GLY A 880 -20.35 11.93 -0.60
C GLY A 880 -20.01 12.63 0.72
N ASP A 881 -19.28 13.73 0.61
CA ASP A 881 -18.78 14.50 1.75
C ASP A 881 -19.07 15.98 1.61
N THR A 882 -19.48 16.59 2.71
CA THR A 882 -19.67 18.04 2.81
C THR A 882 -18.74 18.62 3.87
N SER A 883 -17.97 19.66 3.48
CA SER A 883 -17.18 20.47 4.42
C SER A 883 -17.92 21.70 4.93
N GLN A 884 -19.08 22.01 4.34
CA GLN A 884 -19.98 23.10 4.69
C GLN A 884 -21.40 22.78 4.16
N ASP A 885 -22.40 23.53 4.61
CA ASP A 885 -23.76 23.44 4.04
C ASP A 885 -23.71 23.66 2.51
N ALA A 886 -24.30 22.73 1.75
CA ALA A 886 -24.23 22.73 0.29
C ALA A 886 -25.56 22.30 -0.32
N ALA A 887 -25.90 22.81 -1.50
CA ALA A 887 -26.99 22.28 -2.32
C ALA A 887 -26.40 21.52 -3.52
N LEU A 888 -27.23 20.72 -4.18
CA LEU A 888 -26.90 20.03 -5.42
C LEU A 888 -27.83 20.49 -6.53
N GLU A 889 -27.28 20.64 -7.73
CA GLU A 889 -28.03 20.76 -8.97
C GLU A 889 -27.61 19.63 -9.90
N ILE A 890 -28.57 18.84 -10.38
CA ILE A 890 -28.31 17.52 -10.98
C ILE A 890 -28.93 17.46 -12.39
N TRP A 891 -28.13 17.16 -13.40
CA TRP A 891 -28.59 16.82 -14.75
C TRP A 891 -28.39 15.32 -15.03
N GLY A 892 -29.18 14.75 -15.93
CA GLY A 892 -29.06 13.34 -16.34
C GLY A 892 -29.94 12.34 -15.59
N ALA A 893 -30.82 12.81 -14.69
CA ALA A 893 -31.71 11.96 -13.90
C ALA A 893 -33.21 12.18 -14.18
N PRO A 894 -33.69 12.04 -15.43
CA PRO A 894 -35.08 12.37 -15.77
C PRO A 894 -36.11 11.46 -15.08
N ALA A 895 -35.71 10.26 -14.65
CA ALA A 895 -36.58 9.31 -13.95
C ALA A 895 -36.58 9.49 -12.42
N ALA A 896 -35.77 10.40 -11.85
CA ALA A 896 -35.68 10.58 -10.41
C ALA A 896 -36.87 11.37 -9.86
N SER A 897 -37.66 10.73 -9.00
CA SER A 897 -38.75 11.35 -8.22
C SER A 897 -38.40 11.57 -6.75
N ALA A 898 -37.31 10.95 -6.27
CA ALA A 898 -36.77 11.14 -4.93
C ALA A 898 -35.24 11.20 -4.99
N VAL A 899 -34.65 12.12 -4.21
CA VAL A 899 -33.19 12.27 -4.10
C VAL A 899 -32.79 12.09 -2.64
N THR A 900 -31.75 11.30 -2.40
CA THR A 900 -31.12 11.17 -1.08
C THR A 900 -29.63 11.44 -1.17
N PHE A 901 -29.04 12.05 -0.14
CA PHE A 901 -27.59 12.19 0.02
C PHE A 901 -27.17 11.57 1.35
N ASN A 902 -26.24 10.60 1.31
CA ASN A 902 -25.84 9.80 2.48
C ASN A 902 -27.04 9.17 3.23
N GLY A 903 -28.07 8.76 2.48
CA GLY A 903 -29.31 8.18 3.02
C GLY A 903 -30.36 9.20 3.48
N GLU A 904 -30.02 10.48 3.63
CA GLU A 904 -30.97 11.53 4.01
C GLU A 904 -31.78 12.01 2.81
N ALA A 905 -33.10 12.06 2.93
CA ALA A 905 -33.98 12.57 1.88
C ALA A 905 -33.85 14.08 1.71
N LEU A 906 -33.75 14.53 0.46
CA LEU A 906 -33.67 15.94 0.11
C LEU A 906 -34.95 16.37 -0.61
N ALA A 907 -35.48 17.53 -0.21
CA ALA A 907 -36.48 18.22 -1.02
C ALA A 907 -35.86 18.50 -2.40
N ALA A 908 -36.60 18.23 -3.47
CA ALA A 908 -36.09 18.32 -4.83
C ALA A 908 -37.09 19.08 -5.71
N SER A 909 -36.60 19.93 -6.60
CA SER A 909 -37.43 20.71 -7.52
C SER A 909 -36.81 20.75 -8.92
N VAL A 910 -37.63 20.46 -9.92
CA VAL A 910 -37.21 20.52 -11.33
C VAL A 910 -37.05 21.99 -11.75
N GLN A 911 -35.92 22.30 -12.38
CA GLN A 911 -35.57 23.62 -12.86
C GLN A 911 -35.96 23.81 -14.35
N PRO A 912 -36.05 25.05 -14.85
CA PRO A 912 -36.39 25.32 -16.25
C PRO A 912 -35.44 24.70 -17.26
N ASP A 913 -34.18 24.46 -16.91
CA ASP A 913 -33.20 23.76 -17.75
C ASP A 913 -33.29 22.23 -17.62
N GLY A 914 -34.26 21.71 -16.87
CA GLY A 914 -34.49 20.29 -16.63
C GLY A 914 -33.49 19.64 -15.67
N SER A 915 -32.72 20.43 -14.91
CA SER A 915 -31.97 19.94 -13.75
C SER A 915 -32.90 19.71 -12.56
N ILE A 916 -32.45 18.93 -11.59
CA ILE A 916 -33.09 18.79 -10.29
C ILE A 916 -32.24 19.55 -9.28
N LYS A 917 -32.81 20.58 -8.65
CA LYS A 917 -32.17 21.30 -7.55
C LYS A 917 -32.66 20.75 -6.22
N THR A 918 -31.73 20.40 -5.34
CA THR A 918 -32.03 19.87 -4.01
C THR A 918 -32.11 20.98 -2.96
N GLY A 919 -32.69 20.65 -1.80
CA GLY A 919 -32.48 21.37 -0.55
C GLY A 919 -31.03 21.23 -0.04
N THR A 920 -30.75 21.90 1.06
CA THR A 920 -29.41 21.94 1.68
C THR A 920 -29.03 20.60 2.30
N VAL A 921 -27.90 20.05 1.89
CA VAL A 921 -27.13 19.02 2.59
C VAL A 921 -26.28 19.72 3.64
N LYS A 922 -26.33 19.25 4.89
CA LYS A 922 -25.60 19.87 6.00
C LYS A 922 -24.10 19.63 5.93
N GLY A 923 -23.33 20.63 6.34
CA GLY A 923 -21.90 20.52 6.61
C GLY A 923 -21.60 19.76 7.91
N PRO A 924 -20.32 19.68 8.30
CA PRO A 924 -19.89 18.93 9.47
C PRO A 924 -20.37 19.58 10.78
N ALA A 925 -20.69 18.74 11.75
CA ALA A 925 -20.89 19.16 13.12
C ALA A 925 -19.56 19.68 13.74
N PRO A 926 -19.62 20.61 14.71
CA PRO A 926 -18.42 21.06 15.44
C PRO A 926 -17.69 19.89 16.11
N VAL A 927 -16.36 19.94 16.07
CA VAL A 927 -15.48 18.96 16.72
C VAL A 927 -14.93 19.56 18.01
N ALA A 928 -15.13 18.87 19.13
CA ALA A 928 -14.50 19.18 20.40
C ALA A 928 -13.34 18.20 20.64
N LEU A 929 -12.16 18.73 20.97
CA LEU A 929 -10.98 17.93 21.30
C LEU A 929 -10.61 18.13 22.77
N PRO A 930 -10.13 17.08 23.46
CA PRO A 930 -9.62 17.24 24.81
C PRO A 930 -8.35 18.09 24.79
N ASP A 931 -8.18 18.93 25.81
CA ASP A 931 -6.89 19.56 26.07
C ASP A 931 -5.91 18.50 26.57
N LEU A 932 -4.98 18.09 25.71
CA LEU A 932 -3.96 17.09 26.06
C LEU A 932 -3.04 17.58 27.17
N ALA A 933 -2.78 18.88 27.29
CA ALA A 933 -1.92 19.39 28.35
C ALA A 933 -2.56 19.25 29.74
N ALA A 934 -3.89 19.27 29.80
CA ALA A 934 -4.66 19.08 31.02
C ALA A 934 -4.93 17.60 31.38
N GLN A 935 -4.59 16.65 30.51
CA GLN A 935 -4.74 15.23 30.82
C GLN A 935 -3.71 14.77 31.86
N PRO A 936 -4.03 13.74 32.68
CA PRO A 936 -3.04 13.13 33.55
C PRO A 936 -1.98 12.44 32.70
N TRP A 937 -0.77 12.99 32.73
CA TRP A 937 0.41 12.38 32.13
C TRP A 937 1.23 11.64 33.18
N THR A 938 1.85 10.58 32.73
CA THR A 938 2.75 9.76 33.53
C THR A 938 4.07 9.57 32.80
N ARG A 939 5.14 9.31 33.55
CA ARG A 939 6.50 9.11 33.06
C ARG A 939 7.17 7.87 33.63
N ARG A 940 8.04 7.25 32.83
CA ARG A 940 8.94 6.16 33.25
C ARG A 940 10.29 6.25 32.52
N MET A 941 11.40 5.98 33.20
CA MET A 941 12.74 5.94 32.59
C MET A 941 12.98 4.61 31.85
N ASP A 942 13.64 4.65 30.70
CA ASP A 942 13.80 3.50 29.78
C ASP A 942 15.22 3.24 29.29
N SER A 943 16.23 3.80 29.96
CA SER A 943 17.62 3.44 29.72
C SER A 943 18.21 2.61 30.87
N PRO A 944 17.55 1.52 31.35
CA PRO A 944 18.16 0.66 32.35
C PRO A 944 19.46 0.04 31.83
N GLU A 945 19.61 -0.14 30.51
CA GLU A 945 20.82 -0.62 29.84
C GLU A 945 22.06 0.23 30.12
N ALA A 946 21.92 1.51 30.48
CA ALA A 946 23.06 2.34 30.84
C ALA A 946 23.64 1.96 32.21
N GLN A 947 22.85 1.33 33.10
CA GLN A 947 23.24 1.06 34.47
C GLN A 947 24.20 -0.14 34.57
N PRO A 948 25.23 -0.09 35.45
CA PRO A 948 26.14 -1.21 35.65
C PRO A 948 25.44 -2.51 36.08
N ALA A 949 24.41 -2.40 36.93
CA ALA A 949 23.68 -3.53 37.48
C ALA A 949 22.66 -4.17 36.52
N PHE A 950 22.48 -3.64 35.30
CA PHE A 950 21.57 -4.23 34.33
C PHE A 950 22.07 -5.61 33.87
N ASP A 951 21.19 -6.60 33.94
CA ASP A 951 21.49 -7.96 33.49
C ASP A 951 21.28 -8.09 31.96
N ASP A 952 22.38 -8.16 31.23
CA ASP A 952 22.41 -8.40 29.79
C ASP A 952 22.72 -9.87 29.44
N SER A 953 22.62 -10.80 30.40
CA SER A 953 22.97 -12.22 30.20
C SER A 953 22.20 -12.91 29.08
N GLN A 954 21.00 -12.43 28.77
CA GLN A 954 20.15 -12.92 27.67
C GLN A 954 20.41 -12.23 26.33
N TRP A 955 21.21 -11.17 26.28
CA TRP A 955 21.55 -10.49 25.03
C TRP A 955 22.49 -11.31 24.17
N VAL A 956 22.46 -11.05 22.87
CA VAL A 956 23.32 -11.73 21.92
C VAL A 956 24.77 -11.29 22.15
N LYS A 957 25.68 -12.23 22.37
CA LYS A 957 27.12 -11.95 22.43
C LYS A 957 27.61 -11.64 21.02
N ALA A 958 28.28 -10.50 20.85
CA ALA A 958 28.92 -10.17 19.59
C ALA A 958 30.12 -11.09 19.36
N ASP A 959 30.28 -11.57 18.13
CA ASP A 959 31.30 -12.54 17.74
C ASP A 959 32.05 -12.06 16.49
N SER A 960 32.96 -12.89 15.98
CA SER A 960 33.70 -12.63 14.74
C SER A 960 32.99 -13.19 13.50
N ARG A 961 31.65 -13.34 13.52
CA ARG A 961 30.88 -13.73 12.34
C ARG A 961 31.21 -12.78 11.20
N ALA A 962 31.26 -13.30 10.00
CA ALA A 962 31.55 -12.47 8.86
C ALA A 962 30.32 -11.56 8.58
N SER A 963 30.53 -10.27 8.36
CA SER A 963 29.47 -9.29 8.05
C SER A 963 29.04 -9.33 6.57
N ALA A 964 27.78 -9.02 6.26
CA ALA A 964 27.33 -8.77 4.89
C ALA A 964 27.43 -7.29 4.49
N ALA A 965 27.93 -6.43 5.37
CA ALA A 965 28.03 -5.02 5.13
C ALA A 965 28.96 -4.68 3.96
N GLN A 966 28.75 -3.50 3.39
CA GLN A 966 29.63 -2.93 2.38
C GLN A 966 31.09 -2.88 2.85
N THR A 967 32.04 -3.01 1.94
CA THR A 967 33.46 -3.17 2.30
C THR A 967 34.05 -1.98 3.06
N TRP A 968 33.49 -0.78 2.93
CA TRP A 968 33.92 0.40 3.70
C TRP A 968 33.23 0.56 5.06
N THR A 969 32.21 -0.26 5.36
CA THR A 969 31.51 -0.30 6.65
C THR A 969 31.55 -1.69 7.31
N THR A 970 32.34 -2.63 6.78
CA THR A 970 32.63 -3.89 7.46
C THR A 970 33.54 -3.66 8.68
N PRO A 971 33.42 -4.47 9.73
CA PRO A 971 34.35 -4.45 10.85
C PRO A 971 35.81 -4.59 10.41
N GLU A 972 36.73 -3.87 11.06
CA GLU A 972 38.16 -4.03 10.83
C GLU A 972 38.62 -5.46 11.16
N ARG A 973 39.64 -5.95 10.43
CA ARG A 973 40.10 -7.34 10.56
C ARG A 973 40.50 -7.66 12.01
N GLY A 974 39.87 -8.69 12.59
CA GLY A 974 40.13 -9.15 13.95
C GLY A 974 39.27 -8.49 15.02
N GLN A 975 38.41 -7.52 14.65
CA GLN A 975 37.39 -6.96 15.53
C GLN A 975 36.10 -7.80 15.49
N PRO A 976 35.29 -7.79 16.56
CA PRO A 976 33.96 -8.39 16.52
C PRO A 976 33.06 -7.65 15.54
N THR A 977 32.10 -8.36 14.96
CA THR A 977 31.05 -7.77 14.16
C THR A 977 30.05 -7.08 15.06
N LEU A 978 29.76 -5.81 14.78
CA LEU A 978 28.89 -4.98 15.61
C LEU A 978 27.66 -4.46 14.85
N SER A 979 27.58 -4.65 13.52
CA SER A 979 26.43 -4.15 12.78
C SER A 979 25.13 -4.86 13.17
N MET A 980 24.07 -4.09 13.42
CA MET A 980 22.81 -4.62 13.94
C MET A 980 22.15 -5.68 13.04
N SER A 981 22.22 -5.49 11.72
CA SER A 981 21.56 -6.39 10.76
C SER A 981 22.21 -7.78 10.71
N ASP A 982 23.51 -7.91 11.01
CA ASP A 982 24.19 -9.21 11.11
C ASP A 982 23.67 -10.07 12.30
N TYR A 983 22.91 -9.46 13.21
CA TYR A 983 22.28 -10.10 14.36
C TYR A 983 20.75 -10.20 14.24
N GLY A 984 20.17 -9.86 13.08
CA GLY A 984 18.72 -9.94 12.85
C GLY A 984 17.93 -8.78 13.46
N PHE A 985 18.60 -7.65 13.73
CA PHE A 985 17.97 -6.41 14.18
C PHE A 985 18.09 -5.36 13.07
N HIS A 986 16.97 -4.87 12.53
CA HIS A 986 16.99 -4.07 11.29
C HIS A 986 16.37 -2.68 11.42
N HIS A 987 15.55 -2.46 12.46
CA HIS A 987 14.71 -1.28 12.60
C HIS A 987 14.93 -0.61 13.95
N GLY A 988 14.98 0.72 13.95
CA GLY A 988 14.98 1.56 15.14
C GLY A 988 16.22 1.46 16.02
N ASP A 989 16.04 1.79 17.29
CA ASP A 989 17.08 1.84 18.29
C ASP A 989 17.71 0.46 18.56
N VAL A 990 19.03 0.42 18.77
CA VAL A 990 19.80 -0.78 19.13
C VAL A 990 20.79 -0.45 20.23
N TRP A 991 20.90 -1.33 21.21
CA TRP A 991 21.79 -1.17 22.36
C TRP A 991 22.99 -2.12 22.30
N TYR A 992 24.12 -1.63 22.79
CA TYR A 992 25.37 -2.36 22.95
C TYR A 992 25.90 -2.21 24.37
N ARG A 993 26.45 -3.30 24.91
CA ARG A 993 27.16 -3.31 26.20
C ARG A 993 28.52 -3.98 26.04
N GLY A 994 29.57 -3.17 26.15
CA GLY A 994 30.97 -3.54 25.99
C GLY A 994 31.68 -3.62 27.35
N ARG A 995 32.32 -4.75 27.66
CA ARG A 995 33.15 -4.91 28.86
C ARG A 995 34.63 -4.87 28.47
N ALA A 996 35.39 -3.98 29.08
CA ALA A 996 36.81 -3.79 28.81
C ALA A 996 37.60 -3.80 30.12
N THR A 997 38.74 -4.50 30.16
CA THR A 997 39.66 -4.44 31.29
C THR A 997 40.80 -3.50 30.96
N VAL A 998 40.83 -2.35 31.62
CA VAL A 998 41.89 -1.33 31.48
C VAL A 998 43.05 -1.68 32.41
N GLY A 999 44.25 -1.86 31.84
CA GLY A 999 45.49 -2.12 32.58
C GLY A 999 46.25 -0.83 32.93
N GLY A 1000 47.59 -0.87 32.86
CA GLY A 1000 48.46 0.30 33.08
C GLY A 1000 48.63 1.24 31.88
N GLN A 1001 47.95 0.97 30.76
CA GLN A 1001 47.96 1.80 29.56
C GLN A 1001 46.96 2.95 29.72
N LYS A 1002 47.34 4.19 29.36
CA LYS A 1002 46.47 5.38 29.45
C LYS A 1002 45.39 5.38 28.36
N ALA A 1003 44.40 4.50 28.46
CA ALA A 1003 43.19 4.54 27.63
C ALA A 1003 42.30 5.70 28.07
N ASN A 1004 42.36 6.83 27.35
CA ASN A 1004 41.66 8.06 27.71
C ASN A 1004 40.70 8.59 26.63
N GLN A 1005 40.54 7.85 25.53
CA GLN A 1005 39.63 8.21 24.44
C GLN A 1005 38.86 6.98 23.95
N LEU A 1006 37.56 7.16 23.74
CA LEU A 1006 36.70 6.21 23.03
C LEU A 1006 36.41 6.76 21.63
N GLU A 1007 36.84 6.05 20.59
CA GLU A 1007 36.52 6.33 19.19
C GLU A 1007 35.47 5.33 18.71
N LEU A 1008 34.34 5.82 18.22
CA LEU A 1008 33.23 5.01 17.71
C LEU A 1008 32.96 5.38 16.25
N PHE A 1009 32.85 4.39 15.38
CA PHE A 1009 32.30 4.52 14.03
C PHE A 1009 30.92 3.87 14.01
N TYR A 1010 29.90 4.57 13.56
CA TYR A 1010 28.51 4.13 13.66
C TYR A 1010 27.71 4.48 12.41
N GLY A 1011 26.65 3.71 12.16
CA GLY A 1011 25.66 3.95 11.10
C GLY A 1011 24.28 4.16 11.68
N ALA A 1012 23.64 5.28 11.37
CA ALA A 1012 22.38 5.68 12.00
C ALA A 1012 21.29 6.14 11.01
N GLY A 1013 21.57 6.08 9.70
CA GLY A 1013 20.65 6.58 8.67
C GLY A 1013 20.63 8.10 8.60
N GLY A 1014 19.73 8.69 7.80
CA GLY A 1014 19.82 10.10 7.39
C GLY A 1014 19.53 11.16 8.44
N ALA A 1015 19.14 10.78 9.66
CA ALA A 1015 18.91 11.70 10.78
C ALA A 1015 19.07 11.01 12.14
N GLY A 1016 19.78 9.88 12.22
CA GLY A 1016 19.91 9.11 13.47
C GLY A 1016 20.84 9.77 14.50
N MET A 1017 21.11 9.04 15.59
CA MET A 1017 22.01 9.52 16.66
C MET A 1017 22.68 8.37 17.43
N ILE A 1018 23.69 8.71 18.24
CA ILE A 1018 24.34 7.84 19.20
C ILE A 1018 24.41 8.48 20.59
N GLN A 1019 24.21 7.70 21.65
CA GLN A 1019 24.41 8.10 23.05
C GLN A 1019 25.31 7.09 23.78
N VAL A 1020 26.20 7.59 24.64
CA VAL A 1020 27.25 6.77 25.28
C VAL A 1020 27.31 6.98 26.79
N TRP A 1021 27.47 5.88 27.52
CA TRP A 1021 27.72 5.84 28.96
C TRP A 1021 28.92 4.97 29.30
N VAL A 1022 29.64 5.34 30.36
CA VAL A 1022 30.69 4.51 30.97
C VAL A 1022 30.40 4.37 32.46
N ASP A 1023 30.29 3.13 32.93
CA ASP A 1023 29.95 2.78 34.32
C ASP A 1023 28.69 3.50 34.84
N GLY A 1024 27.67 3.64 33.99
CA GLY A 1024 26.43 4.34 34.32
C GLY A 1024 26.47 5.86 34.18
N LYS A 1025 27.62 6.46 33.88
CA LYS A 1025 27.77 7.92 33.71
C LYS A 1025 27.64 8.29 32.24
N PHE A 1026 26.75 9.22 31.94
CA PHE A 1026 26.58 9.73 30.59
C PHE A 1026 27.83 10.49 30.14
N LEU A 1027 28.37 10.08 29.00
CA LEU A 1027 29.59 10.63 28.42
C LEU A 1027 29.28 11.70 27.38
N GLY A 1028 28.23 11.49 26.58
CA GLY A 1028 27.78 12.42 25.56
C GLY A 1028 26.95 11.74 24.47
N GLN A 1029 26.60 12.54 23.47
CA GLN A 1029 25.85 12.12 22.30
C GLN A 1029 26.39 12.80 21.04
N ASP A 1030 26.07 12.22 19.89
CA ASP A 1030 26.38 12.75 18.56
C ASP A 1030 25.22 12.45 17.60
N GLU A 1031 25.02 13.29 16.60
CA GLU A 1031 23.89 13.24 15.66
C GLU A 1031 24.39 13.33 14.22
N MET A 1032 23.71 12.63 13.31
CA MET A 1032 24.01 12.69 11.88
C MET A 1032 23.78 14.10 11.30
N ASP A 1033 24.63 14.53 10.35
CA ASP A 1033 24.40 15.76 9.58
C ASP A 1033 23.12 15.65 8.73
N THR A 1034 22.33 16.72 8.67
CA THR A 1034 21.01 16.74 7.98
C THR A 1034 20.88 17.97 7.07
N GLY A 1035 19.69 18.22 6.50
CA GLY A 1035 19.46 19.39 5.65
C GLY A 1035 19.84 19.18 4.19
N ARG A 1036 19.98 17.93 3.75
CA ARG A 1036 20.22 17.54 2.35
C ARG A 1036 19.21 16.48 1.92
N GLN A 1037 18.83 16.50 0.65
CA GLN A 1037 17.95 15.48 0.05
C GLN A 1037 18.57 14.08 0.10
N PHE A 1038 19.89 13.97 -0.02
CA PHE A 1038 20.62 12.72 0.12
C PHE A 1038 21.65 12.92 1.26
N PRO A 1039 21.28 12.58 2.51
CA PRO A 1039 22.14 12.81 3.67
C PRO A 1039 23.23 11.73 3.79
N GLU A 1040 24.28 12.04 4.55
CA GLU A 1040 25.22 11.02 5.03
C GLU A 1040 24.50 10.08 6.00
N THR A 1041 24.94 8.82 6.08
CA THR A 1041 24.23 7.80 6.89
C THR A 1041 25.12 7.02 7.86
N THR A 1042 26.42 7.33 7.88
CA THR A 1042 27.42 6.87 8.86
C THR A 1042 28.30 8.01 9.32
N ASP A 1043 28.76 8.00 10.57
CA ASP A 1043 29.70 8.99 11.10
C ASP A 1043 30.62 8.40 12.19
N SER A 1044 31.67 9.13 12.56
CA SER A 1044 32.61 8.78 13.62
C SER A 1044 32.67 9.85 14.70
N VAL A 1045 32.57 9.44 15.96
CA VAL A 1045 32.64 10.33 17.13
C VAL A 1045 33.75 9.91 18.09
N LYS A 1046 34.33 10.90 18.77
CA LYS A 1046 35.36 10.70 19.80
C LYS A 1046 34.93 11.30 21.11
N PHE A 1047 34.94 10.49 22.17
CA PHE A 1047 34.67 10.94 23.53
C PHE A 1047 35.92 10.86 24.41
N ALA A 1048 36.14 11.89 25.22
CA ALA A 1048 37.21 11.92 26.20
C ALA A 1048 36.76 11.18 27.48
N LEU A 1049 37.50 10.15 27.88
CA LEU A 1049 37.17 9.32 29.04
C LEU A 1049 37.81 9.82 30.34
N GLY A 1050 38.73 10.80 30.25
CA GLY A 1050 39.61 11.15 31.35
C GLY A 1050 40.60 10.02 31.64
N ASP A 1051 41.07 9.94 32.89
CA ASP A 1051 41.91 8.83 33.36
C ASP A 1051 41.01 7.72 33.93
N LEU A 1052 40.77 6.66 33.15
CA LEU A 1052 40.10 5.47 33.64
C LEU A 1052 40.99 4.76 34.68
N ALA A 1053 40.38 4.28 35.76
CA ALA A 1053 41.09 3.49 36.75
C ALA A 1053 41.51 2.13 36.17
N PRO A 1054 42.60 1.51 36.63
CA PRO A 1054 42.87 0.12 36.30
C PRO A 1054 41.73 -0.77 36.81
N GLY A 1055 41.16 -1.61 35.94
CA GLY A 1055 40.03 -2.47 36.29
C GLY A 1055 39.07 -2.75 35.14
N GLU A 1056 37.97 -3.44 35.44
CA GLU A 1056 36.88 -3.66 34.50
C GLU A 1056 36.00 -2.40 34.40
N HIS A 1057 35.67 -2.02 33.17
CA HIS A 1057 34.77 -0.93 32.84
C HIS A 1057 33.69 -1.41 31.89
N LEU A 1058 32.49 -0.85 32.07
CA LEU A 1058 31.34 -1.12 31.23
C LEU A 1058 31.02 0.11 30.37
N ILE A 1059 31.00 -0.10 29.06
CA ILE A 1059 30.61 0.88 28.06
C ILE A 1059 29.20 0.51 27.56
N SER A 1060 28.24 1.41 27.70
CA SER A 1060 26.90 1.23 27.13
C SER A 1060 26.69 2.22 26.00
N VAL A 1061 26.22 1.74 24.85
CA VAL A 1061 25.99 2.57 23.66
C VAL A 1061 24.60 2.31 23.14
N MET A 1062 23.83 3.37 22.90
CA MET A 1062 22.58 3.31 22.16
C MET A 1062 22.78 3.99 20.81
N VAL A 1063 22.44 3.30 19.72
CA VAL A 1063 22.38 3.90 18.38
C VAL A 1063 20.93 3.90 17.94
N ARG A 1064 20.40 5.08 17.61
CA ARG A 1064 19.10 5.22 16.95
C ARG A 1064 19.29 5.16 15.43
N ASN A 1065 18.94 4.03 14.83
CA ASN A 1065 18.94 3.87 13.39
C ASN A 1065 17.59 4.30 12.81
N ASN A 1066 17.61 5.37 12.01
CA ASN A 1066 16.41 5.91 11.41
C ASN A 1066 16.04 5.28 10.06
N SER A 1067 16.91 4.44 9.46
CA SER A 1067 16.64 3.62 8.26
C SER A 1067 17.91 3.08 7.58
N HIS A 1068 17.73 2.06 6.73
CA HIS A 1068 18.75 1.60 5.78
C HIS A 1068 18.62 2.30 4.42
N ASN A 1069 19.75 2.48 3.73
CA ASN A 1069 19.79 3.05 2.38
C ASN A 1069 19.01 2.22 1.37
N TRP A 1070 18.71 2.85 0.25
CA TRP A 1070 18.10 2.22 -0.91
C TRP A 1070 19.12 1.37 -1.67
N ASN A 1071 18.68 0.74 -2.76
CA ASN A 1071 19.57 0.10 -3.73
C ASN A 1071 19.26 0.55 -5.17
N LEU A 1072 18.89 1.83 -5.35
CA LEU A 1072 18.43 2.38 -6.64
C LEU A 1072 19.47 2.21 -7.76
N MET A 1073 20.76 2.29 -7.42
CA MET A 1073 21.87 2.16 -8.36
C MET A 1073 22.35 0.72 -8.59
N ALA A 1074 21.73 -0.26 -7.93
CA ALA A 1074 22.17 -1.66 -7.90
C ALA A 1074 23.65 -1.79 -7.47
N ASP A 1075 24.00 -1.11 -6.38
CA ASP A 1075 25.35 -1.01 -5.79
C ASP A 1075 25.44 -1.61 -4.38
N ASP A 1076 24.36 -2.27 -3.95
CA ASP A 1076 24.18 -2.89 -2.65
C ASP A 1076 24.21 -1.92 -1.46
N TYR A 1077 23.95 -0.62 -1.65
CA TYR A 1077 23.98 0.37 -0.55
C TYR A 1077 23.02 0.06 0.60
N HIS A 1078 21.93 -0.66 0.35
CA HIS A 1078 21.02 -1.18 1.38
C HIS A 1078 21.71 -2.02 2.47
N ARG A 1079 22.89 -2.57 2.20
CA ARG A 1079 23.70 -3.34 3.16
C ARG A 1079 24.72 -2.49 3.92
N GLU A 1080 24.78 -1.19 3.71
CA GLU A 1080 25.66 -0.35 4.52
C GLU A 1080 25.34 -0.55 6.01
N ALA A 1081 26.38 -0.78 6.82
CA ALA A 1081 26.19 -1.16 8.21
C ALA A 1081 25.39 -0.11 8.99
N ARG A 1082 24.49 -0.60 9.86
CA ARG A 1082 23.79 0.20 10.87
C ARG A 1082 24.13 -0.27 12.27
N GLY A 1083 23.89 0.61 13.25
CA GLY A 1083 24.32 0.40 14.62
C GLY A 1083 25.77 0.79 14.83
N LEU A 1084 26.46 0.09 15.73
CA LEU A 1084 27.88 0.32 15.96
C LEU A 1084 28.68 -0.45 14.89
N ILE A 1085 29.62 0.20 14.22
CA ILE A 1085 30.43 -0.42 13.16
C ILE A 1085 31.78 -0.84 13.74
N SER A 1086 32.42 0.06 14.48
CA SER A 1086 33.63 -0.24 15.24
C SER A 1086 33.72 0.61 16.51
N ALA A 1087 34.43 0.10 17.51
CA ALA A 1087 34.72 0.81 18.74
C ALA A 1087 36.15 0.55 19.16
N SER A 1088 36.88 1.62 19.48
CA SER A 1088 38.28 1.56 19.85
C SER A 1088 38.54 2.39 21.09
N LEU A 1089 39.06 1.73 22.13
CA LEU A 1089 39.58 2.38 23.32
C LEU A 1089 41.07 2.66 23.13
N THR A 1090 41.45 3.94 23.09
CA THR A 1090 42.82 4.37 22.72
C THR A 1090 43.39 5.38 23.71
N SER A 1091 44.73 5.50 23.68
CA SER A 1091 45.43 6.69 24.15
C SER A 1091 45.57 7.68 22.98
N ARG A 1092 45.60 8.99 23.26
CA ARG A 1092 45.85 9.99 22.21
C ARG A 1092 47.17 9.70 21.49
N GLY A 1093 47.10 9.34 20.20
CA GLY A 1093 48.26 8.96 19.37
C GLY A 1093 48.73 7.50 19.51
N GLY A 1094 47.98 6.66 20.23
CA GLY A 1094 48.26 5.22 20.39
C GLY A 1094 47.60 4.33 19.32
N ASN A 1095 47.85 3.02 19.42
CA ASN A 1095 47.28 2.03 18.51
C ASN A 1095 45.76 1.88 18.71
N ARG A 1096 45.00 1.82 17.62
CA ARG A 1096 43.58 1.45 17.65
C ARG A 1096 43.40 0.00 18.13
N PHE A 1097 42.27 -0.27 18.79
CA PHE A 1097 41.88 -1.58 19.32
C PHE A 1097 42.88 -2.21 20.30
N ALA A 1098 43.73 -1.40 20.94
CA ALA A 1098 44.76 -1.87 21.87
C ALA A 1098 44.16 -2.54 23.13
N VAL A 1099 42.97 -2.10 23.55
CA VAL A 1099 42.22 -2.73 24.64
C VAL A 1099 41.03 -3.48 24.06
N PRO A 1100 40.98 -4.83 24.19
CA PRO A 1100 39.84 -5.62 23.77
C PRO A 1100 38.57 -5.22 24.51
N ILE A 1101 37.43 -5.24 23.80
CA ILE A 1101 36.11 -4.97 24.37
C ILE A 1101 35.19 -6.15 24.01
N GLU A 1102 34.63 -6.81 25.01
CA GLU A 1102 33.64 -7.87 24.82
C GLU A 1102 32.23 -7.27 24.74
N TRP A 1103 31.60 -7.38 23.57
CA TRP A 1103 30.31 -6.75 23.29
C TRP A 1103 29.13 -7.72 23.39
N ARG A 1104 27.99 -7.20 23.84
CA ARG A 1104 26.65 -7.76 23.66
C ARG A 1104 25.76 -6.75 22.95
N ILE A 1105 24.79 -7.23 22.17
CA ILE A 1105 23.88 -6.44 21.35
C ILE A 1105 22.42 -6.85 21.57
N GLN A 1106 21.51 -5.87 21.57
CA GLN A 1106 20.07 -6.08 21.63
C GLN A 1106 19.32 -5.02 20.81
N GLY A 1107 18.57 -5.48 19.81
CA GLY A 1107 17.57 -4.67 19.09
C GLY A 1107 16.15 -5.00 19.52
N ASN A 1108 15.20 -4.99 18.59
CA ASN A 1108 13.80 -5.32 18.84
C ASN A 1108 13.62 -6.72 19.44
N GLN A 1109 12.53 -6.91 20.19
CA GLN A 1109 12.24 -8.21 20.81
C GLN A 1109 11.98 -9.27 19.72
N GLY A 1110 12.74 -10.36 19.76
CA GLY A 1110 12.62 -11.49 18.83
C GLY A 1110 13.40 -11.33 17.52
N GLY A 1111 13.97 -10.16 17.21
CA GLY A 1111 14.65 -9.91 15.93
C GLY A 1111 13.70 -10.10 14.75
N GLU A 1112 14.06 -10.97 13.81
CA GLU A 1112 13.23 -11.34 12.65
C GLU A 1112 11.96 -12.14 13.03
N GLN A 1113 11.97 -12.80 14.18
CA GLN A 1113 10.80 -13.47 14.78
C GLN A 1113 10.05 -12.48 15.68
N ILE A 1114 9.44 -11.48 15.03
CA ILE A 1114 8.89 -10.29 15.67
C ILE A 1114 7.84 -10.63 16.76
N ALA A 1115 7.85 -9.85 17.85
CA ALA A 1115 6.89 -10.01 18.93
C ALA A 1115 5.50 -9.42 18.61
N ASP A 1116 5.44 -8.29 17.88
CA ASP A 1116 4.18 -7.65 17.46
C ASP A 1116 3.86 -7.99 16.00
N VAL A 1117 3.13 -9.08 15.81
CA VAL A 1117 2.67 -9.55 14.48
C VAL A 1117 1.45 -8.78 13.96
N VAL A 1118 0.71 -8.08 14.82
CA VAL A 1118 -0.44 -7.26 14.40
C VAL A 1118 0.07 -6.04 13.63
N ARG A 1119 1.00 -5.30 14.25
CA ARG A 1119 1.60 -4.08 13.69
C ARG A 1119 2.83 -4.36 12.83
N GLY A 1120 3.37 -5.58 12.89
CA GLY A 1120 4.34 -6.10 11.93
C GLY A 1120 5.75 -5.54 12.11
N PRO A 1121 6.65 -5.82 11.15
CA PRO A 1121 8.09 -5.66 11.36
C PRO A 1121 8.56 -4.21 11.53
N MET A 1122 7.76 -3.25 11.06
CA MET A 1122 8.13 -1.83 11.06
C MET A 1122 7.74 -1.09 12.33
N ASN A 1123 6.93 -1.67 13.22
CA ASN A 1123 6.36 -0.90 14.34
C ASN A 1123 7.35 -0.63 15.47
N ASN A 1124 8.13 -1.65 15.84
CA ASN A 1124 8.97 -1.64 17.04
C ASN A 1124 10.47 -1.64 16.72
N GLY A 1125 11.21 -0.76 17.38
CA GLY A 1125 12.65 -0.80 17.52
C GLY A 1125 13.09 -1.57 18.77
N GLY A 1126 14.31 -1.27 19.22
CA GLY A 1126 14.96 -1.96 20.34
C GLY A 1126 15.03 -1.19 21.64
N LEU A 1127 14.22 -0.15 21.87
CA LEU A 1127 14.14 0.46 23.20
C LEU A 1127 13.57 -0.54 24.22
N ASN A 1128 13.98 -0.47 25.48
CA ASN A 1128 13.47 -1.39 26.49
C ASN A 1128 11.94 -1.30 26.63
N GLY A 1129 11.35 -0.10 26.58
CA GLY A 1129 9.92 0.12 26.68
C GLY A 1129 9.16 -0.42 25.49
N GLU A 1130 9.78 -0.47 24.30
CA GLU A 1130 9.23 -1.17 23.15
C GLU A 1130 9.21 -2.68 23.41
N ARG A 1131 10.33 -3.27 23.87
CA ARG A 1131 10.43 -4.71 24.21
C ARG A 1131 9.55 -5.13 25.40
N GLN A 1132 9.13 -4.18 26.23
CA GLN A 1132 8.24 -4.40 27.38
C GLN A 1132 6.78 -4.04 27.07
N GLY A 1133 6.46 -3.58 25.85
CA GLY A 1133 5.09 -3.25 25.46
C GLY A 1133 4.54 -1.94 26.04
N TRP A 1134 5.39 -0.99 26.47
CA TRP A 1134 4.97 0.25 27.13
C TRP A 1134 4.14 1.19 26.25
N HIS A 1135 4.26 1.04 24.93
CA HIS A 1135 3.47 1.73 23.92
C HIS A 1135 2.02 1.21 23.81
N LEU A 1136 1.73 0.00 24.29
CA LEU A 1136 0.42 -0.62 24.19
C LEU A 1136 -0.59 0.01 25.17
N PRO A 1137 -1.89 0.07 24.82
CA PRO A 1137 -2.98 0.42 25.74
C PRO A 1137 -3.07 -0.50 26.97
N GLY A 1138 -3.76 -0.04 28.02
CA GLY A 1138 -4.04 -0.81 29.23
C GLY A 1138 -3.19 -0.44 30.45
N ARG A 1139 -3.50 -1.00 31.63
CA ARG A 1139 -2.78 -0.68 32.87
C ARG A 1139 -1.35 -1.22 32.82
N GLN A 1140 -0.39 -0.41 33.26
CA GLN A 1140 1.00 -0.78 33.42
C GLN A 1140 1.54 -0.23 34.73
N ASP A 1141 2.40 -0.99 35.41
CA ASP A 1141 2.99 -0.60 36.69
C ASP A 1141 4.32 0.16 36.50
N GLY A 1142 4.79 0.87 37.52
CA GLY A 1142 6.10 1.55 37.51
C GLY A 1142 6.14 2.94 36.87
N TRP A 1143 4.99 3.58 36.68
CA TRP A 1143 4.86 4.93 36.13
C TRP A 1143 4.62 5.97 37.24
N GLN A 1144 5.20 7.17 37.09
CA GLN A 1144 5.07 8.30 38.02
C GLN A 1144 4.31 9.45 37.36
N ALA A 1145 3.61 10.31 38.11
CA ALA A 1145 2.99 11.50 37.52
C ALA A 1145 4.05 12.49 37.00
N ALA A 1146 3.87 13.01 35.79
CA ALA A 1146 4.73 14.02 35.18
C ALA A 1146 4.06 14.62 33.95
N GLY A 1147 4.27 15.90 33.66
CA GLY A 1147 3.82 16.56 32.43
C GLY A 1147 4.83 16.46 31.28
N PRO A 1148 4.42 16.63 30.01
CA PRO A 1148 5.33 16.62 28.87
C PRO A 1148 6.44 17.69 28.92
N GLY A 1149 6.15 18.85 29.52
CA GLY A 1149 7.12 19.95 29.66
C GLY A 1149 8.07 19.85 30.85
N ASP A 1150 7.94 18.81 31.69
CA ASP A 1150 8.79 18.65 32.86
C ASP A 1150 10.24 18.32 32.46
N ALA A 1151 11.20 18.76 33.27
CA ALA A 1151 12.61 18.47 33.04
C ALA A 1151 12.86 16.96 32.89
N PRO A 1152 13.68 16.53 31.91
CA PRO A 1152 14.03 15.12 31.73
C PRO A 1152 14.60 14.52 33.03
N PRO A 1153 14.29 13.25 33.36
CA PRO A 1153 14.72 12.65 34.62
C PRO A 1153 16.22 12.30 34.63
N ALA A 1154 16.79 11.99 33.46
CA ALA A 1154 18.19 11.63 33.26
C ALA A 1154 18.52 11.66 31.75
N PRO A 1155 19.81 11.65 31.35
CA PRO A 1155 20.20 11.39 29.96
C PRO A 1155 19.73 10.00 29.50
N GLY A 1156 19.30 9.90 28.25
CA GLY A 1156 18.74 8.69 27.66
C GLY A 1156 17.30 8.86 27.22
N THR A 1157 16.56 7.74 27.19
CA THR A 1157 15.16 7.68 26.81
C THR A 1157 14.26 7.56 28.05
N TYR A 1158 13.22 8.38 28.10
CA TYR A 1158 12.10 8.24 29.04
C TYR A 1158 10.78 8.24 28.27
N TRP A 1159 9.77 7.60 28.83
CA TRP A 1159 8.44 7.53 28.24
C TRP A 1159 7.51 8.49 28.93
N LEU A 1160 6.68 9.17 28.15
CA LEU A 1160 5.50 9.88 28.61
C LEU A 1160 4.27 9.15 28.14
N ARG A 1161 3.23 9.06 28.97
CA ARG A 1161 2.00 8.36 28.62
C ARG A 1161 0.78 9.05 29.20
N THR A 1162 -0.26 9.16 28.38
CA THR A 1162 -1.59 9.60 28.82
C THR A 1162 -2.69 8.79 28.13
N SER A 1163 -3.90 8.88 28.66
CA SER A 1163 -5.09 8.30 28.04
C SER A 1163 -6.26 9.28 28.12
N PHE A 1164 -7.07 9.31 27.08
CA PHE A 1164 -8.21 10.22 26.94
C PHE A 1164 -9.30 9.58 26.09
N ALA A 1165 -10.54 10.04 26.29
CA ALA A 1165 -11.66 9.65 25.45
C ALA A 1165 -11.84 10.66 24.31
N LEU A 1166 -12.30 10.15 23.17
CA LEU A 1166 -12.88 10.96 22.11
C LEU A 1166 -14.38 10.64 21.99
N ASP A 1167 -15.17 11.66 21.68
CA ASP A 1167 -16.57 11.54 21.31
C ASP A 1167 -16.85 12.41 20.08
N LEU A 1168 -16.24 11.99 18.95
CA LEU A 1168 -16.35 12.71 17.69
C LEU A 1168 -17.72 12.49 17.05
N PRO A 1169 -18.26 13.45 16.28
CA PRO A 1169 -19.57 13.29 15.67
C PRO A 1169 -19.61 12.09 14.72
N LYS A 1170 -20.55 11.16 14.95
CA LYS A 1170 -20.73 9.98 14.09
C LYS A 1170 -21.11 10.38 12.66
N GLY A 1171 -20.74 9.56 11.68
CA GLY A 1171 -20.99 9.85 10.25
C GLY A 1171 -20.18 11.05 9.72
N HIS A 1172 -19.04 11.34 10.33
CA HIS A 1172 -18.10 12.36 9.90
C HIS A 1172 -16.71 11.76 9.73
N ASP A 1173 -16.01 12.22 8.70
CA ASP A 1173 -14.58 11.98 8.50
C ASP A 1173 -13.81 13.10 9.21
N VAL A 1174 -13.30 12.81 10.42
CA VAL A 1174 -12.55 13.76 11.24
C VAL A 1174 -11.08 13.38 11.23
N GLN A 1175 -10.23 14.24 10.66
CA GLN A 1175 -8.79 14.05 10.63
C GLN A 1175 -8.13 14.81 11.75
N LEU A 1176 -7.36 14.09 12.55
CA LEU A 1176 -6.66 14.65 13.69
C LEU A 1176 -5.15 14.57 13.47
N GLY A 1177 -4.44 15.50 14.09
CA GLY A 1177 -2.99 15.50 14.13
C GLY A 1177 -2.47 15.69 15.54
N LEU A 1178 -1.27 15.16 15.81
CA LEU A 1178 -0.51 15.45 17.02
C LEU A 1178 0.50 16.55 16.71
N ALA A 1179 0.35 17.71 17.35
CA ALA A 1179 1.21 18.86 17.13
C ALA A 1179 2.16 19.10 18.31
N PHE A 1180 3.41 19.40 18.00
CA PHE A 1180 4.48 19.70 18.95
C PHE A 1180 4.86 21.18 18.86
N GLY A 1181 4.88 21.87 20.00
CA GLY A 1181 5.37 23.24 20.11
C GLY A 1181 4.70 24.23 19.16
N ASP A 1182 5.50 25.13 18.60
CA ASP A 1182 5.09 26.10 17.57
C ASP A 1182 5.18 25.46 16.18
N THR A 1183 4.03 25.10 15.62
CA THR A 1183 3.92 24.46 14.30
C THR A 1183 4.25 25.40 13.14
N GLY A 1184 4.39 26.71 13.39
CA GLY A 1184 4.87 27.68 12.40
C GLY A 1184 6.39 27.70 12.25
N LYS A 1185 7.13 26.98 13.10
CA LYS A 1185 8.60 26.89 13.05
C LYS A 1185 9.04 25.46 12.80
N PRO A 1186 9.85 25.19 11.76
CA PRO A 1186 10.26 23.83 11.42
C PRO A 1186 11.13 23.17 12.50
N ARG A 1187 11.80 23.96 13.35
CA ARG A 1187 12.72 23.49 14.40
C ARG A 1187 12.78 24.44 15.61
N SER A 1188 13.40 23.99 16.70
CA SER A 1188 13.73 24.79 17.89
C SER A 1188 15.14 24.47 18.40
N GLU A 1189 15.60 25.24 19.39
CA GLU A 1189 16.91 25.03 20.03
C GLU A 1189 16.97 23.80 20.96
N ARG A 1190 15.87 23.07 21.13
CA ARG A 1190 15.82 21.91 22.03
C ARG A 1190 16.42 20.68 21.35
N SER A 1191 17.42 20.06 21.98
CA SER A 1191 17.99 18.78 21.55
C SER A 1191 17.22 17.62 22.20
N ASN A 1192 16.04 17.34 21.65
CA ASN A 1192 15.27 16.15 21.99
C ASN A 1192 14.56 15.55 20.78
N ARG A 1193 14.20 14.28 20.93
CA ARG A 1193 13.51 13.48 19.93
C ARG A 1193 12.42 12.66 20.60
N ALA A 1194 11.33 12.37 19.89
CA ALA A 1194 10.28 11.48 20.38
C ALA A 1194 9.84 10.48 19.32
N LEU A 1195 9.70 9.21 19.70
CA LEU A 1195 8.86 8.26 18.96
C LEU A 1195 7.42 8.42 19.43
N ILE A 1196 6.48 8.43 18.48
CA ILE A 1196 5.07 8.72 18.75
C ILE A 1196 4.28 7.43 18.61
N PHE A 1197 3.73 6.92 19.72
CA PHE A 1197 2.83 5.77 19.70
C PHE A 1197 1.39 6.21 20.01
N VAL A 1198 0.46 5.82 19.14
CA VAL A 1198 -0.98 6.02 19.34
C VAL A 1198 -1.66 4.65 19.32
N ASN A 1199 -2.28 4.25 20.43
CA ASN A 1199 -2.89 2.93 20.57
C ASN A 1199 -1.95 1.76 20.20
N GLY A 1200 -0.65 1.91 20.53
CA GLY A 1200 0.42 0.97 20.20
C GLY A 1200 1.04 1.12 18.81
N TRP A 1201 0.42 1.88 17.91
CA TRP A 1201 0.94 2.12 16.56
C TRP A 1201 1.99 3.22 16.58
N ASN A 1202 3.20 2.93 16.10
CA ASN A 1202 4.24 3.92 15.90
C ASN A 1202 3.84 4.83 14.73
N MET A 1203 3.39 6.04 15.04
CA MET A 1203 2.90 7.03 14.09
C MET A 1203 3.95 8.08 13.73
N GLY A 1204 5.22 7.84 14.08
CA GLY A 1204 6.32 8.62 13.55
C GLY A 1204 7.33 9.11 14.57
N GLN A 1205 8.22 9.95 14.06
CA GLN A 1205 9.38 10.45 14.76
C GLN A 1205 9.40 11.97 14.74
N PHE A 1206 9.57 12.56 15.92
CA PHE A 1206 9.78 13.99 16.12
C PHE A 1206 11.23 14.25 16.52
N ALA A 1207 11.85 15.27 15.94
CA ALA A 1207 13.18 15.75 16.32
C ALA A 1207 13.17 17.29 16.36
N ALA A 1208 13.20 17.87 17.55
CA ALA A 1208 12.93 19.28 17.77
C ALA A 1208 13.96 20.20 17.07
N ASN A 1209 15.25 19.86 17.13
CA ASN A 1209 16.34 20.61 16.52
C ASN A 1209 16.53 20.34 15.01
N ILE A 1210 15.98 19.23 14.49
CA ILE A 1210 16.16 18.84 13.08
C ILE A 1210 14.95 19.26 12.24
N GLY A 1211 13.73 18.87 12.62
CA GLY A 1211 12.53 19.14 11.84
C GLY A 1211 12.50 18.45 10.45
N PRO A 1212 11.63 18.88 9.53
CA PRO A 1212 10.70 20.02 9.66
C PRO A 1212 9.35 19.66 10.33
N GLN A 1213 9.04 18.38 10.48
CA GLN A 1213 7.69 17.96 10.83
C GLN A 1213 7.34 18.31 12.28
N ARG A 1214 6.31 19.14 12.45
CA ARG A 1214 5.75 19.54 13.75
C ARG A 1214 4.33 19.02 14.01
N THR A 1215 3.64 18.60 12.95
CA THR A 1215 2.29 18.03 13.01
C THR A 1215 2.30 16.65 12.36
N PHE A 1216 1.83 15.65 13.09
CA PHE A 1216 1.80 14.25 12.67
C PHE A 1216 0.35 13.84 12.44
N VAL A 1217 -0.01 13.50 11.20
CA VAL A 1217 -1.36 13.06 10.87
C VAL A 1217 -1.60 11.70 11.51
N ILE A 1218 -2.71 11.56 12.24
CA ILE A 1218 -3.11 10.30 12.85
C ILE A 1218 -4.44 9.88 12.20
N PRO A 1219 -4.43 8.85 11.33
CA PRO A 1219 -5.65 8.40 10.66
C PRO A 1219 -6.73 8.00 11.67
N PRO A 1220 -8.01 8.33 11.42
CA PRO A 1220 -9.10 7.74 12.19
C PRO A 1220 -9.08 6.22 12.02
N GLY A 1221 -9.48 5.49 13.06
CA GLY A 1221 -9.36 4.05 13.14
C GLY A 1221 -8.10 3.60 13.88
N ILE A 1222 -6.96 4.28 13.67
CA ILE A 1222 -5.82 4.18 14.61
C ILE A 1222 -6.20 4.89 15.91
N LEU A 1223 -6.71 6.12 15.81
CA LEU A 1223 -7.50 6.72 16.87
C LEU A 1223 -8.90 6.11 16.86
N ASN A 1224 -9.38 5.69 18.02
CA ASN A 1224 -10.78 5.37 18.23
C ASN A 1224 -11.57 6.69 18.34
N PRO A 1225 -12.40 7.06 17.35
CA PRO A 1225 -13.07 8.36 17.33
C PRO A 1225 -14.18 8.50 18.39
N ASN A 1226 -14.66 7.37 18.95
CA ASN A 1226 -15.76 7.33 19.91
C ASN A 1226 -15.42 6.41 21.10
N GLY A 1227 -14.19 6.51 21.60
CA GLY A 1227 -13.73 5.66 22.68
C GLY A 1227 -12.41 6.11 23.30
N GLN A 1228 -11.82 5.20 24.08
CA GLN A 1228 -10.55 5.44 24.76
C GLN A 1228 -9.37 5.36 23.79
N ASN A 1229 -8.41 6.25 23.99
CA ASN A 1229 -7.15 6.31 23.26
C ASN A 1229 -6.00 6.45 24.25
N THR A 1230 -4.85 5.88 23.89
CA THR A 1230 -3.59 6.02 24.62
C THR A 1230 -2.56 6.66 23.69
N ILE A 1231 -1.89 7.71 24.17
CA ILE A 1231 -0.68 8.24 23.55
C ILE A 1231 0.50 7.90 24.45
N ALA A 1232 1.54 7.32 23.87
CA ALA A 1232 2.82 7.08 24.52
C ALA A 1232 3.94 7.69 23.67
N LEU A 1233 4.83 8.45 24.30
CA LEU A 1233 5.94 9.15 23.64
C LEU A 1233 7.26 8.68 24.25
N ALA A 1234 8.14 8.08 23.44
CA ALA A 1234 9.48 7.72 23.89
C ALA A 1234 10.45 8.87 23.59
N VAL A 1235 10.71 9.71 24.59
CA VAL A 1235 11.51 10.93 24.47
C VAL A 1235 12.97 10.66 24.79
N THR A 1236 13.87 11.01 23.87
CA THR A 1236 15.32 10.84 23.99
C THR A 1236 16.02 12.19 24.05
N THR A 1237 16.93 12.35 25.01
CA THR A 1237 17.60 13.64 25.27
C THR A 1237 18.90 13.44 26.08
N ASP A 1238 19.69 14.52 26.23
CA ASP A 1238 20.91 14.58 27.03
C ASP A 1238 20.65 14.79 28.53
N GLY A 1239 19.39 14.83 28.95
CA GLY A 1239 18.97 14.94 30.35
C GLY A 1239 18.88 16.37 30.88
N LYS A 1240 19.23 17.39 30.08
CA LYS A 1240 19.17 18.79 30.52
C LYS A 1240 17.76 19.34 30.50
N ALA A 1241 17.45 20.24 31.45
CA ALA A 1241 16.10 20.77 31.65
C ALA A 1241 15.58 21.56 30.44
N GLU A 1242 16.44 22.32 29.77
CA GLU A 1242 16.14 23.09 28.56
C GLU A 1242 15.73 22.19 27.37
N ASN A 1243 16.12 20.92 27.39
CA ASN A 1243 15.82 19.92 26.37
C ASN A 1243 14.57 19.08 26.70
N ALA A 1244 13.74 19.50 27.67
CA ALA A 1244 12.42 18.90 27.91
C ALA A 1244 11.57 18.85 26.63
N LEU A 1245 10.61 17.92 26.55
CA LEU A 1245 9.72 17.84 25.39
C LEU A 1245 8.88 19.13 25.27
N GLU A 1246 8.62 19.54 24.03
CA GLU A 1246 7.75 20.68 23.76
C GLU A 1246 6.29 20.36 24.09
N PRO A 1247 5.42 21.37 24.31
CA PRO A 1247 4.00 21.15 24.53
C PRO A 1247 3.36 20.34 23.39
N VAL A 1248 2.54 19.36 23.75
CA VAL A 1248 1.87 18.45 22.80
C VAL A 1248 0.37 18.73 22.81
N ARG A 1249 -0.24 18.84 21.64
CA ARG A 1249 -1.70 19.05 21.49
C ARG A 1249 -2.30 18.22 20.37
N LEU A 1250 -3.55 17.81 20.56
CA LEU A 1250 -4.38 17.23 19.50
C LEU A 1250 -5.00 18.38 18.69
N VAL A 1251 -4.89 18.35 17.37
CA VAL A 1251 -5.43 19.37 16.48
C VAL A 1251 -6.41 18.77 15.48
N ASN A 1252 -7.47 19.50 15.18
CA ASN A 1252 -8.38 19.17 14.09
C ASN A 1252 -7.76 19.66 12.78
N LEU A 1253 -7.36 18.74 11.91
CA LEU A 1253 -6.78 19.08 10.61
C LEU A 1253 -7.88 19.35 9.59
N ARG A 1254 -8.89 18.49 9.58
CA ARG A 1254 -10.00 18.54 8.62
C ARG A 1254 -11.21 17.80 9.16
N THR A 1255 -12.40 18.30 8.85
CA THR A 1255 -13.66 17.62 9.16
C THR A 1255 -14.58 17.67 7.94
N ALA A 1256 -15.17 16.54 7.59
CA ALA A 1256 -16.27 16.48 6.62
C ALA A 1256 -17.41 15.61 7.16
N ARG A 1257 -18.65 15.97 6.84
CA ARG A 1257 -19.81 15.08 7.08
C ARG A 1257 -19.88 14.10 5.93
N GLY A 1258 -19.95 12.80 6.22
CA GLY A 1258 -19.76 11.74 5.24
C GLY A 1258 -18.60 10.82 5.63
N GLY A 1259 -17.82 10.42 4.64
CA GLY A 1259 -16.76 9.43 4.77
C GLY A 1259 -17.21 8.03 4.36
N VAL A 1260 -16.25 7.11 4.39
CA VAL A 1260 -16.50 5.67 4.29
C VAL A 1260 -16.79 5.10 5.68
N PRO A 1261 -17.51 3.97 5.80
CA PRO A 1261 -17.60 3.24 7.06
C PRO A 1261 -16.19 2.96 7.60
N LEU A 1262 -15.93 3.39 8.83
CA LEU A 1262 -14.61 3.30 9.44
C LEU A 1262 -14.47 2.00 10.24
N GLU A 1263 -13.38 1.29 9.99
CA GLU A 1263 -12.91 0.21 10.84
C GLU A 1263 -11.93 0.77 11.91
N VAL A 1264 -12.14 0.41 13.18
CA VAL A 1264 -11.19 0.73 14.26
C VAL A 1264 -10.16 -0.38 14.32
N MET A 1265 -8.89 -0.01 14.21
CA MET A 1265 -7.78 -0.94 14.22
C MET A 1265 -7.58 -1.52 15.62
N ASP A 1266 -7.16 -2.78 15.69
CA ASP A 1266 -6.89 -3.43 16.96
C ASP A 1266 -5.81 -2.66 17.74
N ALA A 1267 -6.18 -2.28 18.96
CA ALA A 1267 -5.34 -1.56 19.88
C ALA A 1267 -4.71 -2.50 20.92
N SER A 1268 -5.21 -3.73 21.05
CA SER A 1268 -4.70 -4.70 22.01
C SER A 1268 -3.32 -5.23 21.56
N GLY A 1269 -2.49 -5.62 22.53
CA GLY A 1269 -1.34 -6.48 22.23
C GLY A 1269 -1.84 -7.91 22.07
N ALA A 1270 -1.28 -8.66 21.11
CA ALA A 1270 -1.50 -10.11 21.06
C ALA A 1270 -1.18 -10.69 22.45
N LYS A 1271 -2.18 -11.28 23.11
CA LYS A 1271 -2.03 -11.96 24.40
C LYS A 1271 -1.47 -13.35 24.23
#